data_AF-C3Z874-F1
#
_entry.id   AF-C3Z874-F1
#
_cell.length_a   1.000
_cell.length_b   1.000
_cell.length_c   1.000
_cell.angle_alpha   90.00
_cell.angle_beta   90.00
_cell.angle_gamma   90.00
#
_symmetry.space_group_name_H-M   'P 1'
#
loop_
_entity.id
_entity.type
_entity.pdbx_description
1 polymer ?
#
loop_
_entity_poly.entity_id
_entity_poly.type
_entity_poly.pdbx_seq_one_letter_code
_entity_poly.pdbx_strand_id
1 'polypeptide(L)'
;MAARLTFAEVLRGRVALLLEEQEESRVHMGSNWLSQEAAASKAIRQAGTFRQAAWVYLLSVVSPMLAEVIAFFDRNSNLDLLIKTKEEWLHQLWLGIAANDKAVNLHYEDCLSPKKRTVRETVPVQTSGYDGQLLQCQLPFSWLIKELVDKLWQDAKAMPGTSESFNDILRNTFDETEIGQQLSKTTKLCRDPAEVIVRYIYDYVYMTHKITSGSDVEVRLICRAVEHAVFMVRQRQEIPQAPHITDVHVAVDDGVRGCLSRFSQLVEFWPDQLPTLETALRNRSNMKLDVAALRLALEKLTEELWQLTTVKDKQPWMSKLQSVGLLAEDLLAAYKYLDDQPDFKTKTTMKKLELFLVTQSKQAASKHFAEALRKHQDFRRRSNAFFMDVVSMFCFADDTPPKQEVIDMLLGYIVREVDKNRARTKGFSPFEDDCVDRTPIIRSFLLQLLLRFKFADVCAHLESYFEGARDFAGSIEDAIEVCIIFVQCMENALSSQVDRTPGRLAHLVELAAREQQKAARLCKGFPSIPLMLQLNMIASIRFGLSVACDLMYIEVNQPTGRVFNDHSQRALRRLFENVQALFSVSEAVTRWPKVFIPKYLYRRHGLDTLLSIGQSKGSQWFLPAELRGNQEEVVPDRFVVYGEAYQRIREATAKAILTNDSNQLVHALQKPDVPQRDKEVLTLLAIFTEVTLAVVSTEQNANVICQAHYLPTMPEDPLPEVKKAFASQDVAWYQCPNGHHYVIGDPFTNFVRPVPVDINDFLWRHLNRDLDDLASVLGRSIDDATLLVHILLTNVPHINAVGVWNVAWTSTQGRQNWEEAFNNAYIKPLLQNLDSRLQEANRLVDCDHRLIDTSFHRVLHDDTTRPDQLSLENVIGLPEMWQYRPSVSLEHMSRRFVEHQARFPILKMFLDNAIILSAMCHLPDIIHLTTLLKTRYHRNIDLTEALTMKIADFLKSIPEGQQRDECEMLVKRFSNIWTNIRPLLLQQDNIPRPENMGPVIDVQTTSLYHLLPMKEDATITSCITAVVLFLIRKNNEFLDIYRKTSHVQDDGTLRCWTDVSASNVVSCDPARDLMPLVLSHCNYSLAIGKGTHVGYDFAALENRLIDRFLCGKCKIVEECETFQFRQEARDVAMFTAVRKQIPQVRNYCRLKHALSLWQLLSVQRARLLLANGQDPFDNVDTKQLEEEQVTTLRNALKNIDVNTLCAEIYEFLVVSDDKEKRKPEWSLRDTLAGYLDEKDAPEINGFLTYFPETILLEHACDTWRILANYNQEEDSTSGN
;
A
#
# COMPACT_ATOMS: atom_id res chain seq x y z
N MET A 1 13.24 18.94 -62.38
CA MET A 1 13.46 20.04 -61.42
C MET A 1 12.18 20.15 -60.59
N ALA A 2 12.09 19.46 -59.46
CA ALA A 2 10.95 19.62 -58.56
C ALA A 2 11.12 20.96 -57.82
N ALA A 3 10.08 21.78 -57.75
CA ALA A 3 10.13 23.04 -57.02
C ALA A 3 10.54 22.75 -55.56
N ARG A 4 11.55 23.47 -55.05
CA ARG A 4 11.92 23.40 -53.62
C ARG A 4 10.75 23.96 -52.82
N LEU A 5 10.04 23.08 -52.10
CA LEU A 5 9.02 23.46 -51.12
C LEU A 5 9.63 24.45 -50.12
N THR A 6 8.89 25.50 -49.78
CA THR A 6 9.28 26.47 -48.75
C THR A 6 8.48 26.25 -47.48
N PHE A 7 9.08 26.57 -46.32
CA PHE A 7 8.40 26.46 -45.03
C PHE A 7 7.08 27.26 -44.97
N ALA A 8 7.03 28.43 -45.62
CA ALA A 8 5.83 29.26 -45.69
C ALA A 8 4.68 28.60 -46.47
N GLU A 9 4.99 27.84 -47.53
CA GLU A 9 3.98 27.07 -48.27
C GLU A 9 3.43 25.92 -47.43
N VAL A 10 4.29 25.23 -46.68
CA VAL A 10 3.89 24.14 -45.76
C VAL A 10 2.95 24.66 -44.67
N LEU A 11 3.33 25.75 -43.99
CA LEU A 11 2.48 26.36 -42.96
C LEU A 11 1.13 26.80 -43.53
N ARG A 12 1.12 27.44 -44.70
CA ARG A 12 -0.11 27.87 -45.35
C ARG A 12 -1.02 26.69 -45.68
N GLY A 13 -0.47 25.62 -46.26
CA GLY A 13 -1.23 24.41 -46.57
C GLY A 13 -1.86 23.78 -45.32
N ARG A 14 -1.08 23.66 -44.24
CA ARG A 14 -1.55 23.09 -42.96
C ARG A 14 -2.65 23.89 -42.30
N VAL A 15 -2.47 25.20 -42.23
CA VAL A 15 -3.47 26.10 -41.65
C VAL A 15 -4.73 26.11 -42.51
N ALA A 16 -4.61 26.06 -43.84
CA ALA A 16 -5.77 25.96 -44.73
C ALA A 16 -6.56 24.68 -44.48
N LEU A 17 -5.92 23.51 -44.36
CA LEU A 17 -6.59 22.24 -44.05
C LEU A 17 -7.36 22.29 -42.74
N LEU A 18 -6.75 22.82 -41.67
CA LEU A 18 -7.42 22.94 -40.36
C LEU A 18 -8.61 23.91 -40.40
N LEU A 19 -8.50 24.99 -41.18
CA LEU A 19 -9.60 25.95 -41.37
C LEU A 19 -10.73 25.35 -42.22
N GLU A 20 -10.41 24.55 -43.24
CA GLU A 20 -11.40 23.82 -44.03
C GLU A 20 -12.19 22.84 -43.13
N GLU A 21 -11.50 22.03 -42.31
CA GLU A 21 -12.14 21.14 -41.34
C GLU A 21 -12.98 21.90 -40.30
N GLN A 22 -12.50 23.07 -39.84
CA GLN A 22 -13.24 23.95 -38.95
C GLN A 22 -14.54 24.45 -39.59
N GLU A 23 -14.48 24.91 -40.84
CA GLU A 23 -15.63 25.40 -41.59
C GLU A 23 -16.65 24.30 -41.88
N GLU A 24 -16.20 23.07 -42.16
CA GLU A 24 -17.07 21.90 -42.33
C GLU A 24 -17.80 21.52 -41.03
N SER A 25 -17.13 21.61 -39.89
CA SER A 25 -17.71 21.28 -38.58
C SER A 25 -18.75 22.30 -38.07
N ARG A 26 -18.69 23.56 -38.53
CA ARG A 26 -19.55 24.66 -38.06
C ARG A 26 -20.41 25.22 -39.18
N VAL A 27 -21.65 24.74 -39.24
CA VAL A 27 -22.68 25.25 -40.16
C VAL A 27 -22.79 26.78 -40.01
N HIS A 28 -22.55 27.51 -41.11
CA HIS A 28 -22.64 28.98 -41.27
C HIS A 28 -21.40 29.85 -40.98
N MET A 29 -20.25 29.29 -40.58
CA MET A 29 -19.05 30.12 -40.32
C MET A 29 -18.33 30.55 -41.62
N GLY A 30 -18.10 29.63 -42.56
CA GLY A 30 -17.30 29.91 -43.77
C GLY A 30 -17.93 30.89 -44.77
N SER A 31 -19.27 30.94 -44.89
CA SER A 31 -19.94 31.72 -45.94
C SER A 31 -20.42 33.12 -45.52
N ASN A 32 -20.58 33.39 -44.22
CA ASN A 32 -21.24 34.60 -43.73
C ASN A 32 -20.47 35.36 -42.64
N TRP A 33 -19.23 34.97 -42.30
CA TRP A 33 -18.46 35.61 -41.21
C TRP A 33 -18.31 37.12 -41.40
N LEU A 34 -18.09 37.60 -42.64
CA LEU A 34 -17.93 39.02 -42.92
C LEU A 34 -19.23 39.79 -42.65
N SER A 35 -20.39 39.18 -42.93
CA SER A 35 -21.71 39.74 -42.63
C SER A 35 -22.00 39.74 -41.13
N GLN A 36 -21.56 38.70 -40.40
CA GLN A 36 -21.69 38.62 -38.94
C GLN A 36 -20.79 39.66 -38.24
N GLU A 37 -19.56 39.83 -38.72
CA GLU A 37 -18.62 40.83 -38.21
C GLU A 37 -19.10 42.26 -38.53
N ALA A 38 -19.73 42.46 -39.70
CA ALA A 38 -20.40 43.72 -40.05
C ALA A 38 -21.59 44.03 -39.12
N ALA A 39 -22.32 42.99 -38.66
CA ALA A 39 -23.40 43.12 -37.69
C ALA A 39 -22.90 43.28 -36.24
N ALA A 40 -21.67 42.86 -35.94
CA ALA A 40 -21.04 42.93 -34.63
C ALA A 40 -20.58 44.36 -34.28
N SER A 41 -21.54 45.20 -33.86
CA SER A 41 -21.30 46.60 -33.47
C SER A 41 -20.17 46.79 -32.44
N LYS A 42 -19.93 45.81 -31.56
CA LYS A 42 -18.81 45.86 -30.58
C LYS A 42 -17.45 45.74 -31.27
N ALA A 43 -17.29 44.86 -32.25
CA ALA A 43 -16.02 44.62 -32.93
C ALA A 43 -15.60 45.80 -33.83
N ILE A 44 -16.55 46.37 -34.57
CA ILE A 44 -16.30 47.56 -35.42
C ILE A 44 -15.89 48.76 -34.57
N ARG A 45 -16.57 48.99 -33.43
CA ARG A 45 -16.23 50.09 -32.52
C ARG A 45 -14.85 49.94 -31.91
N GLN A 46 -14.44 48.71 -31.56
CA GLN A 46 -13.12 48.44 -30.99
C GLN A 46 -12.00 48.56 -32.04
N ALA A 47 -12.23 48.12 -33.27
CA ALA A 47 -11.25 48.17 -34.35
C ALA A 47 -11.21 49.52 -35.09
N GLY A 48 -12.22 50.37 -34.91
CA GLY A 48 -12.36 51.71 -35.48
C GLY A 48 -12.82 51.73 -36.95
N THR A 49 -12.27 50.84 -37.80
CA THR A 49 -12.69 50.70 -39.20
C THR A 49 -13.16 49.28 -39.50
N PHE A 50 -14.07 49.13 -40.48
CA PHE A 50 -14.55 47.81 -40.89
C PHE A 50 -13.42 46.90 -41.41
N ARG A 51 -12.44 47.47 -42.15
CA ARG A 51 -11.27 46.72 -42.62
C ARG A 51 -10.41 46.19 -41.47
N GLN A 52 -10.24 47.00 -40.42
CA GLN A 52 -9.49 46.58 -39.23
C GLN A 52 -10.27 45.54 -38.43
N ALA A 53 -11.60 45.67 -38.31
CA ALA A 53 -12.45 44.67 -37.65
C ALA A 53 -12.35 43.31 -38.35
N ALA A 54 -12.50 43.31 -39.68
CA ALA A 54 -12.33 42.10 -40.49
C ALA A 54 -10.92 41.48 -40.35
N TRP A 55 -9.87 42.30 -40.25
CA TRP A 55 -8.51 41.80 -40.03
C TRP A 55 -8.32 41.22 -38.63
N VAL A 56 -8.85 41.86 -37.59
CA VAL A 56 -8.80 41.35 -36.20
C VAL A 56 -9.58 40.04 -36.08
N TYR A 57 -10.74 39.94 -36.74
CA TYR A 57 -11.48 38.68 -36.84
C TYR A 57 -10.63 37.58 -37.47
N LEU A 58 -10.06 37.83 -38.65
CA LEU A 58 -9.19 36.84 -39.32
C LEU A 58 -8.00 36.44 -38.43
N LEU A 59 -7.37 37.39 -37.74
CA LEU A 59 -6.31 37.07 -36.78
C LEU A 59 -6.83 36.19 -35.63
N SER A 60 -8.02 36.44 -35.11
CA SER A 60 -8.60 35.64 -34.02
C SER A 60 -8.92 34.20 -34.42
N VAL A 61 -9.21 33.96 -35.70
CA VAL A 61 -9.50 32.63 -36.25
C VAL A 61 -8.22 31.90 -36.67
N VAL A 62 -7.30 32.59 -37.35
CA VAL A 62 -6.07 32.00 -37.89
C VAL A 62 -5.00 31.79 -36.82
N SER A 63 -4.86 32.70 -35.85
CA SER A 63 -3.76 32.65 -34.87
C SER A 63 -3.79 31.38 -34.00
N PRO A 64 -4.95 30.91 -33.48
CA PRO A 64 -5.00 29.65 -32.73
C PRO A 64 -4.61 28.44 -33.59
N MET A 65 -5.09 28.35 -34.83
CA MET A 65 -4.72 27.26 -35.76
C MET A 65 -3.22 27.28 -36.07
N LEU A 66 -2.66 28.46 -36.33
CA LEU A 66 -1.24 28.62 -36.54
C LEU A 66 -0.43 28.24 -35.29
N ALA A 67 -0.90 28.60 -34.10
CA ALA A 67 -0.25 28.23 -32.84
C ALA A 67 -0.24 26.71 -32.62
N GLU A 68 -1.33 26.01 -32.95
CA GLU A 68 -1.41 24.53 -32.90
C GLU A 68 -0.42 23.88 -33.88
N VAL A 69 -0.36 24.36 -35.12
CA VAL A 69 0.60 23.87 -36.13
C VAL A 69 2.04 24.11 -35.67
N ILE A 70 2.35 25.31 -35.16
CA ILE A 70 3.70 25.63 -34.65
C ILE A 70 4.04 24.77 -33.43
N ALA A 71 3.12 24.62 -32.47
CA ALA A 71 3.34 23.80 -31.29
C ALA A 71 3.57 22.32 -31.64
N PHE A 72 2.88 21.82 -32.66
CA PHE A 72 3.12 20.49 -33.20
C PHE A 72 4.49 20.38 -33.89
N PHE A 73 4.85 21.34 -34.73
CA PHE A 73 6.12 21.35 -35.46
C PHE A 73 7.36 21.63 -34.59
N ASP A 74 7.20 22.37 -33.50
CA ASP A 74 8.29 22.72 -32.58
C ASP A 74 8.39 21.77 -31.38
N ARG A 75 7.56 20.70 -31.35
CA ARG A 75 7.70 19.63 -30.38
C ARG A 75 9.16 19.14 -30.36
N ASN A 76 9.76 19.04 -29.17
CA ASN A 76 11.16 18.65 -28.98
C ASN A 76 12.19 19.55 -29.72
N SER A 77 11.92 20.85 -29.82
CA SER A 77 12.76 21.83 -30.53
C SER A 77 13.01 21.48 -31.99
N ASN A 78 12.05 20.81 -32.64
CA ASN A 78 12.21 20.30 -34.00
C ASN A 78 12.30 21.41 -35.07
N LEU A 79 11.87 22.65 -34.79
CA LEU A 79 12.12 23.78 -35.71
C LEU A 79 13.60 24.22 -35.72
N ASP A 80 14.36 23.96 -34.65
CA ASP A 80 15.80 24.28 -34.62
C ASP A 80 16.58 23.54 -35.71
N LEU A 81 16.12 22.35 -36.10
CA LEU A 81 16.72 21.57 -37.18
C LEU A 81 16.68 22.31 -38.51
N LEU A 82 15.61 23.05 -38.81
CA LEU A 82 15.51 23.84 -40.04
C LEU A 82 16.47 25.03 -40.07
N ILE A 83 16.78 25.60 -38.90
CA ILE A 83 17.59 26.82 -38.76
C ILE A 83 19.08 26.46 -38.66
N LYS A 84 19.43 25.45 -37.87
CA LYS A 84 20.81 25.12 -37.51
C LYS A 84 21.49 24.21 -38.54
N THR A 85 20.73 23.38 -39.27
CA THR A 85 21.34 22.41 -40.20
C THR A 85 21.85 23.07 -41.47
N LYS A 86 23.05 22.67 -41.90
CA LYS A 86 23.59 22.99 -43.24
C LYS A 86 23.35 21.87 -44.24
N GLU A 87 22.69 20.79 -43.81
CA GLU A 87 22.52 19.57 -44.58
C GLU A 87 21.22 19.61 -45.38
N GLU A 88 21.35 19.61 -46.71
CA GLU A 88 20.21 19.69 -47.63
C GLU A 88 19.23 18.50 -47.45
N TRP A 89 19.73 17.29 -47.19
CA TRP A 89 18.87 16.10 -47.04
C TRP A 89 17.97 16.20 -45.81
N LEU A 90 18.49 16.72 -44.69
CA LEU A 90 17.75 16.90 -43.44
C LEU A 90 16.66 17.97 -43.60
N HIS A 91 17.01 19.05 -44.30
CA HIS A 91 16.06 20.13 -44.62
C HIS A 91 14.93 19.64 -45.53
N GLN A 92 15.25 18.83 -46.54
CA GLN A 92 14.25 18.23 -47.43
C GLN A 92 13.39 17.17 -46.74
N LEU A 93 13.97 16.38 -45.83
CA LEU A 93 13.22 15.40 -45.03
C LEU A 93 12.20 16.10 -44.13
N TRP A 94 12.64 17.16 -43.43
CA TRP A 94 11.76 17.95 -42.57
C TRP A 94 10.57 18.50 -43.37
N LEU A 95 10.84 19.22 -44.47
CA LEU A 95 9.79 19.82 -45.29
C LEU A 95 8.91 18.76 -45.98
N GLY A 96 9.48 17.63 -46.38
CA GLY A 96 8.77 16.53 -47.02
C GLY A 96 7.77 15.82 -46.09
N ILE A 97 8.15 15.59 -44.83
CA ILE A 97 7.23 15.05 -43.81
C ILE A 97 6.19 16.11 -43.44
N ALA A 98 6.62 17.33 -43.16
CA ALA A 98 5.73 18.41 -42.72
C ALA A 98 4.66 18.76 -43.76
N ALA A 99 4.95 18.63 -45.05
CA ALA A 99 4.01 18.90 -46.15
C ALA A 99 3.05 17.75 -46.48
N ASN A 100 3.24 16.55 -45.93
CA ASN A 100 2.46 15.37 -46.29
C ASN A 100 1.31 15.11 -45.31
N ASP A 101 0.07 15.26 -45.77
CA ASP A 101 -1.14 15.20 -44.93
C ASP A 101 -1.40 13.84 -44.27
N LYS A 102 -0.89 12.77 -44.87
CA LYS A 102 -1.00 11.43 -44.29
C LYS A 102 0.12 11.13 -43.30
N ALA A 103 1.26 11.79 -43.43
CA ALA A 103 2.36 11.66 -42.49
C ALA A 103 2.04 12.41 -41.18
N VAL A 104 1.57 13.66 -41.29
CA VAL A 104 1.20 14.49 -40.13
C VAL A 104 -0.30 14.47 -39.92
N ASN A 105 -0.74 13.64 -38.98
CA ASN A 105 -2.14 13.49 -38.60
C ASN A 105 -2.52 14.54 -37.54
N LEU A 106 -2.79 15.77 -37.96
CA LEU A 106 -3.26 16.86 -37.11
C LEU A 106 -4.60 17.36 -37.65
N HIS A 107 -5.68 17.10 -36.91
CA HIS A 107 -7.04 17.51 -37.28
C HIS A 107 -7.56 18.65 -36.41
N TYR A 108 -8.61 19.32 -36.88
CA TYR A 108 -9.28 20.39 -36.13
C TYR A 108 -9.83 19.90 -34.79
N GLU A 109 -10.30 18.65 -34.70
CA GLU A 109 -10.77 18.06 -33.43
C GLU A 109 -9.66 18.00 -32.37
N ASP A 110 -8.41 17.78 -32.79
CA ASP A 110 -7.25 17.72 -31.88
C ASP A 110 -6.92 19.10 -31.30
N CYS A 111 -7.35 20.19 -31.95
CA CYS A 111 -7.13 21.58 -31.54
C CYS A 111 -8.14 22.06 -30.47
N LEU A 112 -9.14 21.24 -30.16
CA LEU A 112 -10.20 21.59 -29.21
C LEU A 112 -9.81 21.27 -27.76
N SER A 113 -10.38 22.01 -26.81
CA SER A 113 -10.38 21.65 -25.39
C SER A 113 -11.13 20.33 -25.20
N PRO A 114 -10.58 19.35 -24.44
CA PRO A 114 -11.16 18.02 -24.26
C PRO A 114 -12.63 18.02 -23.83
N LYS A 115 -13.03 18.99 -23.00
CA LYS A 115 -14.39 19.07 -22.45
C LYS A 115 -15.22 20.21 -23.04
N LYS A 116 -14.66 21.41 -23.22
CA LYS A 116 -15.41 22.57 -23.75
C LYS A 116 -15.66 22.46 -25.25
N ARG A 117 -14.91 21.62 -25.98
CA ARG A 117 -14.98 21.49 -27.45
C ARG A 117 -14.80 22.85 -28.16
N THR A 118 -14.09 23.77 -27.52
CA THR A 118 -13.69 25.07 -28.07
C THR A 118 -12.20 25.07 -28.37
N VAL A 119 -11.77 25.82 -29.38
CA VAL A 119 -10.36 25.98 -29.72
C VAL A 119 -9.57 26.47 -28.50
N ARG A 120 -8.40 25.89 -28.26
CA ARG A 120 -7.55 26.26 -27.12
C ARG A 120 -6.98 27.67 -27.31
N GLU A 121 -7.10 28.50 -26.27
CA GLU A 121 -6.52 29.85 -26.27
C GLU A 121 -5.00 29.82 -26.03
N THR A 122 -4.52 28.84 -25.27
CA THR A 122 -3.10 28.59 -25.01
C THR A 122 -2.75 27.17 -25.40
N VAL A 123 -1.74 27.02 -26.24
CA VAL A 123 -1.28 25.72 -26.76
C VAL A 123 0.03 25.35 -26.06
N PRO A 124 0.06 24.31 -25.22
CA PRO A 124 1.32 23.84 -24.64
C PRO A 124 2.15 23.16 -25.73
N VAL A 125 3.40 23.61 -25.90
CA VAL A 125 4.37 22.87 -26.72
C VAL A 125 4.76 21.62 -25.95
N GLN A 126 4.45 20.46 -26.53
CA GLN A 126 4.69 19.18 -25.89
C GLN A 126 6.18 18.79 -25.94
N THR A 127 6.61 17.96 -25.00
CA THR A 127 7.86 17.20 -25.09
C THR A 127 7.53 15.71 -25.14
N SER A 128 8.24 14.96 -25.97
CA SER A 128 8.19 13.51 -26.05
C SER A 128 9.35 12.84 -25.31
N GLY A 129 10.17 13.63 -24.61
CA GLY A 129 11.22 13.10 -23.75
C GLY A 129 10.63 12.28 -22.60
N TYR A 130 11.34 11.23 -22.21
CA TYR A 130 10.97 10.34 -21.12
C TYR A 130 10.72 11.16 -19.84
N ASP A 131 9.55 11.01 -19.25
CA ASP A 131 9.13 11.73 -18.03
C ASP A 131 9.25 13.27 -18.11
N GLY A 132 8.99 13.84 -19.28
CA GLY A 132 9.02 15.29 -19.48
C GLY A 132 10.42 15.88 -19.63
N GLN A 133 11.46 15.04 -19.80
CA GLN A 133 12.81 15.51 -20.13
C GLN A 133 12.81 16.37 -21.40
N LEU A 134 13.70 17.37 -21.42
CA LEU A 134 13.89 18.22 -22.59
C LEU A 134 14.65 17.44 -23.68
N LEU A 135 13.93 17.05 -24.73
CA LEU A 135 14.50 16.45 -25.92
C LEU A 135 14.74 17.52 -26.99
N GLN A 136 15.95 17.54 -27.54
CA GLN A 136 16.28 18.30 -28.75
C GLN A 136 16.47 17.31 -29.91
N CYS A 137 15.47 17.21 -30.77
CA CYS A 137 15.49 16.27 -31.89
C CYS A 137 16.71 16.47 -32.79
N GLN A 138 17.39 15.37 -33.12
CA GLN A 138 18.48 15.30 -34.10
C GLN A 138 17.98 14.83 -35.47
N LEU A 139 16.89 14.05 -35.50
CA LEU A 139 16.18 13.65 -36.71
C LEU A 139 14.78 14.30 -36.74
N PRO A 140 14.32 14.83 -37.90
CA PRO A 140 13.02 15.45 -38.02
C PRO A 140 11.89 14.50 -37.62
N PHE A 141 10.98 14.98 -36.76
CA PHE A 141 9.77 14.25 -36.39
C PHE A 141 10.01 12.86 -35.76
N SER A 142 11.10 12.67 -35.02
CA SER A 142 11.45 11.38 -34.40
C SER A 142 10.33 10.77 -33.54
N TRP A 143 9.53 11.57 -32.84
CA TRP A 143 8.39 11.09 -32.06
C TRP A 143 7.30 10.48 -32.94
N LEU A 144 7.04 11.09 -34.11
CA LEU A 144 6.06 10.63 -35.07
C LEU A 144 6.51 9.32 -35.72
N ILE A 145 7.81 9.23 -36.06
CA ILE A 145 8.43 7.99 -36.53
C ILE A 145 8.27 6.89 -35.48
N LYS A 146 8.56 7.20 -34.21
CA LYS A 146 8.42 6.24 -33.11
C LYS A 146 6.98 5.75 -32.95
N GLU A 147 6.02 6.67 -32.89
CA GLU A 147 4.59 6.35 -32.76
C GLU A 147 4.09 5.49 -33.94
N LEU A 148 4.55 5.78 -35.16
CA LEU A 148 4.24 4.97 -36.34
C LEU A 148 4.80 3.55 -36.22
N VAL A 149 6.08 3.40 -35.87
CA VAL A 149 6.70 2.08 -35.72
C VAL A 149 6.04 1.29 -34.57
N ASP A 150 5.69 1.94 -33.47
CA ASP A 150 4.98 1.31 -32.34
C ASP A 150 3.60 0.77 -32.78
N LYS A 151 2.85 1.52 -33.61
CA LYS A 151 1.56 1.05 -34.17
C LYS A 151 1.75 -0.14 -35.11
N LEU A 152 2.69 -0.03 -36.06
CA LEU A 152 3.00 -1.13 -36.99
C LEU A 152 3.47 -2.39 -36.25
N TRP A 153 4.18 -2.22 -35.14
CA TRP A 153 4.62 -3.31 -34.27
C TRP A 153 3.44 -4.05 -33.64
N GLN A 154 2.41 -3.33 -33.17
CA GLN A 154 1.20 -3.92 -32.62
C GLN A 154 0.42 -4.69 -33.70
N ASP A 155 0.25 -4.09 -34.87
CA ASP A 155 -0.44 -4.71 -36.01
C ASP A 155 0.27 -5.98 -36.47
N ALA A 156 1.61 -5.95 -36.55
CA ALA A 156 2.42 -7.11 -36.91
C ALA A 156 2.33 -8.24 -35.88
N LYS A 157 2.22 -7.93 -34.58
CA LYS A 157 2.03 -8.95 -33.51
C LYS A 157 0.64 -9.59 -33.57
N ALA A 158 -0.36 -8.89 -34.09
CA ALA A 158 -1.74 -9.37 -34.18
C ALA A 158 -2.02 -10.26 -35.40
N MET A 159 -1.06 -10.42 -36.33
CA MET A 159 -1.20 -11.27 -37.52
C MET A 159 -0.63 -12.68 -37.31
N PRO A 160 -1.46 -13.72 -37.14
CA PRO A 160 -0.98 -15.11 -37.10
C PRO A 160 -0.80 -15.70 -38.51
N GLY A 161 0.35 -16.32 -38.77
CA GLY A 161 0.49 -17.32 -39.83
C GLY A 161 1.09 -16.90 -41.18
N THR A 162 1.90 -15.85 -41.24
CA THR A 162 2.68 -15.49 -42.45
C THR A 162 3.98 -16.29 -42.56
N SER A 163 4.42 -16.55 -43.81
CA SER A 163 5.71 -17.22 -44.10
C SER A 163 6.92 -16.29 -44.01
N GLU A 164 6.69 -14.98 -43.89
CA GLU A 164 7.73 -13.95 -43.74
C GLU A 164 8.11 -13.77 -42.27
N SER A 165 9.37 -13.41 -42.00
CA SER A 165 9.81 -13.15 -40.62
C SER A 165 9.14 -11.87 -40.10
N PHE A 166 8.84 -11.82 -38.79
CA PHE A 166 8.21 -10.66 -38.14
C PHE A 166 8.91 -9.32 -38.46
N ASN A 167 10.25 -9.34 -38.55
CA ASN A 167 11.05 -8.17 -38.85
C ASN A 167 10.94 -7.72 -40.31
N ASP A 168 10.80 -8.65 -41.25
CA ASP A 168 10.63 -8.32 -42.67
C ASP A 168 9.26 -7.69 -42.91
N ILE A 169 8.22 -8.22 -42.25
CA ILE A 169 6.88 -7.63 -42.27
C ILE A 169 6.94 -6.19 -41.77
N LEU A 170 7.51 -5.98 -40.58
CA LEU A 170 7.60 -4.65 -39.97
C LEU A 170 8.36 -3.64 -40.86
N ARG A 171 9.46 -4.08 -41.49
CA ARG A 171 10.24 -3.24 -42.42
C ARG A 171 9.48 -2.91 -43.69
N ASN A 172 8.92 -3.93 -44.35
CA ASN A 172 8.19 -3.76 -45.60
C ASN A 172 6.98 -2.82 -45.38
N THR A 173 6.22 -3.03 -44.30
CA THR A 173 5.08 -2.18 -43.97
C THR A 173 5.53 -0.75 -43.64
N PHE A 174 6.67 -0.55 -42.96
CA PHE A 174 7.20 0.80 -42.73
C PHE A 174 7.62 1.49 -44.04
N ASP A 175 8.32 0.80 -44.94
CA ASP A 175 8.77 1.36 -46.22
C ASP A 175 7.61 1.75 -47.15
N GLU A 176 6.47 1.07 -47.02
CA GLU A 176 5.23 1.42 -47.73
C GLU A 176 4.58 2.72 -47.23
N THR A 177 4.86 3.14 -45.98
CA THR A 177 4.29 4.37 -45.42
C THR A 177 4.83 5.63 -46.08
N GLU A 178 4.07 6.72 -45.99
CA GLU A 178 4.48 8.02 -46.50
C GLU A 178 5.77 8.54 -45.87
N ILE A 179 5.98 8.27 -44.57
CA ILE A 179 7.21 8.64 -43.85
C ILE A 179 8.39 7.79 -44.35
N GLY A 180 8.22 6.47 -44.48
CA GLY A 180 9.25 5.56 -45.02
C GLY A 180 9.66 5.93 -46.46
N GLN A 181 8.70 6.28 -47.32
CA GLN A 181 8.97 6.74 -48.67
C GLN A 181 9.74 8.08 -48.71
N GLN A 182 9.42 9.04 -47.83
CA GLN A 182 10.20 10.29 -47.74
C GLN A 182 11.59 10.05 -47.18
N LEU A 183 11.73 9.17 -46.18
CA LEU A 183 13.02 8.80 -45.59
C LEU A 183 13.91 8.13 -46.64
N SER A 184 13.40 7.12 -47.36
CA SER A 184 14.16 6.41 -48.41
C SER A 184 14.54 7.33 -49.58
N LYS A 185 13.68 8.29 -49.95
CA LYS A 185 13.96 9.27 -51.01
C LYS A 185 15.07 10.24 -50.62
N THR A 186 15.04 10.77 -49.40
CA THR A 186 15.99 11.77 -48.90
C THR A 186 17.31 11.16 -48.42
N THR A 187 17.28 9.93 -47.91
CA THR A 187 18.50 9.18 -47.50
C THR A 187 19.43 8.92 -48.69
N LYS A 188 18.91 8.85 -49.93
CA LYS A 188 19.75 8.80 -51.16
C LYS A 188 20.62 10.03 -51.37
N LEU A 189 20.27 11.17 -50.75
CA LEU A 189 21.05 12.41 -50.77
C LEU A 189 22.02 12.50 -49.58
N CYS A 190 21.91 11.59 -48.61
CA CYS A 190 22.79 11.53 -47.46
C CYS A 190 24.16 10.95 -47.85
N ARG A 191 25.24 11.53 -47.31
CA ARG A 191 26.61 11.04 -47.56
C ARG A 191 26.89 9.71 -46.88
N ASP A 192 26.31 9.50 -45.69
CA ASP A 192 26.39 8.27 -44.92
C ASP A 192 24.99 7.85 -44.42
N PRO A 193 24.36 6.84 -45.03
CA PRO A 193 23.06 6.34 -44.58
C PRO A 193 23.02 5.86 -43.12
N ALA A 194 24.17 5.49 -42.53
CA ALA A 194 24.23 5.08 -41.12
C ALA A 194 23.91 6.25 -40.17
N GLU A 195 24.13 7.50 -40.61
CA GLU A 195 23.88 8.70 -39.82
C GLU A 195 22.40 8.88 -39.44
N VAL A 196 21.49 8.44 -40.31
CA VAL A 196 20.04 8.47 -40.04
C VAL A 196 19.71 7.68 -38.77
N ILE A 197 20.37 6.54 -38.60
CA ILE A 197 20.10 5.63 -37.47
C ILE A 197 20.79 6.11 -36.22
N VAL A 198 22.01 6.63 -36.30
CA VAL A 198 22.69 7.21 -35.13
C VAL A 198 21.87 8.38 -34.57
N ARG A 199 21.36 9.27 -35.44
CA ARG A 199 20.49 10.39 -35.03
C ARG A 199 19.16 9.90 -34.45
N TYR A 200 18.56 8.86 -35.05
CA TYR A 200 17.34 8.28 -34.51
C TYR A 200 17.56 7.57 -33.17
N ILE A 201 18.66 6.84 -32.98
CA ILE A 201 19.00 6.17 -31.72
C ILE A 201 19.12 7.21 -30.61
N TYR A 202 19.80 8.33 -30.87
CA TYR A 202 19.89 9.42 -29.91
C TYR A 202 18.51 9.92 -29.49
N ASP A 203 17.65 10.27 -30.45
CA ASP A 203 16.31 10.76 -30.16
C ASP A 203 15.46 9.69 -29.46
N TYR A 204 15.56 8.44 -29.89
CA TYR A 204 14.85 7.31 -29.33
C TYR A 204 15.23 7.06 -27.87
N VAL A 205 16.51 7.16 -27.52
CA VAL A 205 16.99 7.02 -26.14
C VAL A 205 16.36 8.08 -25.24
N TYR A 206 16.35 9.35 -25.67
CA TYR A 206 15.70 10.41 -24.90
C TYR A 206 14.18 10.24 -24.78
N MET A 207 13.52 9.66 -25.79
CA MET A 207 12.07 9.39 -25.73
C MET A 207 11.72 8.18 -24.86
N THR A 208 12.65 7.26 -24.62
CA THR A 208 12.36 5.96 -23.99
C THR A 208 13.07 5.70 -22.68
N HIS A 209 14.09 6.49 -22.33
CA HIS A 209 14.94 6.21 -21.18
C HIS A 209 15.22 7.45 -20.33
N LYS A 210 15.33 7.28 -19.01
CA LYS A 210 15.71 8.35 -18.08
C LYS A 210 17.23 8.57 -18.13
N ILE A 211 17.66 9.80 -18.41
CA ILE A 211 19.07 10.20 -18.29
C ILE A 211 19.29 10.69 -16.85
N THR A 212 20.00 9.89 -16.04
CA THR A 212 20.07 10.10 -14.59
C THR A 212 21.07 11.18 -14.18
N SER A 213 22.23 11.22 -14.84
CA SER A 213 23.35 12.11 -14.48
C SER A 213 23.33 13.46 -15.21
N GLY A 214 22.49 13.61 -16.24
CA GLY A 214 22.53 14.75 -17.16
C GLY A 214 23.83 14.86 -17.97
N SER A 215 24.71 13.86 -17.90
CA SER A 215 26.00 13.83 -18.59
C SER A 215 25.86 13.29 -20.02
N ASP A 216 26.50 13.97 -20.97
CA ASP A 216 26.60 13.50 -22.36
C ASP A 216 27.33 12.14 -22.47
N VAL A 217 28.16 11.79 -21.48
CA VAL A 217 28.84 10.48 -21.42
C VAL A 217 27.82 9.34 -21.24
N GLU A 218 26.82 9.53 -20.38
CA GLU A 218 25.77 8.53 -20.13
C GLU A 218 24.96 8.26 -21.40
N VAL A 219 24.56 9.33 -22.08
CA VAL A 219 23.80 9.26 -23.34
C VAL A 219 24.60 8.50 -24.39
N ARG A 220 25.89 8.81 -24.57
CA ARG A 220 26.76 8.09 -25.53
C ARG A 220 26.91 6.61 -25.19
N LEU A 221 27.00 6.25 -23.91
CA LEU A 221 27.09 4.86 -23.47
C LEU A 221 25.80 4.09 -23.78
N ILE A 222 24.65 4.68 -23.51
CA ILE A 222 23.33 4.10 -23.81
C ILE A 222 23.14 3.96 -25.32
N CYS A 223 23.43 5.00 -26.10
CA CYS A 223 23.37 4.96 -27.57
C CYS A 223 24.25 3.84 -28.12
N ARG A 224 25.49 3.71 -27.62
CA ARG A 224 26.41 2.63 -28.03
C ARG A 224 25.88 1.23 -27.67
N ALA A 225 25.20 1.08 -26.53
CA ALA A 225 24.59 -0.19 -26.15
C ALA A 225 23.43 -0.56 -27.10
N VAL A 226 22.61 0.42 -27.50
CA VAL A 226 21.54 0.23 -28.48
C VAL A 226 22.13 -0.09 -29.86
N GLU A 227 23.16 0.64 -30.32
CA GLU A 227 23.87 0.37 -31.58
C GLU A 227 24.44 -1.06 -31.62
N HIS A 228 25.09 -1.49 -30.54
CA HIS A 228 25.62 -2.84 -30.43
C HIS A 228 24.50 -3.89 -30.46
N ALA A 229 23.36 -3.62 -29.84
CA ALA A 229 22.22 -4.53 -29.88
C ALA A 229 21.58 -4.63 -31.27
N VAL A 230 21.45 -3.50 -31.98
CA VAL A 230 21.03 -3.47 -33.39
C VAL A 230 21.98 -4.33 -34.23
N PHE A 231 23.29 -4.19 -34.03
CA PHE A 231 24.28 -5.04 -34.70
C PHE A 231 24.11 -6.53 -34.39
N MET A 232 23.87 -6.90 -33.13
CA MET A 232 23.68 -8.29 -32.69
C MET A 232 22.42 -8.93 -33.27
N VAL A 233 21.28 -8.23 -33.26
CA VAL A 233 20.01 -8.71 -33.84
C VAL A 233 20.20 -9.02 -35.32
N ARG A 234 20.92 -8.13 -36.02
CA ARG A 234 21.19 -8.28 -37.45
C ARG A 234 22.15 -9.41 -37.79
N GLN A 235 23.17 -9.64 -36.95
CA GLN A 235 24.04 -10.82 -37.11
C GLN A 235 23.26 -12.13 -36.94
N ARG A 236 22.37 -12.22 -35.94
CA ARG A 236 21.57 -13.43 -35.68
C ARG A 236 20.62 -13.79 -36.83
N GLN A 237 20.22 -12.81 -37.62
CA GLN A 237 19.20 -12.94 -38.66
C GLN A 237 19.77 -12.95 -40.09
N GLU A 238 21.10 -12.96 -40.24
CA GLU A 238 21.81 -13.03 -41.54
C GLU A 238 21.39 -11.94 -42.56
N ILE A 239 21.00 -10.75 -42.09
CA ILE A 239 20.39 -9.70 -42.93
C ILE A 239 21.46 -8.92 -43.73
N PRO A 240 21.51 -8.99 -45.08
CA PRO A 240 22.61 -8.42 -45.88
C PRO A 240 22.56 -6.90 -46.14
N GLN A 241 21.46 -6.22 -45.78
CA GLN A 241 21.17 -4.84 -46.21
C GLN A 241 21.73 -3.76 -45.25
N ALA A 242 21.50 -2.47 -45.49
CA ALA A 242 21.87 -1.40 -44.55
C ALA A 242 21.00 -1.46 -43.28
N PRO A 243 21.42 -0.89 -42.13
CA PRO A 243 20.58 -0.88 -40.93
C PRO A 243 19.30 -0.09 -41.21
N HIS A 244 18.18 -0.53 -40.62
CA HIS A 244 16.86 0.09 -40.79
C HIS A 244 16.33 0.66 -39.47
N ILE A 245 15.46 1.67 -39.52
CA ILE A 245 14.99 2.39 -38.32
C ILE A 245 14.17 1.48 -37.37
N THR A 246 13.47 0.50 -37.93
CA THR A 246 12.71 -0.51 -37.17
C THR A 246 13.64 -1.44 -36.37
N ASP A 247 14.90 -1.60 -36.78
CA ASP A 247 15.86 -2.47 -36.08
C ASP A 247 16.18 -1.96 -34.68
N VAL A 248 16.08 -0.64 -34.46
CA VAL A 248 16.25 0.00 -33.16
C VAL A 248 15.16 -0.47 -32.19
N HIS A 249 13.91 -0.54 -32.66
CA HIS A 249 12.77 -1.00 -31.85
C HIS A 249 12.88 -2.49 -31.54
N VAL A 250 13.22 -3.32 -32.54
CA VAL A 250 13.44 -4.76 -32.36
C VAL A 250 14.55 -5.01 -31.34
N ALA A 251 15.68 -4.32 -31.47
CA ALA A 251 16.82 -4.48 -30.56
C ALA A 251 16.49 -4.06 -29.13
N VAL A 252 15.63 -3.06 -28.96
CA VAL A 252 15.21 -2.59 -27.64
C VAL A 252 14.27 -3.59 -26.95
N ASP A 253 13.35 -4.21 -27.70
CA ASP A 253 12.43 -5.25 -27.21
C ASP A 253 13.15 -6.58 -26.90
N ASP A 254 14.13 -6.99 -27.73
CA ASP A 254 14.86 -8.28 -27.61
C ASP A 254 15.77 -8.40 -26.35
N GLY A 255 15.84 -7.36 -25.51
CA GLY A 255 16.46 -7.46 -24.18
C GLY A 255 17.33 -6.28 -23.74
N VAL A 256 17.46 -5.21 -24.54
CA VAL A 256 18.19 -4.01 -24.13
C VAL A 256 17.46 -3.23 -23.06
N ARG A 257 16.11 -3.21 -23.04
CA ARG A 257 15.33 -2.50 -22.02
C ARG A 257 15.71 -2.93 -20.59
N GLY A 258 15.87 -4.23 -20.35
CA GLY A 258 16.34 -4.75 -19.06
C GLY A 258 17.78 -4.37 -18.73
N CYS A 259 18.67 -4.32 -19.74
CA CYS A 259 20.05 -3.85 -19.59
C CYS A 259 20.10 -2.36 -19.22
N LEU A 260 19.34 -1.51 -19.91
CA LEU A 260 19.34 -0.07 -19.67
C LEU A 260 18.71 0.31 -18.33
N SER A 261 17.64 -0.39 -17.91
CA SER A 261 17.04 -0.20 -16.59
C SER A 261 18.05 -0.50 -15.47
N ARG A 262 18.77 -1.63 -15.56
CA ARG A 262 19.80 -2.01 -14.58
C ARG A 262 21.00 -1.05 -14.62
N PHE A 263 21.39 -0.58 -15.80
CA PHE A 263 22.44 0.43 -15.95
C PHE A 263 22.07 1.75 -15.29
N SER A 264 20.87 2.30 -15.52
CA SER A 264 20.45 3.57 -14.92
C SER A 264 20.44 3.53 -13.40
N GLN A 265 20.03 2.40 -12.81
CA GLN A 265 20.08 2.21 -11.35
C GLN A 265 21.53 2.20 -10.82
N LEU A 266 22.49 1.65 -11.57
CA LEU A 266 23.91 1.68 -11.19
C LEU A 266 24.53 3.07 -11.34
N VAL A 267 24.14 3.83 -12.36
CA VAL A 267 24.66 5.19 -12.63
C VAL A 267 24.25 6.18 -11.56
N GLU A 268 23.07 6.00 -10.95
CA GLU A 268 22.58 6.85 -9.86
C GLU A 268 23.55 6.90 -8.66
N PHE A 269 24.23 5.78 -8.36
CA PHE A 269 25.16 5.69 -7.23
C PHE A 269 26.59 6.15 -7.55
N TRP A 270 27.00 6.13 -8.82
CA TRP A 270 28.37 6.48 -9.25
C TRP A 270 28.40 7.23 -10.60
N PRO A 271 27.82 8.44 -10.70
CA PRO A 271 27.87 9.25 -11.92
C PRO A 271 29.30 9.63 -12.31
N ASP A 272 30.20 9.80 -11.32
CA ASP A 272 31.60 10.19 -11.53
C ASP A 272 32.43 9.13 -12.29
N GLN A 273 31.95 7.89 -12.36
CA GLN A 273 32.68 6.77 -12.96
C GLN A 273 32.31 6.51 -14.43
N LEU A 274 31.36 7.27 -14.99
CA LEU A 274 30.95 7.18 -16.39
C LEU A 274 32.14 7.26 -17.38
N PRO A 275 33.14 8.15 -17.21
CA PRO A 275 34.30 8.20 -18.12
C PRO A 275 35.19 6.95 -18.04
N THR A 276 35.35 6.39 -16.83
CA THR A 276 36.11 5.15 -16.60
C THR A 276 35.42 3.97 -17.28
N LEU A 277 34.10 3.90 -17.16
CA LEU A 277 33.28 2.88 -17.83
C LEU A 277 33.35 3.01 -19.36
N GLU A 278 33.31 4.24 -19.89
CA GLU A 278 33.48 4.51 -21.33
C GLU A 278 34.84 3.97 -21.83
N THR A 279 35.90 4.18 -21.06
CA THR A 279 37.23 3.67 -21.38
C THR A 279 37.28 2.14 -21.33
N ALA A 280 36.66 1.53 -20.31
CA ALA A 280 36.60 0.08 -20.16
C ALA A 280 35.84 -0.61 -21.31
N LEU A 281 34.72 -0.03 -21.76
CA LEU A 281 33.92 -0.53 -22.88
C LEU A 281 34.57 -0.28 -24.25
N ARG A 282 35.35 0.80 -24.40
CA ARG A 282 36.21 0.99 -25.59
C ARG A 282 37.21 -0.15 -25.74
N ASN A 283 37.77 -0.63 -24.63
CA ASN A 283 38.74 -1.73 -24.63
C ASN A 283 38.11 -3.13 -24.73
N ARG A 284 36.81 -3.28 -24.47
CA ARG A 284 36.08 -4.57 -24.51
C ARG A 284 34.73 -4.42 -25.21
N SER A 285 34.76 -4.36 -26.55
CA SER A 285 33.58 -4.11 -27.38
C SER A 285 32.43 -5.12 -27.23
N ASN A 286 32.72 -6.35 -26.80
CA ASN A 286 31.74 -7.44 -26.70
C ASN A 286 31.03 -7.52 -25.33
N MET A 287 31.43 -6.71 -24.35
CA MET A 287 30.85 -6.75 -23.00
C MET A 287 29.60 -5.88 -22.94
N LYS A 288 28.49 -6.42 -22.42
CA LYS A 288 27.25 -5.65 -22.24
C LYS A 288 27.43 -4.55 -21.18
N LEU A 289 26.75 -3.42 -21.40
CA LEU A 289 26.88 -2.18 -20.62
C LEU A 289 26.58 -2.39 -19.13
N ASP A 290 25.50 -3.09 -18.83
CA ASP A 290 25.06 -3.48 -17.49
C ASP A 290 26.10 -4.33 -16.72
N VAL A 291 26.70 -5.33 -17.37
CA VAL A 291 27.71 -6.21 -16.77
C VAL A 291 29.01 -5.44 -16.50
N ALA A 292 29.42 -4.58 -17.43
CA ALA A 292 30.59 -3.73 -17.24
C ALA A 292 30.40 -2.72 -16.10
N ALA A 293 29.21 -2.12 -16.01
CA ALA A 293 28.85 -1.20 -14.93
C ALA A 293 28.81 -1.91 -13.57
N LEU A 294 28.17 -3.09 -13.48
CA LEU A 294 28.11 -3.85 -12.23
C LEU A 294 29.50 -4.24 -11.74
N ARG A 295 30.36 -4.73 -12.65
CA ARG A 295 31.74 -5.11 -12.29
C ARG A 295 32.49 -3.92 -11.71
N LEU A 296 32.41 -2.76 -12.35
CA LEU A 296 33.09 -1.55 -11.89
C LEU A 296 32.53 -1.07 -10.54
N ALA A 297 31.22 -1.16 -10.35
CA ALA A 297 30.57 -0.89 -9.06
C ALA A 297 31.07 -1.83 -7.95
N LEU A 298 31.20 -3.12 -8.22
CA LEU A 298 31.71 -4.11 -7.24
C LEU A 298 33.20 -3.91 -6.92
N GLU A 299 34.03 -3.62 -7.92
CA GLU A 299 35.45 -3.29 -7.72
C GLU A 299 35.58 -2.04 -6.82
N LYS A 300 34.76 -1.02 -7.04
CA LYS A 300 34.74 0.21 -6.22
C LYS A 300 34.21 -0.02 -4.81
N LEU A 301 33.11 -0.76 -4.64
CA LEU A 301 32.61 -1.13 -3.32
C LEU A 301 33.66 -1.90 -2.52
N THR A 302 34.46 -2.74 -3.19
CA THR A 302 35.56 -3.49 -2.58
C THR A 302 36.72 -2.57 -2.17
N GLU A 303 37.07 -1.58 -2.99
CA GLU A 303 38.07 -0.56 -2.64
C GLU A 303 37.61 0.33 -1.46
N GLU A 304 36.34 0.77 -1.49
CA GLU A 304 35.71 1.58 -0.43
C GLU A 304 35.69 0.82 0.90
N LEU A 305 35.44 -0.49 0.90
CA LEU A 305 35.37 -1.34 2.10
C LEU A 305 36.62 -1.20 2.99
N TRP A 306 37.81 -1.12 2.39
CA TRP A 306 39.07 -1.00 3.12
C TRP A 306 39.31 0.40 3.73
N GLN A 307 38.51 1.39 3.35
CA GLN A 307 38.59 2.77 3.82
C GLN A 307 37.57 3.09 4.94
N LEU A 308 36.60 2.20 5.19
CA LEU A 308 35.53 2.42 6.15
C LEU A 308 35.98 2.21 7.61
N THR A 309 36.27 3.30 8.31
CA THR A 309 36.71 3.26 9.72
C THR A 309 35.60 3.58 10.72
N THR A 310 34.59 4.39 10.37
CA THR A 310 33.52 4.81 11.28
C THR A 310 32.13 4.23 10.93
N VAL A 311 31.19 4.24 11.88
CA VAL A 311 29.79 3.80 11.64
C VAL A 311 29.07 4.72 10.66
N LYS A 312 29.43 6.01 10.61
CA LYS A 312 28.84 6.99 9.68
C LYS A 312 29.23 6.70 8.22
N ASP A 313 30.44 6.22 7.97
CA ASP A 313 30.90 5.88 6.62
C ASP A 313 30.29 4.55 6.13
N LYS A 314 29.99 3.63 7.05
CA LYS A 314 29.45 2.29 6.74
C LYS A 314 27.99 2.31 6.28
N GLN A 315 27.18 3.27 6.72
CA GLN A 315 25.75 3.33 6.38
C GLN A 315 25.51 3.67 4.89
N PRO A 316 26.13 4.72 4.31
CA PRO A 316 26.06 4.99 2.88
C PRO A 316 26.60 3.82 2.03
N TRP A 317 27.70 3.20 2.48
CA TRP A 317 28.26 2.03 1.79
C TRP A 317 27.33 0.81 1.82
N MET A 318 26.69 0.52 2.96
CA MET A 318 25.71 -0.56 3.08
C MET A 318 24.48 -0.33 2.19
N SER A 319 23.98 0.91 2.10
CA SER A 319 22.88 1.26 1.20
C SER A 319 23.26 1.06 -0.28
N LYS A 320 24.48 1.48 -0.68
CA LYS A 320 25.00 1.20 -2.03
C LYS A 320 25.12 -0.31 -2.29
N LEU A 321 25.65 -1.07 -1.33
CA LEU A 321 25.82 -2.51 -1.45
C LEU A 321 24.48 -3.25 -1.59
N GLN A 322 23.47 -2.89 -0.82
CA GLN A 322 22.14 -3.53 -0.89
C GLN A 322 21.47 -3.28 -2.25
N SER A 323 21.54 -2.05 -2.77
CA SER A 323 21.03 -1.70 -4.09
C SER A 323 21.76 -2.46 -5.20
N VAL A 324 23.09 -2.55 -5.12
CA VAL A 324 23.90 -3.34 -6.06
C VAL A 324 23.65 -4.85 -5.92
N GLY A 325 23.38 -5.33 -4.71
CA GLY A 325 23.08 -6.74 -4.43
C GLY A 325 21.82 -7.23 -5.14
N LEU A 326 20.72 -6.46 -5.06
CA LEU A 326 19.47 -6.74 -5.79
C LEU A 326 19.70 -6.79 -7.31
N LEU A 327 20.45 -5.81 -7.84
CA LEU A 327 20.81 -5.73 -9.25
C LEU A 327 21.70 -6.88 -9.71
N ALA A 328 22.59 -7.37 -8.83
CA ALA A 328 23.45 -8.51 -9.09
C ALA A 328 22.65 -9.83 -9.12
N GLU A 329 21.71 -10.03 -8.18
CA GLU A 329 20.82 -11.19 -8.17
C GLU A 329 19.96 -11.26 -9.45
N ASP A 330 19.38 -10.13 -9.86
CA ASP A 330 18.62 -10.02 -11.12
C ASP A 330 19.48 -10.31 -12.36
N LEU A 331 20.72 -9.81 -12.37
CA LEU A 331 21.71 -10.07 -13.43
C LEU A 331 22.10 -11.54 -13.52
N LEU A 332 22.33 -12.18 -12.37
CA LEU A 332 22.68 -13.59 -12.26
C LEU A 332 21.53 -14.49 -12.73
N ALA A 333 20.29 -14.14 -12.36
CA ALA A 333 19.09 -14.82 -12.85
C ALA A 333 18.90 -14.68 -14.38
N ALA A 334 19.18 -13.49 -14.93
CA ALA A 334 19.00 -13.20 -16.36
C ALA A 334 20.05 -13.85 -17.28
N TYR A 335 21.30 -14.00 -16.81
CA TYR A 335 22.40 -14.47 -17.66
C TYR A 335 22.86 -15.91 -17.41
N LYS A 336 22.35 -16.61 -16.37
CA LYS A 336 22.70 -18.01 -16.04
C LYS A 336 24.18 -18.33 -16.21
N TYR A 337 25.05 -17.42 -15.80
CA TYR A 337 26.47 -17.70 -15.68
C TYR A 337 26.73 -18.08 -14.23
N LEU A 338 27.40 -19.21 -13.99
CA LEU A 338 28.64 -19.31 -13.20
C LEU A 338 28.96 -20.76 -12.83
N ASP A 339 30.11 -21.24 -13.29
CA ASP A 339 30.73 -22.53 -12.95
C ASP A 339 31.73 -22.42 -11.77
N ASP A 340 31.90 -21.25 -11.11
CA ASP A 340 33.06 -21.03 -10.23
C ASP A 340 32.81 -20.09 -9.02
N GLN A 341 31.77 -20.34 -8.22
CA GLN A 341 31.49 -19.63 -6.97
C GLN A 341 31.92 -20.43 -5.72
N PRO A 342 32.24 -19.78 -4.58
CA PRO A 342 32.38 -20.46 -3.30
C PRO A 342 31.04 -21.08 -2.90
N ASP A 343 30.92 -22.39 -3.10
CA ASP A 343 29.74 -23.16 -2.72
C ASP A 343 29.66 -23.28 -1.19
N PHE A 344 28.82 -22.46 -0.57
CA PHE A 344 28.52 -22.50 0.88
C PHE A 344 27.80 -23.80 1.30
N LYS A 345 27.40 -24.66 0.34
CA LYS A 345 26.90 -26.02 0.60
C LYS A 345 28.01 -27.07 0.73
N THR A 346 29.26 -26.64 0.74
CA THR A 346 30.42 -27.51 1.00
C THR A 346 31.02 -27.29 2.38
N LYS A 347 31.50 -28.39 2.98
CA LYS A 347 32.19 -28.39 4.27
C LYS A 347 33.42 -27.47 4.28
N THR A 348 34.13 -27.39 3.15
CA THR A 348 35.37 -26.64 3.00
C THR A 348 35.16 -25.13 3.13
N THR A 349 34.13 -24.59 2.49
CA THR A 349 33.78 -23.16 2.57
C THR A 349 33.26 -22.81 3.96
N MET A 350 32.39 -23.64 4.53
CA MET A 350 31.84 -23.43 5.88
C MET A 350 32.89 -23.46 6.98
N LYS A 351 33.87 -24.37 6.90
CA LYS A 351 34.99 -24.40 7.85
C LYS A 351 35.90 -23.16 7.76
N LYS A 352 36.06 -22.57 6.57
CA LYS A 352 36.83 -21.32 6.43
C LYS A 352 36.12 -20.16 7.12
N LEU A 353 34.79 -20.07 6.97
CA LEU A 353 33.96 -19.08 7.64
C LEU A 353 33.98 -19.26 9.17
N GLU A 354 33.80 -20.49 9.65
CA GLU A 354 33.89 -20.85 11.07
C GLU A 354 35.26 -20.43 11.64
N LEU A 355 36.36 -20.84 10.99
CA LEU A 355 37.71 -20.51 11.41
C LEU A 355 37.94 -19.00 11.47
N PHE A 356 37.42 -18.24 10.50
CA PHE A 356 37.50 -16.79 10.48
C PHE A 356 36.77 -16.17 11.68
N LEU A 357 35.50 -16.52 11.89
CA LEU A 357 34.69 -15.97 13.00
C LEU A 357 35.27 -16.32 14.37
N VAL A 358 35.73 -17.56 14.55
CA VAL A 358 36.36 -18.02 15.80
C VAL A 358 37.69 -17.29 16.03
N THR A 359 38.49 -17.05 14.99
CA THR A 359 39.76 -16.32 15.10
C THR A 359 39.54 -14.85 15.44
N GLN A 360 38.58 -14.18 14.80
CA GLN A 360 38.21 -12.79 15.10
C GLN A 360 37.66 -12.65 16.52
N SER A 361 36.85 -13.61 16.99
CA SER A 361 36.37 -13.63 18.38
C SER A 361 37.53 -13.76 19.38
N LYS A 362 38.51 -14.63 19.11
CA LYS A 362 39.69 -14.79 19.98
C LYS A 362 40.57 -13.53 20.03
N GLN A 363 40.67 -12.79 18.93
CA GLN A 363 41.41 -11.51 18.87
C GLN A 363 40.69 -10.36 19.60
N ALA A 364 39.35 -10.35 19.63
CA ALA A 364 38.55 -9.33 20.31
C ALA A 364 38.54 -9.45 21.85
N ALA A 365 38.93 -10.61 22.39
CA ALA A 365 38.99 -10.86 23.84
C ALA A 365 40.20 -10.15 24.51
N SER A 366 40.03 -8.87 24.88
CA SER A 366 41.04 -8.10 25.63
C SER A 366 40.93 -8.29 27.16
N LYS A 367 42.05 -8.16 27.87
CA LYS A 367 42.29 -8.46 29.32
C LYS A 367 41.59 -7.53 30.34
N HIS A 368 40.49 -6.83 30.03
CA HIS A 368 39.80 -5.93 30.98
C HIS A 368 38.32 -6.30 31.19
N PHE A 369 37.95 -6.63 32.42
CA PHE A 369 37.01 -7.73 32.69
C PHE A 369 35.49 -7.46 32.62
N ALA A 370 34.99 -6.22 32.68
CA ALA A 370 33.53 -5.98 32.72
C ALA A 370 32.98 -5.36 31.42
N GLU A 371 33.54 -4.23 30.99
CA GLU A 371 33.05 -3.52 29.81
C GLU A 371 33.51 -4.16 28.49
N ALA A 372 34.73 -4.75 28.48
CA ALA A 372 35.19 -5.54 27.34
C ALA A 372 34.45 -6.88 27.25
N LEU A 373 34.01 -7.46 28.38
CA LEU A 373 33.19 -8.68 28.38
C LEU A 373 31.82 -8.41 27.73
N ARG A 374 31.18 -7.28 28.04
CA ARG A 374 29.93 -6.88 27.37
C ARG A 374 30.13 -6.67 25.86
N LYS A 375 31.16 -5.90 25.46
CA LYS A 375 31.49 -5.66 24.05
C LYS A 375 31.85 -6.97 23.31
N HIS A 376 32.53 -7.90 23.98
CA HIS A 376 32.88 -9.22 23.46
C HIS A 376 31.65 -10.13 23.32
N GLN A 377 30.75 -10.12 24.31
CA GLN A 377 29.46 -10.81 24.22
C GLN A 377 28.59 -10.23 23.10
N ASP A 378 28.56 -8.91 22.93
CA ASP A 378 27.83 -8.25 21.84
C ASP A 378 28.43 -8.61 20.47
N PHE A 379 29.76 -8.64 20.35
CA PHE A 379 30.45 -9.10 19.14
C PHE A 379 30.13 -10.56 18.80
N ARG A 380 30.17 -11.46 19.79
CA ARG A 380 29.81 -12.88 19.61
C ARG A 380 28.35 -13.05 19.20
N ARG A 381 27.43 -12.31 19.83
CA ARG A 381 26.00 -12.32 19.44
C ARG A 381 25.80 -11.90 17.99
N ARG A 382 26.40 -10.77 17.57
CA ARG A 382 26.32 -10.29 16.17
C ARG A 382 26.98 -11.26 15.19
N SER A 383 28.11 -11.86 15.56
CA SER A 383 28.80 -12.85 14.73
C SER A 383 28.00 -14.14 14.60
N ASN A 384 27.32 -14.58 15.66
CA ASN A 384 26.44 -15.74 15.62
C ASN A 384 25.18 -15.47 14.79
N ALA A 385 24.61 -14.27 14.91
CA ALA A 385 23.50 -13.80 14.08
C ALA A 385 23.87 -13.79 12.59
N PHE A 386 25.04 -13.23 12.26
CA PHE A 386 25.60 -13.26 10.91
C PHE A 386 25.82 -14.70 10.42
N PHE A 387 26.38 -15.59 11.25
CA PHE A 387 26.57 -17.00 10.89
C PHE A 387 25.23 -17.71 10.60
N MET A 388 24.22 -17.52 11.44
CA MET A 388 22.86 -18.05 11.20
C MET A 388 22.25 -17.52 9.90
N ASP A 389 22.46 -16.25 9.58
CA ASP A 389 21.98 -15.66 8.32
C ASP A 389 22.70 -16.28 7.13
N VAL A 390 24.01 -16.44 7.20
CA VAL A 390 24.78 -17.07 6.12
C VAL A 390 24.32 -18.51 5.90
N VAL A 391 24.07 -19.25 6.98
CA VAL A 391 23.50 -20.61 6.90
C VAL A 391 22.12 -20.57 6.23
N SER A 392 21.19 -19.73 6.70
CA SER A 392 19.83 -19.64 6.14
C SER A 392 19.80 -19.14 4.69
N MET A 393 20.60 -18.13 4.35
CA MET A 393 20.58 -17.45 3.05
C MET A 393 21.45 -18.09 1.98
N PHE A 394 22.55 -18.78 2.32
CA PHE A 394 23.48 -19.35 1.33
C PHE A 394 23.58 -20.87 1.41
N CYS A 395 23.40 -21.50 2.57
CA CYS A 395 23.38 -22.98 2.64
C CYS A 395 22.01 -23.54 2.22
N PHE A 396 20.93 -22.80 2.47
CA PHE A 396 19.54 -23.22 2.23
C PHE A 396 18.78 -22.26 1.28
N ALA A 397 19.49 -21.65 0.32
CA ALA A 397 18.99 -20.56 -0.54
C ALA A 397 18.00 -20.98 -1.63
N ASP A 398 18.36 -22.03 -2.37
CA ASP A 398 17.71 -22.57 -3.56
C ASP A 398 17.10 -23.95 -3.27
N ASP A 399 16.35 -24.53 -4.22
CA ASP A 399 15.60 -25.78 -4.04
C ASP A 399 16.46 -27.04 -3.84
N THR A 400 17.79 -26.93 -3.84
CA THR A 400 18.69 -28.07 -3.61
C THR A 400 19.24 -28.09 -2.18
N PRO A 401 19.10 -29.19 -1.42
CA PRO A 401 19.57 -29.24 -0.03
C PRO A 401 21.10 -29.24 0.07
N PRO A 402 21.68 -28.82 1.22
CA PRO A 402 23.12 -28.92 1.45
C PRO A 402 23.60 -30.38 1.47
N LYS A 403 24.89 -30.60 1.20
CA LYS A 403 25.50 -31.94 1.31
C LYS A 403 25.44 -32.45 2.76
N GLN A 404 25.28 -33.77 2.93
CA GLN A 404 25.22 -34.44 4.25
C GLN A 404 26.33 -33.98 5.21
N GLU A 405 27.56 -33.87 4.72
CA GLU A 405 28.69 -33.48 5.57
C GLU A 405 28.60 -32.07 6.18
N VAL A 406 27.83 -31.17 5.54
CA VAL A 406 27.52 -29.83 6.07
C VAL A 406 26.44 -29.94 7.13
N ILE A 407 25.41 -30.75 6.89
CA ILE A 407 24.32 -30.97 7.85
C ILE A 407 24.87 -31.61 9.14
N ASP A 408 25.76 -32.59 9.02
CA ASP A 408 26.45 -33.20 10.18
C ASP A 408 27.27 -32.16 10.95
N MET A 409 27.94 -31.23 10.25
CA MET A 409 28.65 -30.10 10.87
C MET A 409 27.67 -29.19 11.62
N LEU A 410 26.53 -28.83 11.00
CA LEU A 410 25.52 -27.96 11.59
C LEU A 410 24.85 -28.60 12.82
N LEU A 411 24.60 -29.91 12.79
CA LEU A 411 24.14 -30.71 13.92
C LEU A 411 25.17 -30.70 15.06
N GLY A 412 26.46 -30.78 14.74
CA GLY A 412 27.55 -30.67 15.70
C GLY A 412 27.62 -29.33 16.44
N TYR A 413 27.02 -28.25 15.91
CA TYR A 413 26.90 -26.98 16.62
C TYR A 413 25.74 -26.94 17.63
N ILE A 414 24.90 -27.97 17.69
CA ILE A 414 23.79 -28.08 18.63
C ILE A 414 24.14 -29.06 19.76
N VAL A 415 24.91 -30.10 19.44
CA VAL A 415 25.24 -31.22 20.32
C VAL A 415 26.70 -31.16 20.79
N ARG A 416 26.94 -31.18 22.10
CA ARG A 416 28.29 -31.36 22.66
C ARG A 416 28.35 -32.67 23.44
N GLU A 417 29.21 -33.59 22.98
CA GLU A 417 29.59 -34.76 23.75
C GLU A 417 30.47 -34.34 24.94
N VAL A 418 30.05 -34.67 26.15
CA VAL A 418 30.81 -34.38 27.39
C VAL A 418 31.35 -35.66 28.02
N ASP A 419 30.59 -36.77 27.95
CA ASP A 419 30.98 -38.12 28.41
C ASP A 419 30.21 -39.21 27.63
N LYS A 420 30.70 -40.46 27.61
CA LYS A 420 30.13 -41.61 26.87
C LYS A 420 28.64 -41.91 27.14
N ASN A 421 28.04 -41.34 28.20
CA ASN A 421 26.65 -41.59 28.61
C ASN A 421 25.79 -40.30 28.75
N ARG A 422 26.30 -39.09 28.46
CA ARG A 422 25.51 -37.84 28.59
C ARG A 422 25.92 -36.78 27.56
N ALA A 423 25.05 -36.54 26.59
CA ALA A 423 25.14 -35.39 25.68
C ALA A 423 24.48 -34.14 26.30
N ARG A 424 25.04 -32.95 26.06
CA ARG A 424 24.41 -31.66 26.44
C ARG A 424 24.15 -30.81 25.20
N THR A 425 23.04 -30.06 25.18
CA THR A 425 22.71 -29.14 24.09
C THR A 425 23.31 -27.75 24.33
N LYS A 426 23.69 -27.07 23.25
CA LYS A 426 24.03 -25.65 23.26
C LYS A 426 23.18 -24.90 22.22
N GLY A 427 23.09 -23.58 22.37
CA GLY A 427 22.53 -22.73 21.31
C GLY A 427 23.30 -22.94 20.00
N PHE A 428 22.60 -22.94 18.85
CA PHE A 428 23.22 -23.08 17.54
C PHE A 428 24.26 -21.96 17.35
N SER A 429 25.53 -22.32 17.48
CA SER A 429 26.64 -21.38 17.50
C SER A 429 27.95 -22.05 17.11
N PRO A 430 28.78 -21.41 16.26
CA PRO A 430 30.12 -21.89 15.94
C PRO A 430 31.10 -21.70 17.11
N PHE A 431 30.71 -21.01 18.19
CA PHE A 431 31.57 -20.77 19.35
C PHE A 431 31.42 -21.90 20.39
N GLU A 432 32.54 -22.48 20.83
CA GLU A 432 32.55 -23.60 21.79
C GLU A 432 32.29 -23.18 23.25
N ASP A 433 32.53 -21.90 23.57
CA ASP A 433 32.42 -21.34 24.92
C ASP A 433 31.00 -20.84 25.28
N ASP A 434 30.06 -20.87 24.33
CA ASP A 434 28.69 -20.39 24.57
C ASP A 434 27.95 -21.34 25.54
N CYS A 435 27.20 -20.74 26.46
CA CYS A 435 26.59 -21.41 27.61
C CYS A 435 25.82 -22.68 27.21
N VAL A 436 26.32 -23.83 27.66
CA VAL A 436 25.63 -25.12 27.56
C VAL A 436 24.33 -25.06 28.36
N ASP A 437 23.23 -25.54 27.77
CA ASP A 437 21.92 -25.50 28.42
C ASP A 437 21.94 -26.36 29.71
N ARG A 438 21.29 -25.87 30.77
CA ARG A 438 21.16 -26.60 32.04
C ARG A 438 20.24 -27.81 31.91
N THR A 439 19.31 -27.78 30.95
CA THR A 439 18.37 -28.84 30.55
C THR A 439 18.45 -29.00 29.03
N PRO A 440 18.44 -30.23 28.48
CA PRO A 440 18.46 -30.43 27.02
C PRO A 440 17.27 -29.73 26.35
N ILE A 441 17.52 -28.87 25.35
CA ILE A 441 16.47 -28.17 24.58
C ILE A 441 16.63 -28.52 23.11
N ILE A 442 15.59 -29.09 22.51
CA ILE A 442 15.55 -29.40 21.07
C ILE A 442 15.11 -28.15 20.31
N ARG A 443 16.07 -27.46 19.68
CA ARG A 443 15.78 -26.24 18.91
C ARG A 443 15.34 -26.60 17.49
N SER A 444 14.15 -26.17 17.07
CA SER A 444 13.58 -26.49 15.75
C SER A 444 14.20 -25.72 14.58
N PHE A 445 15.14 -24.80 14.80
CA PHE A 445 15.71 -23.94 13.74
C PHE A 445 16.25 -24.75 12.55
N LEU A 446 17.17 -25.69 12.78
CA LEU A 446 17.74 -26.50 11.70
C LEU A 446 16.70 -27.45 11.08
N LEU A 447 15.81 -28.01 11.91
CA LEU A 447 14.69 -28.85 11.48
C LEU A 447 13.75 -28.08 10.52
N GLN A 448 13.39 -26.85 10.86
CA GLN A 448 12.55 -25.98 10.03
C GLN A 448 13.23 -25.59 8.71
N LEU A 449 14.56 -25.37 8.71
CA LEU A 449 15.31 -25.11 7.48
C LEU A 449 15.32 -26.32 6.54
N LEU A 450 15.54 -27.52 7.09
CA LEU A 450 15.48 -28.77 6.32
C LEU A 450 14.08 -29.02 5.73
N LEU A 451 13.01 -28.69 6.47
CA LEU A 451 11.63 -28.86 6.03
C LEU A 451 11.17 -27.84 4.98
N ARG A 452 12.02 -26.88 4.57
CA ARG A 452 11.76 -26.03 3.40
C ARG A 452 11.87 -26.79 2.08
N PHE A 453 12.61 -27.90 2.08
CA PHE A 453 12.85 -28.74 0.91
C PHE A 453 11.77 -29.82 0.79
N LYS A 454 11.73 -30.48 -0.37
CA LYS A 454 10.86 -31.65 -0.54
C LYS A 454 11.27 -32.74 0.44
N PHE A 455 10.31 -33.28 1.17
CA PHE A 455 10.54 -34.31 2.19
C PHE A 455 11.41 -35.47 1.69
N ALA A 456 11.21 -35.92 0.43
CA ALA A 456 11.99 -37.00 -0.17
C ALA A 456 13.50 -36.72 -0.23
N ASP A 457 13.89 -35.46 -0.42
CA ASP A 457 15.28 -35.05 -0.59
C ASP A 457 15.99 -34.88 0.77
N VAL A 458 15.22 -34.70 1.86
CA VAL A 458 15.74 -34.46 3.22
C VAL A 458 15.43 -35.56 4.22
N CYS A 459 14.71 -36.62 3.82
CA CYS A 459 14.28 -37.70 4.73
C CYS A 459 15.44 -38.30 5.52
N ALA A 460 16.55 -38.63 4.85
CA ALA A 460 17.75 -39.17 5.49
C ALA A 460 18.39 -38.16 6.48
N HIS A 461 18.36 -36.87 6.15
CA HIS A 461 18.85 -35.81 7.04
C HIS A 461 17.97 -35.67 8.29
N LEU A 462 16.66 -35.79 8.15
CA LEU A 462 15.70 -35.77 9.26
C LEU A 462 15.84 -36.99 10.16
N GLU A 463 16.10 -38.17 9.60
CA GLU A 463 16.40 -39.40 10.35
C GLU A 463 17.67 -39.24 11.19
N SER A 464 18.75 -38.72 10.61
CA SER A 464 19.99 -38.42 11.34
C SER A 464 19.79 -37.38 12.44
N TYR A 465 19.02 -36.31 12.18
CA TYR A 465 18.64 -35.35 13.22
C TYR A 465 17.86 -36.04 14.35
N PHE A 466 16.88 -36.88 14.02
CA PHE A 466 16.04 -37.56 15.00
C PHE A 466 16.86 -38.50 15.88
N GLU A 467 17.79 -39.26 15.31
CA GLU A 467 18.69 -40.14 16.08
C GLU A 467 19.53 -39.33 17.07
N GLY A 468 20.15 -38.23 16.61
CA GLY A 468 20.89 -37.31 17.50
C GLY A 468 19.99 -36.66 18.55
N ALA A 469 18.73 -36.36 18.22
CA ALA A 469 17.74 -35.81 19.15
C ALA A 469 17.26 -36.84 20.19
N ARG A 470 17.10 -38.11 19.77
CA ARG A 470 16.67 -39.24 20.59
C ARG A 470 17.71 -39.58 21.65
N ASP A 471 18.99 -39.42 21.34
CA ASP A 471 20.08 -39.66 22.31
C ASP A 471 20.03 -38.70 23.52
N PHE A 472 19.23 -37.62 23.46
CA PHE A 472 18.92 -36.76 24.60
C PHE A 472 17.70 -37.20 25.42
N ALA A 473 16.80 -38.01 24.85
CA ALA A 473 15.58 -38.48 25.50
C ALA A 473 15.92 -39.58 26.51
N GLY A 474 15.63 -39.35 27.80
CA GLY A 474 15.98 -40.29 28.87
C GLY A 474 15.02 -41.46 29.01
N SER A 475 13.80 -41.33 28.47
CA SER A 475 12.72 -42.32 28.51
C SER A 475 11.95 -42.39 27.19
N ILE A 476 11.06 -43.37 27.05
CA ILE A 476 10.25 -43.53 25.83
C ILE A 476 9.23 -42.40 25.68
N GLU A 477 8.76 -41.83 26.79
CA GLU A 477 7.90 -40.65 26.84
C GLU A 477 8.60 -39.43 26.23
N ASP A 478 9.88 -39.21 26.58
CA ASP A 478 10.68 -38.12 26.02
C ASP A 478 10.86 -38.30 24.50
N ALA A 479 11.04 -39.55 24.02
CA ALA A 479 11.17 -39.84 22.59
C ALA A 479 9.86 -39.61 21.81
N ILE A 480 8.70 -39.89 22.43
CA ILE A 480 7.38 -39.56 21.88
C ILE A 480 7.19 -38.04 21.77
N GLU A 481 7.66 -37.27 22.74
CA GLU A 481 7.64 -35.80 22.66
C GLU A 481 8.54 -35.26 21.53
N VAL A 482 9.71 -35.89 21.27
CA VAL A 482 10.51 -35.55 20.08
C VAL A 482 9.73 -35.79 18.78
N CYS A 483 9.02 -36.92 18.68
CA CYS A 483 8.15 -37.20 17.54
C CYS A 483 7.04 -36.14 17.38
N ILE A 484 6.45 -35.66 18.48
CA ILE A 484 5.45 -34.56 18.45
C ILE A 484 6.07 -33.28 17.88
N ILE A 485 7.29 -32.90 18.29
CA ILE A 485 7.98 -31.71 17.77
C ILE A 485 8.22 -31.84 16.26
N PHE A 486 8.61 -33.02 15.78
CA PHE A 486 8.78 -33.30 14.35
C PHE A 486 7.48 -33.14 13.56
N VAL A 487 6.39 -33.76 14.03
CA VAL A 487 5.06 -33.64 13.42
C VAL A 487 4.62 -32.17 13.36
N GLN A 488 4.79 -31.43 14.46
CA GLN A 488 4.42 -30.01 14.52
C GLN A 488 5.27 -29.13 13.58
N CYS A 489 6.58 -29.40 13.46
CA CYS A 489 7.43 -28.68 12.52
C CYS A 489 7.06 -28.99 11.06
N MET A 490 6.69 -30.23 10.74
CA MET A 490 6.22 -30.64 9.41
C MET A 490 4.88 -29.98 9.06
N GLU A 491 3.93 -29.91 9.98
CA GLU A 491 2.65 -29.20 9.81
C GLU A 491 2.84 -27.70 9.57
N ASN A 492 3.74 -27.07 10.33
CA ASN A 492 4.09 -25.66 10.16
C ASN A 492 4.77 -25.42 8.80
N ALA A 493 5.61 -26.35 8.33
CA ALA A 493 6.23 -26.26 7.02
C ALA A 493 5.19 -26.34 5.88
N LEU A 494 4.19 -27.22 6.00
CA LEU A 494 3.08 -27.29 5.05
C LEU A 494 2.24 -26.00 5.05
N SER A 495 1.97 -25.44 6.22
CA SER A 495 1.23 -24.18 6.37
C SER A 495 2.01 -22.99 5.76
N SER A 496 3.32 -22.93 6.01
CA SER A 496 4.21 -21.88 5.49
C SER A 496 4.37 -21.89 3.97
N GLN A 497 4.09 -23.00 3.27
CA GLN A 497 4.12 -23.04 1.80
C GLN A 497 2.98 -22.23 1.17
N VAL A 498 1.88 -22.04 1.89
CA VAL A 498 0.69 -21.34 1.40
C VAL A 498 0.77 -19.82 1.64
N ASP A 499 1.36 -19.40 2.77
CA ASP A 499 1.41 -18.00 3.22
C ASP A 499 2.14 -17.05 2.24
N ARG A 500 2.83 -17.59 1.23
CA ARG A 500 3.59 -16.83 0.22
C ARG A 500 2.80 -16.50 -1.07
N THR A 501 1.52 -16.87 -1.17
CA THR A 501 0.80 -16.86 -2.47
C THR A 501 -0.55 -16.12 -2.43
N PRO A 502 -0.92 -15.33 -3.47
CA PRO A 502 -2.24 -14.70 -3.57
C PRO A 502 -3.36 -15.76 -3.69
N GLY A 503 -4.49 -15.57 -3.00
CA GLY A 503 -5.57 -16.57 -3.01
C GLY A 503 -5.35 -17.74 -2.05
N ARG A 504 -4.81 -17.44 -0.86
CA ARG A 504 -4.43 -18.36 0.23
C ARG A 504 -5.34 -19.59 0.37
N LEU A 505 -6.64 -19.38 0.49
CA LEU A 505 -7.59 -20.48 0.74
C LEU A 505 -7.65 -21.50 -0.40
N ALA A 506 -7.58 -21.07 -1.67
CA ALA A 506 -7.63 -21.98 -2.81
C ALA A 506 -6.39 -22.89 -2.87
N HIS A 507 -5.20 -22.32 -2.67
CA HIS A 507 -3.94 -23.06 -2.68
C HIS A 507 -3.79 -23.95 -1.45
N LEU A 508 -4.30 -23.51 -0.29
CA LEU A 508 -4.36 -24.29 0.94
C LEU A 508 -5.18 -25.56 0.75
N VAL A 509 -6.35 -25.46 0.14
CA VAL A 509 -7.21 -26.62 -0.17
C VAL A 509 -6.53 -27.56 -1.16
N GLU A 510 -5.86 -27.03 -2.18
CA GLU A 510 -5.16 -27.86 -3.17
C GLU A 510 -3.96 -28.60 -2.58
N LEU A 511 -3.16 -27.93 -1.76
CA LEU A 511 -2.04 -28.54 -1.04
C LEU A 511 -2.54 -29.62 -0.08
N ALA A 512 -3.57 -29.32 0.72
CA ALA A 512 -4.19 -30.27 1.63
C ALA A 512 -4.69 -31.52 0.87
N ALA A 513 -5.40 -31.34 -0.24
CA ALA A 513 -5.89 -32.47 -1.04
C ALA A 513 -4.75 -33.35 -1.58
N ARG A 514 -3.66 -32.73 -2.06
CA ARG A 514 -2.48 -33.43 -2.61
C ARG A 514 -1.74 -34.21 -1.52
N GLU A 515 -1.46 -33.61 -0.37
CA GLU A 515 -0.75 -34.28 0.73
C GLU A 515 -1.60 -35.38 1.37
N GLN A 516 -2.92 -35.16 1.52
CA GLN A 516 -3.83 -36.20 2.03
C GLN A 516 -3.88 -37.42 1.12
N GLN A 517 -3.83 -37.21 -0.20
CA GLN A 517 -3.77 -38.31 -1.17
C GLN A 517 -2.49 -39.13 -1.02
N LYS A 518 -1.33 -38.48 -0.79
CA LYS A 518 -0.05 -39.16 -0.58
C LYS A 518 -0.08 -39.97 0.72
N ALA A 519 -0.56 -39.38 1.80
CA ALA A 519 -0.69 -40.04 3.09
C ALA A 519 -1.60 -41.29 3.01
N ALA A 520 -2.76 -41.18 2.35
CA ALA A 520 -3.67 -42.32 2.18
C ALA A 520 -3.05 -43.50 1.41
N ARG A 521 -2.11 -43.23 0.48
CA ARG A 521 -1.36 -44.30 -0.22
C ARG A 521 -0.36 -44.98 0.72
N LEU A 522 0.36 -44.19 1.52
CA LEU A 522 1.32 -44.70 2.52
C LEU A 522 0.63 -45.55 3.59
N CYS A 523 -0.56 -45.17 4.05
CA CYS A 523 -1.33 -45.95 5.04
C CYS A 523 -1.59 -47.41 4.64
N LYS A 524 -1.62 -47.72 3.34
CA LYS A 524 -1.81 -49.10 2.85
C LYS A 524 -0.63 -50.03 3.16
N GLY A 525 0.55 -49.47 3.45
CA GLY A 525 1.77 -50.20 3.80
C GLY A 525 1.99 -50.41 5.30
N PHE A 526 1.07 -49.98 6.15
CA PHE A 526 1.16 -50.13 7.61
C PHE A 526 0.98 -51.62 8.03
N PRO A 527 1.73 -52.15 9.01
CA PRO A 527 2.62 -51.50 9.98
C PRO A 527 4.09 -51.34 9.55
N SER A 528 4.50 -51.80 8.36
CA SER A 528 5.92 -51.86 7.95
C SER A 528 6.53 -50.54 7.47
N ILE A 529 6.00 -49.39 7.90
CA ILE A 529 6.42 -48.06 7.46
C ILE A 529 7.54 -47.54 8.39
N PRO A 530 8.67 -47.02 7.86
CA PRO A 530 9.71 -46.41 8.69
C PRO A 530 9.19 -45.21 9.50
N LEU A 531 9.74 -45.01 10.70
CA LEU A 531 9.28 -43.98 11.65
C LEU A 531 9.17 -42.57 11.02
N MET A 532 10.18 -42.11 10.28
CA MET A 532 10.17 -40.76 9.71
C MET A 532 9.05 -40.58 8.66
N LEU A 533 8.76 -41.62 7.88
CA LEU A 533 7.63 -41.65 6.96
C LEU A 533 6.29 -41.70 7.72
N GLN A 534 6.23 -42.40 8.86
CA GLN A 534 5.05 -42.37 9.73
C GLN A 534 4.79 -40.96 10.27
N LEU A 535 5.82 -40.24 10.75
CA LEU A 535 5.67 -38.87 11.26
C LEU A 535 5.19 -37.89 10.18
N ASN A 536 5.79 -37.94 8.98
CA ASN A 536 5.35 -37.11 7.86
C ASN A 536 3.91 -37.45 7.44
N MET A 537 3.55 -38.74 7.43
CA MET A 537 2.18 -39.18 7.16
C MET A 537 1.19 -38.64 8.20
N ILE A 538 1.52 -38.68 9.49
CA ILE A 538 0.69 -38.13 10.57
C ILE A 538 0.51 -36.61 10.38
N ALA A 539 1.59 -35.87 10.11
CA ALA A 539 1.55 -34.44 9.86
C ALA A 539 0.68 -34.08 8.64
N SER A 540 0.81 -34.79 7.52
CA SER A 540 -0.04 -34.61 6.34
C SER A 540 -1.51 -34.87 6.66
N ILE A 541 -1.82 -35.95 7.36
CA ILE A 541 -3.20 -36.30 7.75
C ILE A 541 -3.80 -35.21 8.64
N ARG A 542 -3.09 -34.81 9.70
CA ARG A 542 -3.53 -33.76 10.62
C ARG A 542 -3.72 -32.42 9.91
N PHE A 543 -2.80 -32.02 9.03
CA PHE A 543 -2.94 -30.83 8.20
C PHE A 543 -4.21 -30.89 7.34
N GLY A 544 -4.39 -31.97 6.56
CA GLY A 544 -5.57 -32.12 5.71
C GLY A 544 -6.90 -32.15 6.48
N LEU A 545 -6.92 -32.76 7.67
CA LEU A 545 -8.09 -32.77 8.55
C LEU A 545 -8.37 -31.39 9.15
N SER A 546 -7.33 -30.66 9.57
CA SER A 546 -7.46 -29.31 10.12
C SER A 546 -8.06 -28.34 9.10
N VAL A 547 -7.56 -28.41 7.85
CA VAL A 547 -8.10 -27.66 6.71
C VAL A 547 -9.56 -28.02 6.42
N ALA A 548 -9.90 -29.31 6.43
CA ALA A 548 -11.27 -29.75 6.24
C ALA A 548 -12.20 -29.19 7.33
N CYS A 549 -11.81 -29.27 8.60
CA CYS A 549 -12.58 -28.71 9.72
C CYS A 549 -12.83 -27.20 9.58
N ASP A 550 -11.79 -26.42 9.22
CA ASP A 550 -11.92 -24.96 9.04
C ASP A 550 -12.87 -24.59 7.89
N LEU A 551 -12.84 -25.34 6.79
CA LEU A 551 -13.74 -25.13 5.65
C LEU A 551 -15.18 -25.47 6.00
N MET A 552 -15.39 -26.52 6.78
CA MET A 552 -16.71 -26.91 7.25
C MET A 552 -17.33 -25.88 8.18
N TYR A 553 -16.53 -25.26 9.05
CA TYR A 553 -16.97 -24.11 9.84
C TYR A 553 -17.42 -22.95 8.94
N ILE A 554 -16.66 -22.63 7.89
CA ILE A 554 -17.02 -21.57 6.93
C ILE A 554 -18.31 -21.91 6.18
N GLU A 555 -18.49 -23.16 5.72
CA GLU A 555 -19.69 -23.59 4.99
C GLU A 555 -20.97 -23.49 5.85
N VAL A 556 -20.88 -23.81 7.15
CA VAL A 556 -22.03 -23.78 8.07
C VAL A 556 -22.35 -22.35 8.52
N ASN A 557 -21.33 -21.54 8.82
CA ASN A 557 -21.52 -20.23 9.46
C ASN A 557 -21.49 -19.03 8.50
N GLN A 558 -21.10 -19.20 7.22
CA GLN A 558 -21.04 -18.11 6.22
C GLN A 558 -21.70 -18.48 4.87
N PRO A 559 -23.02 -18.74 4.82
CA PRO A 559 -23.70 -19.26 3.62
C PRO A 559 -23.90 -18.25 2.46
N THR A 560 -23.65 -16.95 2.67
CA THR A 560 -24.04 -15.88 1.72
C THR A 560 -22.98 -15.47 0.69
N GLY A 561 -21.81 -16.13 0.62
CA GLY A 561 -20.74 -15.78 -0.33
C GLY A 561 -20.29 -16.94 -1.23
N ARG A 562 -20.45 -16.83 -2.56
CA ARG A 562 -19.68 -17.64 -3.52
C ARG A 562 -18.20 -17.23 -3.49
N VAL A 563 -17.46 -17.67 -2.48
CA VAL A 563 -16.04 -17.33 -2.29
C VAL A 563 -15.13 -18.19 -3.18
N PHE A 564 -15.59 -19.36 -3.63
CA PHE A 564 -14.76 -20.34 -4.33
C PHE A 564 -15.00 -20.36 -5.84
N ASN A 565 -13.92 -20.31 -6.61
CA ASN A 565 -13.96 -20.64 -8.04
C ASN A 565 -14.16 -22.16 -8.26
N ASP A 566 -14.57 -22.55 -9.47
CA ASP A 566 -14.85 -23.96 -9.83
C ASP A 566 -13.65 -24.91 -9.60
N HIS A 567 -12.44 -24.37 -9.66
CA HIS A 567 -11.22 -25.13 -9.37
C HIS A 567 -11.13 -25.49 -7.88
N SER A 568 -11.35 -24.53 -6.99
CA SER A 568 -11.28 -24.71 -5.54
C SER A 568 -12.37 -25.67 -5.04
N GLN A 569 -13.58 -25.60 -5.60
CA GLN A 569 -14.64 -26.57 -5.28
C GLN A 569 -14.29 -28.01 -5.68
N ARG A 570 -13.56 -28.19 -6.79
CA ARG A 570 -13.06 -29.52 -7.19
C ARG A 570 -11.97 -30.01 -6.25
N ALA A 571 -11.06 -29.14 -5.83
CA ALA A 571 -10.03 -29.49 -4.85
C ALA A 571 -10.64 -29.86 -3.49
N LEU A 572 -11.69 -29.14 -3.06
CA LEU A 572 -12.44 -29.42 -1.84
C LEU A 572 -13.11 -30.80 -1.89
N ARG A 573 -13.81 -31.13 -2.98
CA ARG A 573 -14.40 -32.47 -3.17
C ARG A 573 -13.36 -33.58 -3.08
N ARG A 574 -12.20 -33.39 -3.74
CA ARG A 574 -11.07 -34.33 -3.67
C ARG A 574 -10.52 -34.48 -2.26
N LEU A 575 -10.42 -33.40 -1.48
CA LEU A 575 -9.99 -33.45 -0.09
C LEU A 575 -10.93 -34.35 0.72
N PHE A 576 -12.25 -34.15 0.62
CA PHE A 576 -13.23 -34.98 1.32
C PHE A 576 -13.20 -36.45 0.87
N GLU A 577 -13.09 -36.72 -0.44
CA GLU A 577 -12.93 -38.08 -0.98
C GLU A 577 -11.67 -38.77 -0.43
N ASN A 578 -10.55 -38.04 -0.34
CA ASN A 578 -9.30 -38.58 0.21
C ASN A 578 -9.42 -38.87 1.72
N VAL A 579 -10.11 -38.02 2.49
CA VAL A 579 -10.40 -38.26 3.92
C VAL A 579 -11.31 -39.49 4.10
N GLN A 580 -12.33 -39.66 3.26
CA GLN A 580 -13.18 -40.86 3.24
C GLN A 580 -12.36 -42.12 2.95
N ALA A 581 -11.50 -42.06 1.93
CA ALA A 581 -10.63 -43.17 1.56
C ALA A 581 -9.68 -43.54 2.72
N LEU A 582 -9.09 -42.55 3.40
CA LEU A 582 -8.24 -42.77 4.57
C LEU A 582 -8.98 -43.56 5.67
N PHE A 583 -10.23 -43.21 5.95
CA PHE A 583 -11.05 -43.84 6.99
C PHE A 583 -11.54 -45.26 6.67
N SER A 584 -11.26 -45.75 5.45
CA SER A 584 -11.62 -47.09 4.99
C SER A 584 -10.48 -48.12 5.05
N VAL A 585 -9.25 -47.71 5.42
CA VAL A 585 -8.04 -48.56 5.32
C VAL A 585 -7.90 -49.60 6.44
N SER A 586 -7.94 -49.19 7.72
CA SER A 586 -7.81 -50.09 8.88
C SER A 586 -8.25 -49.38 10.16
N GLU A 587 -8.93 -50.08 11.07
CA GLU A 587 -9.40 -49.51 12.34
C GLU A 587 -8.24 -49.05 13.24
N ALA A 588 -7.12 -49.77 13.22
CA ALA A 588 -5.90 -49.45 13.97
C ALA A 588 -5.24 -48.12 13.56
N VAL A 589 -5.42 -47.71 12.30
CA VAL A 589 -4.85 -46.47 11.73
C VAL A 589 -5.86 -45.32 11.75
N THR A 590 -7.17 -45.63 11.81
CA THR A 590 -8.24 -44.65 11.56
C THR A 590 -8.99 -44.20 12.81
N ARG A 591 -8.88 -44.90 13.94
CA ARG A 591 -9.55 -44.53 15.20
C ARG A 591 -9.20 -43.12 15.66
N TRP A 592 -7.92 -42.83 15.89
CA TRP A 592 -7.49 -41.53 16.42
C TRP A 592 -7.60 -40.35 15.46
N PRO A 593 -7.31 -40.49 14.14
CA PRO A 593 -7.66 -39.46 13.16
C PRO A 593 -9.15 -39.06 13.17
N LYS A 594 -10.07 -40.01 13.38
CA LYS A 594 -11.51 -39.73 13.50
C LYS A 594 -11.85 -39.00 14.79
N VAL A 595 -11.14 -39.27 15.88
CA VAL A 595 -11.29 -38.58 17.18
C VAL A 595 -10.65 -37.18 17.15
N PHE A 596 -9.62 -36.96 16.33
CA PHE A 596 -8.99 -35.65 16.17
C PHE A 596 -9.96 -34.60 15.60
N ILE A 597 -10.85 -34.97 14.68
CA ILE A 597 -11.83 -34.05 14.07
C ILE A 597 -12.74 -33.37 15.12
N PRO A 598 -13.52 -34.11 15.94
CA PRO A 598 -14.37 -33.48 16.95
C PRO A 598 -13.55 -32.72 18.00
N LYS A 599 -12.37 -33.22 18.39
CA LYS A 599 -11.45 -32.48 19.29
C LYS A 599 -11.03 -31.15 18.69
N TYR A 600 -10.69 -31.13 17.40
CA TYR A 600 -10.28 -29.92 16.69
C TYR A 600 -11.43 -28.93 16.54
N LEU A 601 -12.60 -29.39 16.08
CA LEU A 601 -13.79 -28.54 15.91
C LEU A 601 -14.23 -27.92 17.25
N TYR A 602 -14.28 -28.72 18.32
CA TYR A 602 -14.61 -28.23 19.65
C TYR A 602 -13.58 -27.21 20.16
N ARG A 603 -12.28 -27.55 20.12
CA ARG A 603 -11.21 -26.71 20.68
C ARG A 603 -10.92 -25.44 19.86
N ARG A 604 -11.23 -25.42 18.57
CA ARG A 604 -11.00 -24.27 17.69
C ARG A 604 -12.26 -23.44 17.43
N HIS A 605 -13.40 -24.09 17.19
CA HIS A 605 -14.63 -23.45 16.72
C HIS A 605 -15.82 -23.56 17.70
N GLY A 606 -15.61 -24.21 18.85
CA GLY A 606 -16.60 -24.33 19.92
C GLY A 606 -17.59 -25.49 19.76
N LEU A 607 -18.37 -25.72 20.80
CA LEU A 607 -19.35 -26.81 20.90
C LEU A 607 -20.49 -26.67 19.88
N ASP A 608 -21.06 -25.47 19.76
CA ASP A 608 -22.25 -25.22 18.93
C ASP A 608 -21.96 -25.49 17.44
N THR A 609 -20.76 -25.13 16.98
CA THR A 609 -20.28 -25.46 15.63
C THR A 609 -20.21 -26.97 15.43
N LEU A 610 -19.60 -27.70 16.38
CA LEU A 610 -19.46 -29.16 16.28
C LEU A 610 -20.83 -29.85 16.25
N LEU A 611 -21.77 -29.41 17.07
CA LEU A 611 -23.14 -29.94 17.10
C LEU A 611 -23.89 -29.62 15.79
N SER A 612 -23.82 -28.38 15.31
CA SER A 612 -24.44 -27.94 14.05
C SER A 612 -23.92 -28.75 12.86
N ILE A 613 -22.60 -28.96 12.80
CA ILE A 613 -21.96 -29.81 11.81
C ILE A 613 -22.44 -31.26 11.96
N GLY A 614 -22.48 -31.80 13.17
CA GLY A 614 -22.86 -33.20 13.45
C GLY A 614 -24.33 -33.53 13.15
N GLN A 615 -25.23 -32.54 13.26
CA GLN A 615 -26.63 -32.68 12.91
C GLN A 615 -26.87 -32.69 11.39
N SER A 616 -25.94 -32.14 10.59
CA SER A 616 -26.09 -32.08 9.13
C SER A 616 -25.88 -33.45 8.47
N LYS A 617 -26.88 -33.91 7.69
CA LYS A 617 -26.87 -35.26 7.05
C LYS A 617 -25.66 -35.51 6.12
N GLY A 618 -25.09 -34.46 5.53
CA GLY A 618 -23.91 -34.53 4.67
C GLY A 618 -22.58 -34.72 5.42
N SER A 619 -22.57 -34.48 6.74
CA SER A 619 -21.36 -34.42 7.56
C SER A 619 -21.28 -35.53 8.62
N GLN A 620 -22.31 -36.35 8.78
CA GLN A 620 -22.35 -37.41 9.79
C GLN A 620 -21.33 -38.55 9.56
N TRP A 621 -20.78 -38.69 8.34
CA TRP A 621 -19.92 -39.80 7.98
C TRP A 621 -18.53 -39.77 8.63
N PHE A 622 -18.04 -38.60 9.07
CA PHE A 622 -16.70 -38.46 9.64
C PHE A 622 -16.67 -38.37 11.18
N LEU A 623 -17.82 -38.27 11.85
CA LEU A 623 -17.88 -38.36 13.31
C LEU A 623 -17.78 -39.82 13.77
N PRO A 624 -17.13 -40.12 14.91
CA PRO A 624 -17.20 -41.42 15.58
C PRO A 624 -18.65 -41.88 15.80
N ALA A 625 -18.90 -43.19 15.80
CA ALA A 625 -20.26 -43.75 15.91
C ALA A 625 -20.95 -43.34 17.23
N GLU A 626 -20.16 -43.11 18.27
CA GLU A 626 -20.53 -42.66 19.61
C GLU A 626 -21.09 -41.22 19.64
N LEU A 627 -20.83 -40.44 18.59
CA LEU A 627 -21.27 -39.05 18.42
C LEU A 627 -22.37 -38.90 17.36
N ARG A 628 -22.89 -40.01 16.78
CA ARG A 628 -23.94 -39.99 15.76
C ARG A 628 -25.32 -40.17 16.38
N GLY A 629 -26.22 -39.20 16.18
CA GLY A 629 -27.62 -39.25 16.64
C GLY A 629 -28.08 -37.96 17.32
N ASN A 630 -29.36 -37.87 17.69
CA ASN A 630 -29.87 -36.79 18.53
C ASN A 630 -29.28 -36.97 19.93
N GLN A 631 -28.16 -36.29 20.21
CA GLN A 631 -27.73 -36.09 21.59
C GLN A 631 -28.76 -35.17 22.24
N GLU A 632 -29.24 -35.51 23.44
CA GLU A 632 -29.98 -34.56 24.27
C GLU A 632 -29.07 -33.33 24.42
N GLU A 633 -29.54 -32.14 24.02
CA GLU A 633 -28.79 -30.88 24.06
C GLU A 633 -28.45 -30.55 25.51
N VAL A 634 -27.32 -31.08 26.00
CA VAL A 634 -26.75 -30.64 27.27
C VAL A 634 -25.98 -29.36 26.99
N VAL A 635 -26.62 -28.21 27.22
CA VAL A 635 -25.96 -26.91 27.19
C VAL A 635 -24.96 -26.86 28.37
N PRO A 636 -23.66 -26.66 28.14
CA PRO A 636 -22.69 -26.54 29.21
C PRO A 636 -23.02 -25.34 30.10
N ASP A 637 -23.04 -25.55 31.41
CA ASP A 637 -23.27 -24.47 32.36
C ASP A 637 -22.01 -23.62 32.52
N ARG A 638 -21.99 -22.47 31.84
CA ARG A 638 -20.87 -21.52 31.87
C ARG A 638 -20.83 -20.70 33.17
N PHE A 639 -21.88 -20.72 33.99
CA PHE A 639 -21.94 -20.01 35.28
C PHE A 639 -21.24 -20.76 36.41
N VAL A 640 -20.75 -21.98 36.15
CA VAL A 640 -19.96 -22.74 37.12
C VAL A 640 -18.69 -21.98 37.57
N VAL A 641 -18.21 -21.03 36.76
CA VAL A 641 -17.09 -20.13 37.08
C VAL A 641 -17.34 -19.23 38.31
N TYR A 642 -18.60 -19.06 38.74
CA TYR A 642 -18.97 -18.35 39.99
C TYR A 642 -18.65 -19.19 41.25
N GLY A 643 -18.18 -20.43 41.09
CA GLY A 643 -17.61 -21.26 42.15
C GLY A 643 -18.61 -22.18 42.87
N GLU A 644 -18.13 -22.86 43.91
CA GLU A 644 -18.89 -23.91 44.62
C GLU A 644 -20.20 -23.40 45.25
N ALA A 645 -20.28 -22.12 45.60
CA ALA A 645 -21.49 -21.53 46.15
C ALA A 645 -22.62 -21.48 45.11
N TYR A 646 -22.30 -21.15 43.86
CA TYR A 646 -23.25 -21.20 42.75
C TYR A 646 -23.73 -22.63 42.49
N GLN A 647 -22.80 -23.58 42.33
CA GLN A 647 -23.11 -25.00 42.08
C GLN A 647 -24.08 -25.55 43.15
N ARG A 648 -23.81 -25.25 44.42
CA ARG A 648 -24.66 -25.68 45.53
C ARG A 648 -26.06 -25.08 45.50
N ILE A 649 -26.18 -23.77 45.23
CA ILE A 649 -27.47 -23.09 45.12
C ILE A 649 -28.25 -23.63 43.91
N ARG A 650 -27.57 -23.82 42.77
CA ARG A 650 -28.13 -24.41 41.56
C ARG A 650 -28.66 -25.82 41.79
N GLU A 651 -27.86 -26.71 42.39
CA GLU A 651 -28.28 -28.08 42.70
C GLU A 651 -29.47 -28.13 43.67
N ALA A 652 -29.49 -27.23 44.67
CA ALA A 652 -30.59 -27.13 45.60
C ALA A 652 -31.86 -26.58 44.92
N THR A 653 -31.72 -25.64 43.98
CA THR A 653 -32.81 -25.14 43.12
C THR A 653 -33.35 -26.25 42.21
N ALA A 654 -32.48 -26.98 41.52
CA ALA A 654 -32.85 -28.10 40.65
C ALA A 654 -33.60 -29.20 41.43
N LYS A 655 -33.08 -29.59 42.60
CA LYS A 655 -33.76 -30.54 43.50
C LYS A 655 -35.10 -30.00 43.98
N ALA A 656 -35.17 -28.73 44.38
CA ALA A 656 -36.42 -28.12 44.82
C ALA A 656 -37.48 -28.08 43.71
N ILE A 657 -37.08 -27.87 42.45
CA ILE A 657 -37.98 -27.94 41.29
C ILE A 657 -38.46 -29.39 41.07
N LEU A 658 -37.55 -30.37 41.10
CA LEU A 658 -37.88 -31.78 40.86
C LEU A 658 -38.74 -32.41 41.97
N THR A 659 -38.48 -32.07 43.24
CA THR A 659 -39.16 -32.66 44.40
C THR A 659 -40.29 -31.78 44.96
N ASN A 660 -40.49 -30.57 44.41
CA ASN A 660 -41.38 -29.54 44.92
C ASN A 660 -41.16 -29.21 46.42
N ASP A 661 -39.91 -29.34 46.89
CA ASP A 661 -39.50 -29.10 48.28
C ASP A 661 -38.37 -28.06 48.33
N SER A 662 -38.67 -26.87 48.85
CA SER A 662 -37.73 -25.75 48.91
C SER A 662 -36.80 -25.79 50.13
N ASN A 663 -36.96 -26.74 51.06
CA ASN A 663 -36.18 -26.76 52.30
C ASN A 663 -34.66 -26.85 52.06
N GLN A 664 -34.24 -27.61 51.04
CA GLN A 664 -32.82 -27.73 50.68
C GLN A 664 -32.25 -26.43 50.09
N LEU A 665 -33.06 -25.70 49.31
CA LEU A 665 -32.69 -24.39 48.77
C LEU A 665 -32.59 -23.34 49.89
N VAL A 666 -33.56 -23.32 50.80
CA VAL A 666 -33.53 -22.45 51.98
C VAL A 666 -32.28 -22.74 52.83
N HIS A 667 -31.94 -24.00 53.04
CA HIS A 667 -30.73 -24.39 53.76
C HIS A 667 -29.43 -23.97 53.04
N ALA A 668 -29.39 -24.09 51.71
CA ALA A 668 -28.25 -23.63 50.90
C ALA A 668 -28.04 -22.11 50.98
N LEU A 669 -29.12 -21.33 51.02
CA LEU A 669 -29.10 -19.86 51.10
C LEU A 669 -28.77 -19.34 52.51
N GLN A 670 -29.05 -20.12 53.56
CA GLN A 670 -28.78 -19.75 54.96
C GLN A 670 -27.31 -19.90 55.38
N LYS A 671 -26.44 -20.52 54.56
CA LYS A 671 -25.02 -20.65 54.87
C LYS A 671 -24.30 -19.28 54.90
N PRO A 672 -23.42 -18.97 55.87
CA PRO A 672 -22.78 -17.66 56.00
C PRO A 672 -21.55 -17.47 55.08
N ASP A 673 -21.41 -18.26 54.01
CA ASP A 673 -20.21 -18.34 53.16
C ASP A 673 -20.11 -17.25 52.09
N VAL A 674 -21.23 -16.59 51.76
CA VAL A 674 -21.30 -15.58 50.69
C VAL A 674 -22.14 -14.37 51.15
N PRO A 675 -21.80 -13.12 50.76
CA PRO A 675 -22.63 -11.94 51.03
C PRO A 675 -24.05 -12.05 50.47
N GLN A 676 -25.02 -11.40 51.12
CA GLN A 676 -26.44 -11.49 50.74
C GLN A 676 -26.71 -11.05 49.29
N ARG A 677 -26.07 -9.96 48.84
CA ARG A 677 -26.20 -9.45 47.47
C ARG A 677 -25.69 -10.44 46.43
N ASP A 678 -24.60 -11.14 46.72
CA ASP A 678 -24.04 -12.14 45.81
C ASP A 678 -24.93 -13.38 45.78
N LYS A 679 -25.50 -13.80 46.92
CA LYS A 679 -26.51 -14.88 46.95
C LYS A 679 -27.73 -14.59 46.08
N GLU A 680 -28.20 -13.34 46.03
CA GLU A 680 -29.30 -12.94 45.15
C GLU A 680 -28.93 -13.14 43.67
N VAL A 681 -27.74 -12.68 43.26
CA VAL A 681 -27.23 -12.88 41.89
C VAL A 681 -27.08 -14.37 41.58
N LEU A 682 -26.45 -15.15 42.47
CA LEU A 682 -26.27 -16.60 42.28
C LEU A 682 -27.61 -17.34 42.19
N THR A 683 -28.62 -16.90 42.96
CA THR A 683 -29.97 -17.47 42.91
C THR A 683 -30.66 -17.13 41.59
N LEU A 684 -30.54 -15.91 41.09
CA LEU A 684 -31.07 -15.51 39.78
C LEU A 684 -30.42 -16.31 38.64
N LEU A 685 -29.10 -16.51 38.69
CA LEU A 685 -28.38 -17.35 37.73
C LEU A 685 -28.84 -18.82 37.81
N ALA A 686 -29.03 -19.35 39.02
CA ALA A 686 -29.54 -20.72 39.22
C ALA A 686 -30.97 -20.88 38.67
N ILE A 687 -31.86 -19.91 38.89
CA ILE A 687 -33.21 -19.90 38.33
C ILE A 687 -33.17 -19.81 36.81
N PHE A 688 -32.35 -18.90 36.25
CA PHE A 688 -32.18 -18.80 34.81
C PHE A 688 -31.70 -20.13 34.20
N THR A 689 -30.77 -20.81 34.86
CA THR A 689 -30.18 -22.07 34.38
C THR A 689 -31.17 -23.24 34.45
N GLU A 690 -31.91 -23.39 35.55
CA GLU A 690 -32.78 -24.56 35.76
C GLU A 690 -34.23 -24.35 35.26
N VAL A 691 -34.69 -23.10 35.17
CA VAL A 691 -36.07 -22.76 34.78
C VAL A 691 -36.12 -22.15 33.38
N THR A 692 -35.29 -21.14 33.10
CA THR A 692 -35.37 -20.42 31.83
C THR A 692 -34.77 -21.24 30.69
N LEU A 693 -33.56 -21.81 30.85
CA LEU A 693 -32.97 -22.66 29.81
C LEU A 693 -33.77 -23.96 29.56
N ALA A 694 -34.54 -24.42 30.55
CA ALA A 694 -35.47 -25.55 30.38
C ALA A 694 -36.73 -25.22 29.56
N VAL A 695 -37.04 -23.93 29.36
CA VAL A 695 -38.28 -23.43 28.72
C VAL A 695 -38.00 -22.67 27.40
N VAL A 696 -36.75 -22.29 27.11
CA VAL A 696 -36.40 -21.47 25.94
C VAL A 696 -36.34 -22.32 24.66
N SER A 697 -37.52 -22.51 24.09
CA SER A 697 -37.75 -22.46 22.64
C SER A 697 -38.79 -21.38 22.36
N THR A 698 -38.54 -20.11 22.71
CA THR A 698 -39.20 -18.92 22.12
C THR A 698 -38.70 -17.62 22.75
N GLU A 699 -38.50 -16.64 21.89
CA GLU A 699 -38.11 -15.25 22.09
C GLU A 699 -38.85 -14.51 23.23
N GLN A 700 -38.16 -13.53 23.85
CA GLN A 700 -38.60 -12.12 23.90
C GLN A 700 -37.59 -11.25 24.67
N ASN A 701 -37.13 -10.17 24.02
CA ASN A 701 -36.28 -9.12 24.58
C ASN A 701 -37.11 -8.08 25.34
N ALA A 702 -36.62 -7.63 26.49
CA ALA A 702 -37.17 -6.52 27.25
C ALA A 702 -36.30 -5.25 27.11
N ASN A 703 -36.97 -4.13 26.83
CA ASN A 703 -36.38 -2.80 26.75
C ASN A 703 -36.07 -2.21 28.13
N VAL A 704 -34.95 -1.50 28.27
CA VAL A 704 -34.65 -0.60 29.39
C VAL A 704 -34.20 0.76 28.86
N ILE A 705 -34.67 1.81 29.55
CA ILE A 705 -34.48 3.24 29.31
C ILE A 705 -33.06 3.67 29.66
N CYS A 706 -32.38 4.50 28.84
CA CYS A 706 -31.34 5.45 29.28
C CYS A 706 -30.96 6.49 28.19
N GLN A 707 -30.43 7.64 28.64
CA GLN A 707 -30.18 8.89 27.89
C GLN A 707 -28.86 8.91 27.08
N ALA A 708 -28.67 9.96 26.26
CA ALA A 708 -27.53 10.19 25.35
C ALA A 708 -26.14 10.31 26.00
N HIS A 709 -25.20 9.44 25.58
CA HIS A 709 -23.82 9.32 26.08
C HIS A 709 -22.82 8.99 24.97
N TYR A 710 -21.55 9.38 25.14
CA TYR A 710 -20.42 8.90 24.33
C TYR A 710 -20.11 7.45 24.71
N LEU A 711 -20.40 6.50 23.81
CA LEU A 711 -20.13 5.09 24.06
C LEU A 711 -18.60 4.82 24.07
N PRO A 712 -18.11 3.96 24.98
CA PRO A 712 -16.75 3.42 24.92
C PRO A 712 -16.44 2.82 23.54
N THR A 713 -15.17 2.85 23.15
CA THR A 713 -14.63 2.24 21.91
C THR A 713 -15.19 2.77 20.57
N MET A 714 -15.90 3.91 20.56
CA MET A 714 -16.35 4.59 19.33
C MET A 714 -15.28 5.52 18.72
N PRO A 715 -15.14 5.59 17.37
CA PRO A 715 -14.29 6.60 16.70
C PRO A 715 -14.63 8.03 17.11
N GLU A 716 -13.66 8.94 17.08
CA GLU A 716 -13.89 10.35 17.40
C GLU A 716 -14.68 11.02 16.27
N ASP A 717 -16.00 11.18 16.45
CA ASP A 717 -16.87 11.84 15.47
C ASP A 717 -16.69 13.37 15.51
N PRO A 718 -16.38 14.01 14.37
CA PRO A 718 -16.44 15.46 14.25
C PRO A 718 -17.91 15.90 14.16
N LEU A 719 -18.47 16.28 15.32
CA LEU A 719 -19.79 16.93 15.45
C LEU A 719 -20.11 18.06 14.43
N PRO A 720 -19.16 18.81 13.82
CA PRO A 720 -19.45 19.80 12.80
C PRO A 720 -20.03 19.24 11.48
N GLU A 721 -19.65 18.01 11.10
CA GLU A 721 -20.06 17.38 9.83
C GLU A 721 -21.52 16.91 9.89
N VAL A 722 -21.95 16.43 11.05
CA VAL A 722 -23.36 16.08 11.31
C VAL A 722 -24.23 17.33 11.16
N LYS A 723 -23.82 18.50 11.66
CA LYS A 723 -24.59 19.74 11.48
C LYS A 723 -24.75 20.16 10.01
N LYS A 724 -23.75 19.91 9.16
CA LYS A 724 -23.81 20.21 7.71
C LYS A 724 -24.71 19.23 6.95
N ALA A 725 -24.69 17.95 7.31
CA ALA A 725 -25.47 16.91 6.63
C ALA A 725 -26.99 17.02 6.88
N PHE A 726 -27.41 17.62 7.99
CA PHE A 726 -28.84 17.73 8.37
C PHE A 726 -29.47 19.11 8.10
N ALA A 727 -28.78 20.02 7.40
CA ALA A 727 -29.35 21.32 7.02
C ALA A 727 -30.51 21.22 6.01
N SER A 728 -30.71 20.04 5.39
CA SER A 728 -31.69 19.81 4.32
C SER A 728 -32.86 18.89 4.72
N GLN A 729 -33.02 18.52 6.00
CA GLN A 729 -34.12 17.66 6.47
C GLN A 729 -34.93 18.35 7.58
N ASP A 730 -36.26 18.21 7.50
CA ASP A 730 -37.25 18.83 8.39
C ASP A 730 -37.30 18.08 9.74
N VAL A 731 -36.25 18.26 10.54
CA VAL A 731 -36.06 17.60 11.83
C VAL A 731 -36.39 18.57 12.96
N ALA A 732 -37.29 18.19 13.88
CA ALA A 732 -37.69 19.05 14.99
C ALA A 732 -36.57 19.17 16.04
N TRP A 733 -36.26 20.40 16.47
CA TRP A 733 -35.21 20.69 17.45
C TRP A 733 -35.79 21.12 18.81
N TYR A 734 -35.28 20.57 19.90
CA TYR A 734 -35.50 21.01 21.28
C TYR A 734 -34.27 21.78 21.79
N GLN A 735 -34.47 22.98 22.33
CA GLN A 735 -33.41 23.74 22.98
C GLN A 735 -33.58 23.68 24.51
N CYS A 736 -32.58 23.20 25.23
CA CYS A 736 -32.64 23.17 26.70
C CYS A 736 -32.35 24.56 27.31
N PRO A 737 -32.66 24.79 28.61
CA PRO A 737 -32.48 26.09 29.28
C PRO A 737 -31.03 26.63 29.29
N ASN A 738 -30.02 25.79 29.04
CA ASN A 738 -28.61 26.16 28.89
C ASN A 738 -28.18 26.41 27.43
N GLY A 739 -29.13 26.47 26.48
CA GLY A 739 -28.86 26.87 25.09
C GLY A 739 -28.45 25.75 24.14
N HIS A 740 -28.42 24.48 24.59
CA HIS A 740 -28.07 23.34 23.74
C HIS A 740 -29.28 22.83 22.93
N HIS A 741 -29.08 22.57 21.64
CA HIS A 741 -30.12 22.11 20.72
C HIS A 741 -30.02 20.59 20.47
N TYR A 742 -31.16 19.90 20.48
CA TYR A 742 -31.30 18.45 20.34
C TYR A 742 -32.33 18.11 19.27
N VAL A 743 -32.12 17.05 18.48
CA VAL A 743 -33.11 16.52 17.52
C VAL A 743 -34.13 15.65 18.25
N ILE A 744 -35.43 15.81 17.95
CA ILE A 744 -36.53 15.01 18.52
C ILE A 744 -36.95 13.91 17.53
N GLY A 745 -36.70 12.65 17.88
CA GLY A 745 -37.10 11.42 17.18
C GLY A 745 -36.90 10.17 18.07
N ASP A 746 -37.43 9.01 17.67
CA ASP A 746 -37.51 7.78 18.50
C ASP A 746 -36.13 7.35 19.08
N PRO A 747 -35.97 7.02 20.38
CA PRO A 747 -34.67 7.13 21.06
C PRO A 747 -33.61 6.07 20.75
N PHE A 748 -33.98 4.83 20.40
CA PHE A 748 -32.99 3.75 20.14
C PHE A 748 -32.39 3.82 18.73
N THR A 749 -33.15 4.28 17.74
CA THR A 749 -32.69 4.49 16.36
C THR A 749 -31.71 5.66 16.23
N ASN A 750 -31.57 6.50 17.26
CA ASN A 750 -30.74 7.71 17.19
C ASN A 750 -29.24 7.50 17.47
N PHE A 751 -28.84 6.39 18.09
CA PHE A 751 -27.43 6.12 18.47
C PHE A 751 -26.66 5.27 17.45
N VAL A 752 -27.32 4.30 16.83
CA VAL A 752 -26.67 3.44 15.83
C VAL A 752 -26.82 4.13 14.48
N ARG A 753 -25.69 4.61 13.94
CA ARG A 753 -25.65 5.24 12.62
C ARG A 753 -24.69 4.45 11.70
N PRO A 754 -25.13 4.07 10.50
CA PRO A 754 -26.49 4.23 9.94
C PRO A 754 -27.53 3.37 10.67
N VAL A 755 -28.79 3.81 10.68
CA VAL A 755 -29.88 3.11 11.38
C VAL A 755 -30.18 1.78 10.69
N PRO A 756 -29.98 0.62 11.35
CA PRO A 756 -30.23 -0.69 10.75
C PRO A 756 -31.73 -1.02 10.74
N VAL A 757 -32.11 -1.97 9.87
CA VAL A 757 -33.51 -2.43 9.74
C VAL A 757 -33.99 -3.17 11.00
N ASP A 758 -33.09 -3.91 11.66
CA ASP A 758 -33.34 -4.59 12.93
C ASP A 758 -32.16 -4.33 13.88
N ILE A 759 -32.43 -3.63 14.97
CA ILE A 759 -31.41 -3.26 15.98
C ILE A 759 -30.97 -4.47 16.80
N ASN A 760 -31.88 -5.37 17.15
CA ASN A 760 -31.55 -6.54 17.98
C ASN A 760 -30.61 -7.46 17.22
N ASP A 761 -30.96 -7.76 15.97
CA ASP A 761 -30.16 -8.57 15.07
C ASP A 761 -28.84 -7.88 14.67
N PHE A 762 -28.83 -6.54 14.51
CA PHE A 762 -27.60 -5.77 14.33
C PHE A 762 -26.64 -5.90 15.54
N LEU A 763 -27.13 -5.64 16.76
CA LEU A 763 -26.33 -5.72 17.98
C LEU A 763 -25.87 -7.16 18.25
N TRP A 764 -26.73 -8.15 17.99
CA TRP A 764 -26.38 -9.56 18.14
C TRP A 764 -25.29 -10.00 17.16
N ARG A 765 -25.35 -9.55 15.89
CA ARG A 765 -24.26 -9.79 14.93
C ARG A 765 -22.95 -9.12 15.35
N HIS A 766 -23.02 -7.90 15.89
CA HIS A 766 -21.84 -7.23 16.42
C HIS A 766 -21.25 -7.98 17.61
N LEU A 767 -22.06 -8.41 18.58
CA LEU A 767 -21.59 -9.21 19.71
C LEU A 767 -20.96 -10.54 19.28
N ASN A 768 -21.57 -11.25 18.33
CA ASN A 768 -21.00 -12.48 17.78
C ASN A 768 -19.67 -12.21 17.06
N ARG A 769 -19.60 -11.11 16.29
CA ARG A 769 -18.34 -10.69 15.64
C ARG A 769 -17.27 -10.35 16.67
N ASP A 770 -17.61 -9.62 17.73
CA ASP A 770 -16.68 -9.23 18.80
C ASP A 770 -16.18 -10.48 19.57
N LEU A 771 -17.04 -11.49 19.78
CA LEU A 771 -16.64 -12.77 20.37
C LEU A 771 -15.75 -13.59 19.44
N ASP A 772 -16.02 -13.61 18.13
CA ASP A 772 -15.16 -14.24 17.11
C ASP A 772 -13.78 -13.56 17.06
N ASP A 773 -13.77 -12.22 17.07
CA ASP A 773 -12.55 -11.42 17.05
C ASP A 773 -11.76 -11.62 18.34
N LEU A 774 -12.44 -11.65 19.50
CA LEU A 774 -11.82 -11.96 20.78
C LEU A 774 -11.24 -13.39 20.79
N ALA A 775 -11.99 -14.39 20.33
CA ALA A 775 -11.52 -15.78 20.22
C ALA A 775 -10.29 -15.91 19.32
N SER A 776 -10.30 -15.21 18.17
CA SER A 776 -9.20 -15.13 17.23
C SER A 776 -7.95 -14.50 17.86
N VAL A 777 -8.09 -13.34 18.53
CA VAL A 777 -6.98 -12.64 19.21
C VAL A 777 -6.41 -13.47 20.37
N LEU A 778 -7.27 -14.19 21.10
CA LEU A 778 -6.84 -15.08 22.17
C LEU A 778 -6.19 -16.37 21.65
N GLY A 779 -6.44 -16.74 20.38
CA GLY A 779 -6.04 -18.03 19.80
C GLY A 779 -6.76 -19.20 20.48
N ARG A 780 -8.02 -19.01 20.85
CA ARG A 780 -8.86 -19.94 21.63
C ARG A 780 -10.24 -20.13 20.98
N SER A 781 -11.04 -21.05 21.50
CA SER A 781 -12.41 -21.23 21.01
C SER A 781 -13.31 -20.05 21.41
N ILE A 782 -14.44 -19.92 20.73
CA ILE A 782 -15.53 -18.98 21.10
C ILE A 782 -16.04 -19.29 22.52
N ASP A 783 -16.02 -20.56 22.94
CA ASP A 783 -16.40 -20.97 24.29
C ASP A 783 -15.41 -20.44 25.35
N ASP A 784 -14.10 -20.51 25.08
CA ASP A 784 -13.07 -19.93 25.94
C ASP A 784 -13.19 -18.41 26.03
N ALA A 785 -13.48 -17.74 24.90
CA ALA A 785 -13.72 -16.30 24.86
C ALA A 785 -14.97 -15.91 25.67
N THR A 786 -16.03 -16.70 25.58
CA THR A 786 -17.26 -16.50 26.35
C THR A 786 -17.03 -16.74 27.84
N LEU A 787 -16.31 -17.81 28.22
CA LEU A 787 -15.91 -18.07 29.60
C LEU A 787 -15.07 -16.92 30.16
N LEU A 788 -14.17 -16.35 29.36
CA LEU A 788 -13.38 -15.20 29.77
C LEU A 788 -14.25 -13.98 30.08
N VAL A 789 -15.27 -13.71 29.26
CA VAL A 789 -16.26 -12.66 29.53
C VAL A 789 -17.01 -12.94 30.84
N HIS A 790 -17.40 -14.18 31.10
CA HIS A 790 -18.03 -14.53 32.39
C HIS A 790 -17.08 -14.35 33.58
N ILE A 791 -15.80 -14.72 33.47
CA ILE A 791 -14.79 -14.48 34.51
C ILE A 791 -14.56 -12.97 34.72
N LEU A 792 -14.65 -12.15 33.67
CA LEU A 792 -14.62 -10.69 33.82
C LEU A 792 -15.83 -10.21 34.62
N LEU A 793 -17.04 -10.68 34.26
CA LEU A 793 -18.29 -10.33 34.93
C LEU A 793 -18.35 -10.79 36.39
N THR A 794 -17.67 -11.89 36.76
CA THR A 794 -17.54 -12.29 38.18
C THR A 794 -16.68 -11.31 38.97
N ASN A 795 -15.69 -10.65 38.35
CA ASN A 795 -14.77 -9.75 39.05
C ASN A 795 -15.35 -8.34 39.25
N VAL A 796 -16.29 -7.92 38.39
CA VAL A 796 -16.90 -6.58 38.42
C VAL A 796 -17.59 -6.23 39.76
N PRO A 797 -18.39 -7.12 40.39
CA PRO A 797 -19.04 -6.84 41.67
C PRO A 797 -18.09 -6.76 42.87
N HIS A 798 -16.94 -7.43 42.81
CA HIS A 798 -16.03 -7.60 43.96
C HIS A 798 -14.91 -6.56 44.02
N ILE A 799 -14.54 -5.97 42.88
CA ILE A 799 -13.52 -4.93 42.82
C ILE A 799 -14.22 -3.56 42.94
N ASN A 800 -14.25 -3.02 44.15
CA ASN A 800 -14.78 -1.69 44.42
C ASN A 800 -13.79 -0.60 43.95
N ALA A 801 -13.65 -0.44 42.63
CA ALA A 801 -12.84 0.62 42.04
C ALA A 801 -13.60 1.96 42.13
N VAL A 802 -13.48 2.64 43.27
CA VAL A 802 -14.03 3.97 43.51
C VAL A 802 -13.46 4.92 42.44
N GLY A 803 -14.29 5.32 41.48
CA GLY A 803 -13.90 6.19 40.36
C GLY A 803 -14.25 5.66 38.96
N VAL A 804 -14.47 4.36 38.76
CA VAL A 804 -14.83 3.82 37.43
C VAL A 804 -16.28 4.11 37.07
N TRP A 805 -17.21 3.98 38.01
CA TRP A 805 -18.65 4.03 37.72
C TRP A 805 -19.30 5.42 37.85
N ASN A 806 -18.55 6.42 38.33
CA ASN A 806 -19.03 7.79 38.59
C ASN A 806 -18.54 8.81 37.55
N VAL A 807 -18.31 8.39 36.31
CA VAL A 807 -17.91 9.29 35.21
C VAL A 807 -19.07 9.45 34.24
N ALA A 808 -19.62 10.65 34.15
CA ALA A 808 -20.60 10.96 33.12
C ALA A 808 -19.91 10.92 31.74
N TRP A 809 -20.34 10.04 30.84
CA TRP A 809 -19.85 9.96 29.45
C TRP A 809 -20.42 11.11 28.60
N THR A 810 -20.27 12.34 29.08
CA THR A 810 -20.76 13.58 28.46
C THR A 810 -19.66 14.31 27.69
N SER A 811 -18.41 13.83 27.75
CA SER A 811 -17.26 14.35 27.02
C SER A 811 -16.32 13.21 26.56
N THR A 812 -15.55 13.47 25.50
CA THR A 812 -14.50 12.54 25.01
C THR A 812 -13.45 12.24 26.07
N GLN A 813 -13.03 13.25 26.85
CA GLN A 813 -12.10 13.06 27.97
C GLN A 813 -12.69 12.20 29.10
N GLY A 814 -13.97 12.39 29.42
CA GLY A 814 -14.67 11.57 30.41
C GLY A 814 -14.72 10.09 30.00
N ARG A 815 -14.96 9.81 28.71
CA ARG A 815 -14.90 8.46 28.13
C ARG A 815 -13.50 7.85 28.24
N GLN A 816 -12.46 8.57 27.80
CA GLN A 816 -11.07 8.07 27.86
C GLN A 816 -10.63 7.73 29.30
N ASN A 817 -10.98 8.58 30.26
CA ASN A 817 -10.69 8.32 31.67
C ASN A 817 -11.40 7.06 32.19
N TRP A 818 -12.65 6.83 31.75
CA TRP A 818 -13.39 5.60 32.07
C TRP A 818 -12.72 4.37 31.46
N GLU A 819 -12.34 4.43 30.18
CA GLU A 819 -11.69 3.32 29.47
C GLU A 819 -10.36 2.94 30.12
N GLU A 820 -9.53 3.92 30.47
CA GLU A 820 -8.25 3.68 31.16
C GLU A 820 -8.48 3.08 32.56
N ALA A 821 -9.45 3.61 33.32
CA ALA A 821 -9.76 3.11 34.65
C ALA A 821 -10.34 1.68 34.60
N PHE A 822 -11.23 1.39 33.66
CA PHE A 822 -11.81 0.06 33.44
C PHE A 822 -10.73 -0.95 33.01
N ASN A 823 -9.84 -0.57 32.09
CA ASN A 823 -8.74 -1.42 31.62
C ASN A 823 -7.77 -1.76 32.76
N ASN A 824 -7.36 -0.76 33.55
CA ASN A 824 -6.44 -0.96 34.68
C ASN A 824 -7.06 -1.78 35.82
N ALA A 825 -8.35 -1.59 36.12
CA ALA A 825 -9.01 -2.26 37.23
C ALA A 825 -9.44 -3.71 36.91
N TYR A 826 -9.92 -3.98 35.69
CA TYR A 826 -10.56 -5.26 35.37
C TYR A 826 -9.84 -6.05 34.26
N ILE A 827 -9.40 -5.40 33.18
CA ILE A 827 -8.84 -6.10 32.01
C ILE A 827 -7.38 -6.54 32.24
N LYS A 828 -6.48 -5.64 32.65
CA LYS A 828 -5.06 -5.99 32.89
C LYS A 828 -4.87 -7.13 33.90
N PRO A 829 -5.55 -7.13 35.07
CA PRO A 829 -5.43 -8.23 36.05
C PRO A 829 -5.96 -9.57 35.55
N LEU A 830 -6.98 -9.54 34.68
CA LEU A 830 -7.54 -10.75 34.06
C LEU A 830 -6.54 -11.41 33.11
N LEU A 831 -5.77 -10.61 32.36
CA LEU A 831 -4.82 -11.10 31.36
C LEU A 831 -3.53 -11.71 31.95
N GLN A 832 -3.06 -11.25 33.13
CA GLN A 832 -1.77 -11.67 33.73
C GLN A 832 -1.64 -13.16 34.12
N ASN A 833 -2.75 -13.93 34.15
CA ASN A 833 -2.74 -15.38 34.41
C ASN A 833 -3.81 -16.12 33.60
N LEU A 834 -4.07 -15.63 32.38
CA LEU A 834 -5.18 -16.06 31.56
C LEU A 834 -5.20 -17.59 31.34
N ASP A 835 -4.07 -18.18 30.98
CA ASP A 835 -3.99 -19.62 30.66
C ASP A 835 -4.36 -20.50 31.88
N SER A 836 -3.89 -20.15 33.09
CA SER A 836 -4.23 -20.89 34.30
C SER A 836 -5.69 -20.69 34.72
N ARG A 837 -6.24 -19.49 34.54
CA ARG A 837 -7.64 -19.18 34.88
C ARG A 837 -8.62 -19.90 33.94
N LEU A 838 -8.33 -19.91 32.64
CA LEU A 838 -9.12 -20.64 31.65
C LEU A 838 -8.99 -22.15 31.83
N GLN A 839 -7.81 -22.67 32.18
CA GLN A 839 -7.65 -24.09 32.51
C GLN A 839 -8.51 -24.50 33.71
N GLU A 840 -8.53 -23.69 34.78
CA GLU A 840 -9.36 -23.97 35.95
C GLU A 840 -10.85 -23.82 35.64
N ALA A 841 -11.25 -22.78 34.89
CA ALA A 841 -12.64 -22.59 34.47
C ALA A 841 -13.14 -23.74 33.60
N ASN A 842 -12.35 -24.18 32.61
CA ASN A 842 -12.68 -25.34 31.79
C ASN A 842 -12.73 -26.62 32.63
N ARG A 843 -11.80 -26.81 33.58
CA ARG A 843 -11.85 -27.96 34.51
C ARG A 843 -13.17 -27.98 35.31
N LEU A 844 -13.64 -26.82 35.75
CA LEU A 844 -14.89 -26.71 36.49
C LEU A 844 -16.13 -27.01 35.62
N VAL A 845 -16.11 -26.61 34.34
CA VAL A 845 -17.17 -26.94 33.37
C VAL A 845 -17.12 -28.44 33.03
N ASP A 846 -15.93 -28.98 32.75
CA ASP A 846 -15.69 -30.39 32.41
C ASP A 846 -16.06 -31.32 33.58
N CYS A 847 -15.88 -30.87 34.83
CA CYS A 847 -16.25 -31.63 36.02
C CYS A 847 -17.75 -31.55 36.37
N ASP A 848 -18.60 -30.88 35.58
CA ASP A 848 -20.04 -30.87 35.83
C ASP A 848 -20.63 -32.27 35.59
N HIS A 849 -21.36 -32.80 36.57
CA HIS A 849 -22.00 -34.12 36.50
C HIS A 849 -22.94 -34.26 35.29
N ARG A 850 -23.49 -33.15 34.77
CA ARG A 850 -24.33 -33.17 33.54
C ARG A 850 -23.53 -33.51 32.28
N LEU A 851 -22.22 -33.23 32.27
CA LEU A 851 -21.35 -33.41 31.10
C LEU A 851 -20.50 -34.69 31.19
N ILE A 852 -20.00 -35.04 32.39
CA ILE A 852 -19.07 -36.18 32.59
C ILE A 852 -19.62 -37.52 32.05
N ASP A 853 -20.92 -37.78 32.24
CA ASP A 853 -21.53 -39.08 31.89
C ASP A 853 -21.84 -39.23 30.39
N THR A 854 -21.78 -38.12 29.63
CA THR A 854 -22.07 -38.13 28.20
C THR A 854 -21.02 -38.92 27.41
N SER A 855 -21.45 -39.60 26.34
CA SER A 855 -20.52 -40.23 25.38
C SER A 855 -19.62 -39.18 24.70
N PHE A 856 -20.13 -37.95 24.59
CA PHE A 856 -19.46 -36.79 24.04
C PHE A 856 -18.21 -36.37 24.84
N HIS A 857 -18.35 -36.18 26.16
CA HIS A 857 -17.24 -35.82 27.04
C HIS A 857 -16.14 -36.91 27.07
N ARG A 858 -16.53 -38.19 27.07
CA ARG A 858 -15.56 -39.31 27.05
C ARG A 858 -14.67 -39.31 25.80
N VAL A 859 -15.20 -38.96 24.62
CA VAL A 859 -14.41 -38.91 23.36
C VAL A 859 -13.47 -37.70 23.32
N LEU A 860 -13.86 -36.58 23.92
CA LEU A 860 -13.05 -35.35 23.94
C LEU A 860 -11.88 -35.41 24.94
N HIS A 861 -12.00 -36.20 26.01
CA HIS A 861 -11.03 -36.28 27.12
C HIS A 861 -10.26 -37.62 27.21
N ASP A 862 -10.47 -38.56 26.28
CA ASP A 862 -9.64 -39.77 26.17
C ASP A 862 -8.24 -39.39 25.63
N ASP A 863 -7.31 -39.09 26.54
CA ASP A 863 -6.09 -38.33 26.25
C ASP A 863 -4.76 -39.01 26.66
N THR A 864 -4.77 -40.15 27.34
CA THR A 864 -3.51 -40.74 27.87
C THR A 864 -3.40 -42.26 27.71
N THR A 865 -2.30 -42.68 27.07
CA THR A 865 -1.86 -44.07 27.05
C THR A 865 -1.06 -44.36 28.31
N ARG A 866 -1.16 -45.59 28.85
CA ARG A 866 -0.33 -45.96 30.00
C ARG A 866 1.15 -46.09 29.55
N PRO A 867 2.13 -45.71 30.40
CA PRO A 867 3.57 -45.75 30.06
C PRO A 867 4.06 -47.11 29.54
N ASP A 868 3.48 -48.21 30.03
CA ASP A 868 3.79 -49.59 29.65
C ASP A 868 3.31 -49.99 28.23
N GLN A 869 2.51 -49.15 27.58
CA GLN A 869 1.93 -49.40 26.25
C GLN A 869 2.50 -48.48 25.15
N LEU A 870 3.42 -47.57 25.50
CA LEU A 870 4.06 -46.66 24.54
C LEU A 870 5.07 -47.43 23.67
N SER A 871 5.04 -47.19 22.35
CA SER A 871 5.97 -47.80 21.39
C SER A 871 6.28 -46.85 20.22
N LEU A 872 7.54 -46.81 19.81
CA LEU A 872 7.99 -46.09 18.61
C LEU A 872 7.69 -46.85 17.30
N GLU A 873 7.24 -48.10 17.37
CA GLU A 873 6.89 -48.89 16.18
C GLU A 873 5.50 -48.53 15.62
N ASN A 874 4.58 -48.10 16.49
CA ASN A 874 3.20 -47.74 16.12
C ASN A 874 2.82 -46.36 16.69
N VAL A 875 3.49 -45.33 16.20
CA VAL A 875 3.28 -43.95 16.66
C VAL A 875 1.93 -43.39 16.19
N ILE A 876 1.42 -43.84 15.05
CA ILE A 876 0.10 -43.41 14.53
C ILE A 876 -1.07 -43.87 15.43
N GLY A 877 -0.90 -44.97 16.15
CA GLY A 877 -1.89 -45.52 17.08
C GLY A 877 -1.94 -44.84 18.45
N LEU A 878 -1.10 -43.83 18.69
CA LEU A 878 -0.99 -43.16 19.98
C LEU A 878 -1.91 -41.92 20.06
N PRO A 879 -2.80 -41.79 21.05
CA PRO A 879 -3.64 -40.61 21.27
C PRO A 879 -2.82 -39.32 21.41
N GLU A 880 -1.61 -39.41 21.96
CA GLU A 880 -0.69 -38.28 22.14
C GLU A 880 -0.36 -37.60 20.80
N MET A 881 -0.31 -38.35 19.69
CA MET A 881 -0.07 -37.78 18.35
C MET A 881 -1.28 -37.03 17.79
N TRP A 882 -2.49 -37.28 18.30
CA TRP A 882 -3.77 -36.79 17.79
C TRP A 882 -4.45 -35.79 18.73
N GLN A 883 -3.70 -35.17 19.63
CA GLN A 883 -4.19 -34.06 20.45
C GLN A 883 -4.27 -32.76 19.64
N TYR A 884 -5.25 -31.92 19.98
CA TYR A 884 -5.32 -30.56 19.45
C TYR A 884 -4.17 -29.73 20.03
N ARG A 885 -3.41 -29.06 19.15
CA ARG A 885 -2.33 -28.16 19.51
C ARG A 885 -2.56 -26.84 18.78
N PRO A 886 -2.51 -25.69 19.47
CA PRO A 886 -2.57 -24.40 18.79
C PRO A 886 -1.42 -24.29 17.77
N SER A 887 -1.73 -23.89 16.54
CA SER A 887 -0.71 -23.58 15.56
C SER A 887 0.11 -22.37 16.00
N VAL A 888 1.41 -22.37 15.74
CA VAL A 888 2.23 -21.16 15.91
C VAL A 888 1.74 -20.14 14.89
N SER A 889 1.16 -19.05 15.36
CA SER A 889 0.66 -17.95 14.53
C SER A 889 1.18 -16.60 15.04
N LEU A 890 1.05 -15.55 14.24
CA LEU A 890 1.37 -14.19 14.67
C LEU A 890 0.51 -13.78 15.86
N GLU A 891 -0.77 -14.16 15.87
CA GLU A 891 -1.70 -13.87 16.96
C GLU A 891 -1.26 -14.55 18.26
N HIS A 892 -0.86 -15.84 18.19
CA HIS A 892 -0.33 -16.56 19.35
C HIS A 892 0.94 -15.90 19.92
N MET A 893 1.84 -15.44 19.05
CA MET A 893 3.07 -14.74 19.44
C MET A 893 2.75 -13.37 20.05
N SER A 894 1.90 -12.58 19.40
CA SER A 894 1.45 -11.26 19.88
C SER A 894 0.84 -11.33 21.28
N ARG A 895 0.07 -12.38 21.58
CA ARG A 895 -0.49 -12.63 22.91
C ARG A 895 0.59 -12.79 23.98
N ARG A 896 1.58 -13.66 23.72
CA ARG A 896 2.71 -13.87 24.67
C ARG A 896 3.64 -12.66 24.77
N PHE A 897 3.63 -11.83 23.73
CA PHE A 897 4.37 -10.59 23.70
C PHE A 897 3.77 -9.50 24.59
N VAL A 898 2.46 -9.50 24.88
CA VAL A 898 1.77 -8.48 25.72
C VAL A 898 2.51 -8.17 27.02
N GLU A 899 2.97 -9.20 27.73
CA GLU A 899 3.72 -9.06 29.00
C GLU A 899 5.12 -8.46 28.83
N HIS A 900 5.67 -8.53 27.63
CA HIS A 900 7.05 -8.15 27.29
C HIS A 900 7.14 -6.86 26.46
N GLN A 901 6.01 -6.26 26.07
CA GLN A 901 5.94 -5.11 25.15
C GLN A 901 6.77 -3.90 25.60
N ALA A 902 6.85 -3.63 26.90
CA ALA A 902 7.61 -2.50 27.43
C ALA A 902 9.13 -2.64 27.22
N ARG A 903 9.63 -3.87 27.06
CA ARG A 903 11.06 -4.16 26.89
C ARG A 903 11.51 -4.14 25.43
N PHE A 904 10.58 -4.29 24.49
CA PHE A 904 10.86 -4.45 23.06
C PHE A 904 9.97 -3.51 22.21
N PRO A 905 10.23 -2.20 22.23
CA PRO A 905 9.36 -1.20 21.60
C PRO A 905 9.32 -1.27 20.07
N ILE A 906 10.35 -1.80 19.41
CA ILE A 906 10.40 -1.93 17.95
C ILE A 906 9.56 -3.12 17.51
N LEU A 907 9.65 -4.27 18.21
CA LEU A 907 8.76 -5.39 17.94
C LEU A 907 7.29 -5.00 18.15
N LYS A 908 7.00 -4.20 19.18
CA LYS A 908 5.67 -3.62 19.40
C LYS A 908 5.21 -2.75 18.22
N MET A 909 6.05 -1.83 17.76
CA MET A 909 5.74 -0.97 16.61
C MET A 909 5.37 -1.78 15.37
N PHE A 910 6.09 -2.86 15.06
CA PHE A 910 5.81 -3.71 13.90
C PHE A 910 4.47 -4.46 14.01
N LEU A 911 4.11 -4.94 15.21
CA LEU A 911 2.86 -5.65 15.44
C LEU A 911 1.65 -4.70 15.41
N ASP A 912 1.76 -3.53 16.05
CA ASP A 912 0.67 -2.56 16.14
C ASP A 912 0.36 -1.91 14.76
N ASN A 913 1.34 -1.84 13.86
CA ASN A 913 1.23 -1.16 12.57
C ASN A 913 1.26 -2.12 11.36
N ALA A 914 0.88 -3.38 11.54
CA ALA A 914 0.91 -4.42 10.49
C ALA A 914 0.23 -4.01 9.17
N ILE A 915 -0.94 -3.36 9.24
CA ILE A 915 -1.69 -2.87 8.05
C ILE A 915 -0.91 -1.77 7.32
N ILE A 916 -0.30 -0.85 8.07
CA ILE A 916 0.48 0.27 7.52
C ILE A 916 1.76 -0.25 6.87
N LEU A 917 2.46 -1.21 7.50
CA LEU A 917 3.67 -1.82 6.95
C LEU A 917 3.42 -2.62 5.67
N SER A 918 2.27 -3.30 5.57
CA SER A 918 1.84 -3.95 4.33
C SER A 918 1.56 -2.92 3.22
N ALA A 919 0.87 -1.82 3.54
CA ALA A 919 0.66 -0.71 2.59
C ALA A 919 1.98 -0.04 2.16
N MET A 920 2.96 0.10 3.06
CA MET A 920 4.27 0.65 2.76
C MET A 920 5.07 -0.17 1.75
N CYS A 921 4.83 -1.48 1.64
CA CYS A 921 5.44 -2.33 0.60
C CYS A 921 5.07 -1.88 -0.82
N HIS A 922 3.94 -1.19 -0.96
CA HIS A 922 3.40 -0.72 -2.23
C HIS A 922 3.56 0.79 -2.44
N LEU A 923 4.23 1.51 -1.54
CA LEU A 923 4.47 2.95 -1.72
C LEU A 923 5.20 3.26 -3.05
N PRO A 924 6.24 2.51 -3.49
CA PRO A 924 6.87 2.73 -4.79
C PRO A 924 5.89 2.57 -5.98
N ASP A 925 4.96 1.60 -5.90
CA ASP A 925 3.94 1.38 -6.93
C ASP A 925 2.99 2.59 -7.03
N ILE A 926 2.60 3.16 -5.89
CA ILE A 926 1.74 4.36 -5.83
C ILE A 926 2.47 5.56 -6.45
N ILE A 927 3.77 5.72 -6.16
CA ILE A 927 4.60 6.80 -6.69
C ILE A 927 4.83 6.65 -8.20
N HIS A 928 4.94 5.41 -8.69
CA HIS A 928 4.98 5.15 -10.12
C HIS A 928 3.66 5.55 -10.80
N LEU A 929 2.51 5.22 -10.18
CA LEU A 929 1.21 5.67 -10.68
C LEU A 929 1.06 7.19 -10.71
N THR A 930 1.52 7.91 -9.68
CA THR A 930 1.48 9.39 -9.68
C THR A 930 2.38 9.97 -10.76
N THR A 931 3.53 9.36 -11.02
CA THR A 931 4.46 9.77 -12.09
C THR A 931 3.79 9.64 -13.46
N LEU A 932 3.18 8.48 -13.76
CA LEU A 932 2.45 8.26 -15.01
C LEU A 932 1.31 9.27 -15.23
N LEU A 933 0.54 9.57 -14.16
CA LEU A 933 -0.54 10.55 -14.22
C LEU A 933 -0.02 11.97 -14.42
N LYS A 934 1.13 12.30 -13.82
CA LYS A 934 1.80 13.59 -13.99
C LYS A 934 2.29 13.76 -15.43
N THR A 935 2.98 12.78 -16.00
CA THR A 935 3.48 12.83 -17.39
C THR A 935 2.35 13.13 -18.38
N ARG A 936 1.13 12.64 -18.10
CA ARG A 936 -0.03 12.81 -18.99
C ARG A 936 -0.80 14.11 -18.77
N TYR A 937 -1.12 14.45 -17.53
CA TYR A 937 -2.10 15.49 -17.20
C TYR A 937 -1.52 16.78 -16.64
N HIS A 938 -0.22 16.82 -16.29
CA HIS A 938 0.41 18.02 -15.77
C HIS A 938 0.29 19.18 -16.77
N ARG A 939 -0.29 20.31 -16.33
CA ARG A 939 -0.61 21.52 -17.14
C ARG A 939 -1.56 21.28 -18.33
N ASN A 940 -2.10 20.07 -18.46
CA ASN A 940 -2.91 19.65 -19.59
C ASN A 940 -4.39 19.45 -19.25
N ILE A 941 -4.76 19.47 -17.97
CA ILE A 941 -6.14 19.32 -17.50
C ILE A 941 -6.54 20.51 -16.63
N ASP A 942 -7.83 20.88 -16.68
CA ASP A 942 -8.43 21.87 -15.78
C ASP A 942 -9.02 21.19 -14.52
N LEU A 943 -9.16 21.92 -13.41
CA LEU A 943 -9.76 21.37 -12.18
C LEU A 943 -11.18 20.84 -12.40
N THR A 944 -12.02 21.59 -13.13
CA THR A 944 -13.39 21.17 -13.48
C THR A 944 -13.41 19.96 -14.42
N GLU A 945 -12.37 19.75 -15.22
CA GLU A 945 -12.24 18.56 -16.08
C GLU A 945 -11.87 17.35 -15.22
N ALA A 946 -10.86 17.49 -14.35
CA ALA A 946 -10.40 16.46 -13.44
C ALA A 946 -11.52 15.97 -12.49
N LEU A 947 -12.34 16.88 -11.97
CA LEU A 947 -13.47 16.55 -11.09
C LEU A 947 -14.57 15.75 -11.80
N THR A 948 -14.77 15.97 -13.10
CA THR A 948 -15.84 15.28 -13.85
C THR A 948 -15.42 13.99 -14.54
N MET A 949 -14.15 13.88 -14.96
CA MET A 949 -13.63 12.72 -15.67
C MET A 949 -13.55 11.51 -14.74
N LYS A 950 -13.93 10.32 -15.21
CA LYS A 950 -13.85 9.09 -14.41
C LYS A 950 -12.51 8.38 -14.59
N ILE A 951 -12.09 7.58 -13.62
CA ILE A 951 -10.88 6.75 -13.73
C ILE A 951 -10.97 5.80 -14.94
N ALA A 952 -12.16 5.27 -15.24
CA ALA A 952 -12.42 4.47 -16.43
C ALA A 952 -12.10 5.20 -17.75
N ASP A 953 -12.37 6.50 -17.82
CA ASP A 953 -12.08 7.31 -19.02
C ASP A 953 -10.57 7.50 -19.21
N PHE A 954 -9.84 7.62 -18.09
CA PHE A 954 -8.38 7.63 -18.12
C PHE A 954 -7.82 6.30 -18.67
N LEU A 955 -8.28 5.16 -18.15
CA LEU A 955 -7.80 3.85 -18.60
C LEU A 955 -8.12 3.59 -20.09
N LYS A 956 -9.29 4.01 -20.57
CA LYS A 956 -9.66 3.93 -22.00
C LYS A 956 -8.81 4.84 -22.89
N SER A 957 -8.26 5.91 -22.34
CA SER A 957 -7.41 6.83 -23.10
C SER A 957 -5.99 6.25 -23.36
N ILE A 958 -5.63 5.14 -22.71
CA ILE A 958 -4.37 4.43 -22.92
C ILE A 958 -4.61 3.35 -24.00
N PRO A 959 -3.76 3.28 -25.06
CA PRO A 959 -3.86 2.22 -26.08
C PRO A 959 -3.81 0.82 -25.47
N GLU A 960 -4.51 -0.15 -26.08
CA GLU A 960 -4.51 -1.54 -25.62
C GLU A 960 -3.10 -2.16 -25.71
N GLY A 961 -2.66 -2.78 -24.62
CA GLY A 961 -1.32 -3.37 -24.51
C GLY A 961 -0.77 -3.33 -23.08
N GLN A 962 0.51 -3.69 -22.93
CA GLN A 962 1.17 -3.91 -21.64
C GLN A 962 1.11 -2.69 -20.69
N GLN A 963 1.16 -1.46 -21.22
CA GLN A 963 1.07 -0.24 -20.41
C GLN A 963 -0.32 -0.04 -19.79
N ARG A 964 -1.39 -0.44 -20.49
CA ARG A 964 -2.75 -0.36 -19.95
C ARG A 964 -2.95 -1.38 -18.84
N ASP A 965 -2.50 -2.62 -19.06
CA ASP A 965 -2.57 -3.69 -18.05
C ASP A 965 -1.80 -3.32 -16.77
N GLU A 966 -0.63 -2.69 -16.93
CA GLU A 966 0.17 -2.15 -15.82
C GLU A 966 -0.62 -1.09 -15.04
N CYS A 967 -1.17 -0.08 -15.72
CA CYS A 967 -1.98 0.96 -15.08
C CYS A 967 -3.22 0.39 -14.36
N GLU A 968 -3.94 -0.56 -14.98
CA GLU A 968 -5.10 -1.22 -14.37
C GLU A 968 -4.70 -1.98 -13.09
N MET A 969 -3.55 -2.66 -13.13
CA MET A 969 -2.99 -3.33 -11.95
C MET A 969 -2.65 -2.33 -10.83
N LEU A 970 -2.00 -1.22 -11.16
CA LEU A 970 -1.59 -0.19 -10.19
C LEU A 970 -2.81 0.48 -9.53
N VAL A 971 -3.83 0.83 -10.31
CA VAL A 971 -5.09 1.41 -9.79
C VAL A 971 -5.79 0.43 -8.86
N LYS A 972 -5.83 -0.87 -9.22
CA LYS A 972 -6.42 -1.91 -8.37
C LYS A 972 -5.67 -2.09 -7.06
N ARG A 973 -4.33 -2.07 -7.08
CA ARG A 973 -3.50 -2.08 -5.86
C ARG A 973 -3.79 -0.88 -4.98
N PHE A 974 -3.81 0.32 -5.56
CA PHE A 974 -4.13 1.54 -4.83
C PHE A 974 -5.54 1.50 -4.18
N SER A 975 -6.54 0.99 -4.89
CA SER A 975 -7.90 0.83 -4.33
C SER A 975 -7.92 -0.06 -3.08
N ASN A 976 -7.19 -1.19 -3.10
CA ASN A 976 -7.10 -2.08 -1.94
C ASN A 976 -6.42 -1.38 -0.75
N ILE A 977 -5.36 -0.60 -1.01
CA ILE A 977 -4.65 0.16 0.02
C ILE A 977 -5.56 1.23 0.62
N TRP A 978 -6.31 1.96 -0.21
CA TRP A 978 -7.27 2.96 0.24
C TRP A 978 -8.30 2.37 1.21
N THR A 979 -8.90 1.23 0.87
CA THR A 979 -9.91 0.57 1.72
C THR A 979 -9.36 0.22 3.10
N ASN A 980 -8.10 -0.22 3.17
CA ASN A 980 -7.47 -0.62 4.44
C ASN A 980 -6.92 0.58 5.25
N ILE A 981 -6.41 1.62 4.58
CA ILE A 981 -5.74 2.76 5.23
C ILE A 981 -6.72 3.88 5.60
N ARG A 982 -7.82 4.05 4.86
CA ARG A 982 -8.80 5.14 5.10
C ARG A 982 -9.26 5.23 6.56
N PRO A 983 -9.64 4.14 7.27
CA PRO A 983 -10.06 4.23 8.67
C PRO A 983 -8.96 4.79 9.59
N LEU A 984 -7.70 4.42 9.35
CA LEU A 984 -6.54 4.88 10.13
C LEU A 984 -6.18 6.34 9.81
N LEU A 985 -6.38 6.74 8.54
CA LEU A 985 -6.15 8.12 8.10
C LEU A 985 -7.18 9.08 8.73
N LEU A 986 -8.44 8.66 8.85
CA LEU A 986 -9.51 9.46 9.47
C LEU A 986 -9.31 9.71 10.97
N GLN A 987 -8.51 8.87 11.65
CA GLN A 987 -8.19 9.04 13.07
C GLN A 987 -7.08 10.06 13.34
N GLN A 988 -6.43 10.61 12.30
CA GLN A 988 -5.33 11.57 12.46
C GLN A 988 -5.81 13.00 12.16
N ASP A 989 -5.38 13.95 13.01
CA ASP A 989 -5.77 15.37 12.89
C ASP A 989 -4.88 16.18 11.92
N ASN A 990 -3.63 15.74 11.71
CA ASN A 990 -2.62 16.52 11.00
C ASN A 990 -2.52 16.25 9.49
N ILE A 991 -3.41 15.45 8.90
CA ILE A 991 -3.34 15.07 7.48
C ILE A 991 -4.52 15.70 6.73
N PRO A 992 -4.27 16.39 5.59
CA PRO A 992 -5.35 16.91 4.76
C PRO A 992 -6.30 15.79 4.36
N ARG A 993 -7.60 15.98 4.59
CA ARG A 993 -8.61 14.95 4.34
C ARG A 993 -9.21 15.09 2.94
N PRO A 994 -9.39 13.99 2.19
CA PRO A 994 -10.17 14.01 0.96
C PRO A 994 -11.67 14.15 1.28
N GLU A 995 -12.38 14.95 0.47
CA GLU A 995 -13.79 15.29 0.69
C GLU A 995 -14.70 14.05 0.54
N ASN A 996 -15.49 13.73 1.58
CA ASN A 996 -16.63 12.79 1.62
C ASN A 996 -16.51 11.49 0.79
N MET A 997 -15.31 10.92 0.67
CA MET A 997 -15.08 9.70 -0.13
C MET A 997 -15.41 8.42 0.64
N GLY A 998 -16.09 7.49 -0.02
CA GLY A 998 -16.45 6.18 0.51
C GLY A 998 -15.25 5.24 0.73
N PRO A 999 -15.47 4.06 1.35
CA PRO A 999 -14.41 3.10 1.66
C PRO A 999 -13.80 2.40 0.43
N VAL A 1000 -14.43 2.50 -0.74
CA VAL A 1000 -14.01 1.79 -1.96
C VAL A 1000 -13.83 2.79 -3.10
N ILE A 1001 -12.73 2.66 -3.84
CA ILE A 1001 -12.49 3.40 -5.08
C ILE A 1001 -13.04 2.55 -6.23
N ASP A 1002 -14.19 2.94 -6.76
CA ASP A 1002 -14.76 2.31 -7.94
C ASP A 1002 -14.31 3.06 -9.20
N VAL A 1003 -13.66 2.33 -10.11
CA VAL A 1003 -13.10 2.83 -11.37
C VAL A 1003 -14.15 3.49 -12.26
N GLN A 1004 -15.41 3.06 -12.19
CA GLN A 1004 -16.50 3.58 -13.03
C GLN A 1004 -17.09 4.90 -12.50
N THR A 1005 -17.14 5.06 -11.19
CA THR A 1005 -17.87 6.16 -10.54
C THR A 1005 -16.95 7.22 -9.95
N THR A 1006 -15.72 6.86 -9.59
CA THR A 1006 -14.76 7.76 -8.95
C THR A 1006 -14.14 8.72 -9.95
N SER A 1007 -14.00 9.97 -9.52
CA SER A 1007 -13.35 11.05 -10.27
C SER A 1007 -11.84 10.85 -10.39
N LEU A 1008 -11.26 11.20 -11.55
CA LEU A 1008 -9.82 11.19 -11.80
C LEU A 1008 -9.07 12.12 -10.82
N TYR A 1009 -9.73 13.19 -10.35
CA TYR A 1009 -9.21 14.11 -9.33
C TYR A 1009 -8.57 13.38 -8.14
N HIS A 1010 -9.16 12.27 -7.66
CA HIS A 1010 -8.67 11.55 -6.48
C HIS A 1010 -7.36 10.77 -6.70
N LEU A 1011 -6.94 10.57 -7.96
CA LEU A 1011 -5.68 9.91 -8.32
C LEU A 1011 -4.55 10.89 -8.67
N LEU A 1012 -4.81 12.21 -8.74
CA LEU A 1012 -3.78 13.18 -9.12
C LEU A 1012 -2.97 13.64 -7.89
N PRO A 1013 -1.63 13.75 -7.98
CA PRO A 1013 -0.78 14.19 -6.87
C PRO A 1013 -0.88 15.71 -6.67
N MET A 1014 -1.68 16.17 -5.69
CA MET A 1014 -2.01 17.58 -5.46
C MET A 1014 -1.07 18.24 -4.45
N LYS A 1015 -1.01 19.59 -4.46
CA LYS A 1015 -0.31 20.35 -3.42
C LYS A 1015 -1.09 20.27 -2.09
N GLU A 1016 -0.36 20.35 -0.98
CA GLU A 1016 -0.91 20.50 0.36
C GLU A 1016 -1.51 21.91 0.54
N ASP A 1017 -2.75 22.10 0.09
CA ASP A 1017 -3.57 23.26 0.46
C ASP A 1017 -4.55 22.82 1.56
N ALA A 1018 -4.61 23.61 2.63
CA ALA A 1018 -4.97 23.19 4.01
C ALA A 1018 -6.42 22.74 4.27
N THR A 1019 -7.24 22.39 3.27
CA THR A 1019 -8.65 22.01 3.49
C THR A 1019 -9.14 20.79 2.72
N ILE A 1020 -8.69 20.53 1.49
CA ILE A 1020 -9.17 19.42 0.65
C ILE A 1020 -8.01 18.88 -0.20
N THR A 1021 -7.78 17.56 -0.17
CA THR A 1021 -6.73 16.91 -0.98
C THR A 1021 -7.26 15.68 -1.73
N SER A 1022 -6.50 15.16 -2.69
CA SER A 1022 -6.83 13.92 -3.39
C SER A 1022 -6.53 12.69 -2.52
N CYS A 1023 -7.21 11.56 -2.79
CA CYS A 1023 -7.00 10.32 -2.04
C CYS A 1023 -5.55 9.83 -2.13
N ILE A 1024 -4.93 9.92 -3.31
CA ILE A 1024 -3.55 9.47 -3.50
C ILE A 1024 -2.56 10.30 -2.70
N THR A 1025 -2.76 11.63 -2.64
CA THR A 1025 -1.88 12.55 -1.91
C THR A 1025 -2.00 12.30 -0.41
N ALA A 1026 -3.23 12.14 0.10
CA ALA A 1026 -3.47 11.83 1.50
C ALA A 1026 -2.78 10.51 1.93
N VAL A 1027 -2.90 9.46 1.11
CA VAL A 1027 -2.27 8.15 1.39
C VAL A 1027 -0.74 8.25 1.32
N VAL A 1028 -0.17 8.89 0.30
CA VAL A 1028 1.28 9.04 0.14
C VAL A 1028 1.87 9.80 1.33
N LEU A 1029 1.27 10.93 1.72
CA LEU A 1029 1.71 11.72 2.87
C LEU A 1029 1.58 10.94 4.18
N PHE A 1030 0.47 10.23 4.39
CA PHE A 1030 0.28 9.38 5.57
C PHE A 1030 1.38 8.31 5.68
N LEU A 1031 1.67 7.59 4.58
CA LEU A 1031 2.67 6.54 4.56
C LEU A 1031 4.09 7.09 4.74
N ILE A 1032 4.42 8.25 4.15
CA ILE A 1032 5.71 8.93 4.35
C ILE A 1032 5.89 9.35 5.81
N ARG A 1033 4.88 9.98 6.41
CA ARG A 1033 4.93 10.39 7.83
C ARG A 1033 5.09 9.18 8.74
N LYS A 1034 4.36 8.08 8.48
CA LYS A 1034 4.51 6.83 9.23
C LYS A 1034 5.88 6.18 9.06
N ASN A 1035 6.44 6.19 7.85
CA ASN A 1035 7.82 5.73 7.61
C ASN A 1035 8.82 6.51 8.48
N ASN A 1036 8.69 7.83 8.49
CA ASN A 1036 9.58 8.71 9.27
C ASN A 1036 9.41 8.48 10.77
N GLU A 1037 8.17 8.31 11.26
CA GLU A 1037 7.85 7.96 12.65
C GLU A 1037 8.52 6.64 13.07
N PHE A 1038 8.48 5.60 12.22
CA PHE A 1038 9.12 4.32 12.51
C PHE A 1038 10.64 4.44 12.66
N LEU A 1039 11.28 5.27 11.82
CA LEU A 1039 12.72 5.55 11.91
C LEU A 1039 13.06 6.37 13.17
N ASP A 1040 12.19 7.28 13.59
CA ASP A 1040 12.38 8.05 14.82
C ASP A 1040 12.29 7.18 16.07
N ILE A 1041 11.32 6.25 16.13
CA ILE A 1041 11.22 5.25 17.20
C ILE A 1041 12.50 4.41 17.25
N TYR A 1042 12.97 3.91 16.10
CA TYR A 1042 14.21 3.13 16.00
C TYR A 1042 15.43 3.90 16.52
N ARG A 1043 15.63 5.14 16.06
CA ARG A 1043 16.77 5.99 16.43
C ARG A 1043 16.78 6.32 17.93
N LYS A 1044 15.60 6.60 18.49
CA LYS A 1044 15.41 6.85 19.92
C LYS A 1044 15.75 5.62 20.78
N THR A 1045 15.25 4.45 20.40
CA THR A 1045 15.49 3.19 21.13
C THR A 1045 16.94 2.71 21.00
N SER A 1046 17.56 2.87 19.83
CA SER A 1046 18.91 2.37 19.55
C SER A 1046 20.03 3.38 19.84
N HIS A 1047 19.69 4.59 20.32
CA HIS A 1047 20.61 5.71 20.54
C HIS A 1047 21.47 6.06 19.31
N VAL A 1048 20.88 5.97 18.12
CA VAL A 1048 21.53 6.34 16.85
C VAL A 1048 21.19 7.80 16.54
N GLN A 1049 22.20 8.63 16.29
CA GLN A 1049 22.00 10.04 15.92
C GLN A 1049 21.41 10.15 14.50
N ASP A 1050 20.47 11.08 14.31
CA ASP A 1050 19.95 11.44 12.98
C ASP A 1050 21.10 12.03 12.14
N ASP A 1051 21.29 11.50 10.94
CA ASP A 1051 22.30 11.99 9.99
C ASP A 1051 21.81 13.21 9.20
N GLY A 1052 20.52 13.56 9.31
CA GLY A 1052 19.90 14.69 8.62
C GLY A 1052 19.69 14.46 7.13
N THR A 1053 19.93 13.24 6.62
CA THR A 1053 19.79 12.94 5.19
C THR A 1053 18.33 12.69 4.87
N LEU A 1054 17.74 13.56 4.04
CA LEU A 1054 16.39 13.43 3.52
C LEU A 1054 16.43 12.95 2.07
N ARG A 1055 15.55 12.02 1.72
CA ARG A 1055 15.40 11.50 0.35
C ARG A 1055 14.15 12.05 -0.31
N CYS A 1056 14.24 12.42 -1.58
CA CYS A 1056 13.09 12.82 -2.37
C CYS A 1056 12.13 11.65 -2.56
N TRP A 1057 10.82 11.91 -2.52
CA TRP A 1057 9.81 10.87 -2.71
C TRP A 1057 9.85 10.26 -4.13
N THR A 1058 10.34 10.99 -5.15
CA THR A 1058 10.49 10.46 -6.54
C THR A 1058 11.54 9.35 -6.65
N ASP A 1059 12.49 9.29 -5.72
CA ASP A 1059 13.60 8.34 -5.74
C ASP A 1059 13.40 7.23 -4.68
N VAL A 1060 12.15 7.00 -4.29
CA VAL A 1060 11.77 5.99 -3.31
C VAL A 1060 11.65 4.62 -4.00
N SER A 1061 12.58 3.73 -3.67
CA SER A 1061 12.52 2.31 -4.01
C SER A 1061 12.09 1.47 -2.81
N ALA A 1062 11.81 0.18 -3.04
CA ALA A 1062 11.46 -0.76 -1.98
C ALA A 1062 12.54 -0.90 -0.87
N SER A 1063 13.81 -0.60 -1.16
CA SER A 1063 14.90 -0.61 -0.17
C SER A 1063 14.90 0.62 0.73
N ASN A 1064 14.30 1.72 0.29
CA ASN A 1064 14.33 3.01 0.97
C ASN A 1064 13.22 3.16 2.02
N VAL A 1065 12.16 2.34 1.93
CA VAL A 1065 10.98 2.37 2.81
C VAL A 1065 10.99 1.24 3.82
N VAL A 1066 10.43 1.45 5.01
CA VAL A 1066 10.19 0.38 6.00
C VAL A 1066 9.07 -0.55 5.51
N SER A 1067 9.41 -1.46 4.60
CA SER A 1067 8.51 -2.46 4.01
C SER A 1067 8.60 -3.79 4.77
N CYS A 1068 7.49 -4.24 5.33
CA CYS A 1068 7.37 -5.56 5.96
C CYS A 1068 5.96 -6.09 5.79
N ASP A 1069 5.81 -7.22 5.11
CA ASP A 1069 4.54 -7.93 5.05
C ASP A 1069 4.46 -8.95 6.21
N PRO A 1070 3.45 -8.87 7.09
CA PRO A 1070 3.36 -9.77 8.24
C PRO A 1070 3.37 -11.26 7.86
N ALA A 1071 2.68 -11.66 6.80
CA ALA A 1071 2.59 -13.06 6.40
C ALA A 1071 3.86 -13.55 5.68
N ARG A 1072 4.40 -12.75 4.76
CA ARG A 1072 5.59 -13.11 3.97
C ARG A 1072 6.90 -12.97 4.75
N ASP A 1073 7.02 -11.92 5.56
CA ASP A 1073 8.31 -11.48 6.12
C ASP A 1073 8.42 -11.71 7.63
N LEU A 1074 7.37 -11.42 8.41
CA LEU A 1074 7.39 -11.55 9.87
C LEU A 1074 7.16 -12.99 10.33
N MET A 1075 6.23 -13.72 9.70
CA MET A 1075 5.91 -15.09 10.09
C MET A 1075 7.11 -16.06 10.00
N PRO A 1076 7.93 -16.06 8.92
CA PRO A 1076 9.14 -16.89 8.88
C PRO A 1076 10.17 -16.52 9.95
N LEU A 1077 10.28 -15.24 10.33
CA LEU A 1077 11.16 -14.80 11.42
C LEU A 1077 10.66 -15.34 12.76
N VAL A 1078 9.36 -15.26 13.03
CA VAL A 1078 8.72 -15.81 14.23
C VAL A 1078 8.95 -17.31 14.33
N LEU A 1079 8.78 -18.05 13.24
CA LEU A 1079 9.05 -19.49 13.21
C LEU A 1079 10.53 -19.80 13.50
N SER A 1080 11.46 -19.03 12.92
CA SER A 1080 12.91 -19.24 13.10
C SER A 1080 13.43 -18.97 14.53
N HIS A 1081 12.72 -18.14 15.29
CA HIS A 1081 13.03 -17.81 16.68
C HIS A 1081 12.01 -18.36 17.68
N CYS A 1082 11.19 -19.33 17.22
CA CYS A 1082 10.33 -20.15 18.04
C CYS A 1082 11.10 -21.37 18.53
N ASN A 1083 11.23 -21.52 19.84
CA ASN A 1083 11.90 -22.65 20.48
C ASN A 1083 10.85 -23.59 21.08
N TYR A 1084 10.85 -24.86 20.66
CA TYR A 1084 10.13 -25.91 21.38
C TYR A 1084 11.03 -26.41 22.51
N SER A 1085 10.71 -26.06 23.75
CA SER A 1085 11.41 -26.59 24.91
C SER A 1085 10.69 -27.82 25.44
N LEU A 1086 11.40 -28.94 25.50
CA LEU A 1086 10.98 -30.13 26.21
C LEU A 1086 11.50 -30.05 27.64
N ALA A 1087 10.62 -29.85 28.62
CA ALA A 1087 10.98 -30.02 30.02
C ALA A 1087 10.57 -31.44 30.44
N ILE A 1088 11.55 -32.26 30.84
CA ILE A 1088 11.34 -33.64 31.29
C ILE A 1088 10.16 -33.69 32.29
N GLY A 1089 9.08 -34.37 31.92
CA GLY A 1089 7.85 -34.52 32.72
C GLY A 1089 6.85 -33.35 32.74
N LYS A 1090 7.01 -32.32 31.88
CA LYS A 1090 6.08 -31.16 31.80
C LYS A 1090 5.52 -30.86 30.40
N GLY A 1091 5.85 -31.69 29.40
CA GLY A 1091 5.36 -31.57 28.03
C GLY A 1091 6.07 -30.51 27.18
N THR A 1092 5.71 -30.44 25.90
CA THR A 1092 6.26 -29.48 24.93
C THR A 1092 5.77 -28.05 25.20
N HIS A 1093 6.69 -27.11 25.46
CA HIS A 1093 6.40 -25.68 25.60
C HIS A 1093 6.95 -24.87 24.43
N VAL A 1094 6.16 -23.94 23.90
CA VAL A 1094 6.57 -23.00 22.85
C VAL A 1094 7.08 -21.70 23.47
N GLY A 1095 8.37 -21.41 23.33
CA GLY A 1095 9.01 -20.16 23.77
C GLY A 1095 9.45 -19.29 22.60
N TYR A 1096 9.36 -17.97 22.75
CA TYR A 1096 9.81 -17.00 21.75
C TYR A 1096 11.02 -16.22 22.26
N ASP A 1097 12.07 -16.10 21.44
CA ASP A 1097 13.18 -15.19 21.73
C ASP A 1097 12.86 -13.79 21.19
N PHE A 1098 12.11 -13.01 21.98
CA PHE A 1098 11.70 -11.65 21.60
C PHE A 1098 12.90 -10.71 21.36
N ALA A 1099 14.02 -10.92 22.08
CA ALA A 1099 15.21 -10.11 21.90
C ALA A 1099 15.88 -10.41 20.56
N ALA A 1100 15.98 -11.68 20.17
CA ALA A 1100 16.47 -12.04 18.84
C ALA A 1100 15.54 -11.52 17.74
N LEU A 1101 14.22 -11.68 17.89
CA LEU A 1101 13.21 -11.18 16.94
C LEU A 1101 13.32 -9.67 16.71
N GLU A 1102 13.37 -8.87 17.77
CA GLU A 1102 13.49 -7.42 17.66
C GLU A 1102 14.78 -7.00 16.93
N ASN A 1103 15.91 -7.61 17.28
CA ASN A 1103 17.18 -7.32 16.61
C ASN A 1103 17.14 -7.70 15.12
N ARG A 1104 16.47 -8.79 14.75
CA ARG A 1104 16.27 -9.15 13.33
C ARG A 1104 15.43 -8.14 12.58
N LEU A 1105 14.38 -7.61 13.21
CA LEU A 1105 13.56 -6.56 12.59
C LEU A 1105 14.37 -5.29 12.37
N ILE A 1106 15.21 -4.92 13.34
CA ILE A 1106 16.13 -3.79 13.21
C ILE A 1106 17.08 -3.98 12.04
N ASP A 1107 17.83 -5.09 12.04
CA ASP A 1107 18.88 -5.34 11.06
C ASP A 1107 18.33 -5.43 9.63
N ARG A 1108 17.14 -6.02 9.46
CA ARG A 1108 16.54 -6.27 8.14
C ARG A 1108 15.70 -5.11 7.60
N PHE A 1109 14.94 -4.42 8.47
CA PHE A 1109 13.90 -3.48 8.01
C PHE A 1109 14.12 -2.03 8.43
N LEU A 1110 15.07 -1.73 9.32
CA LEU A 1110 15.26 -0.36 9.83
C LEU A 1110 16.69 0.17 9.61
N CYS A 1111 17.70 -0.68 9.77
CA CYS A 1111 19.11 -0.28 9.63
C CYS A 1111 19.40 0.22 8.20
N GLY A 1112 20.04 1.39 8.09
CA GLY A 1112 20.42 1.98 6.79
C GLY A 1112 19.35 2.80 6.08
N LYS A 1113 18.15 2.94 6.65
CA LYS A 1113 17.07 3.73 6.03
C LYS A 1113 17.12 5.21 6.43
N CYS A 1114 16.81 6.08 5.47
CA CYS A 1114 16.76 7.53 5.62
C CYS A 1114 15.31 8.04 5.64
N LYS A 1115 15.11 9.24 6.20
CA LYS A 1115 13.80 9.90 6.19
C LYS A 1115 13.45 10.36 4.78
N ILE A 1116 12.16 10.39 4.46
CA ILE A 1116 11.63 10.84 3.17
C ILE A 1116 11.07 12.26 3.34
N VAL A 1117 11.32 13.13 2.36
CA VAL A 1117 10.80 14.50 2.31
C VAL A 1117 9.27 14.48 2.24
N GLU A 1118 8.61 15.29 3.07
CA GLU A 1118 7.14 15.38 3.15
C GLU A 1118 6.50 16.28 2.09
N GLU A 1119 7.30 17.01 1.31
CA GLU A 1119 6.81 17.87 0.22
C GLU A 1119 6.60 17.06 -1.07
N CYS A 1120 5.35 16.96 -1.54
CA CYS A 1120 5.02 16.44 -2.86
C CYS A 1120 5.38 17.44 -3.96
N GLU A 1121 5.88 16.96 -5.10
CA GLU A 1121 6.07 17.81 -6.28
C GLU A 1121 4.73 18.35 -6.80
N THR A 1122 4.71 19.62 -7.19
CA THR A 1122 3.49 20.34 -7.56
C THR A 1122 2.94 19.88 -8.92
N PHE A 1123 1.84 19.12 -8.91
CA PHE A 1123 0.95 19.08 -10.07
C PHE A 1123 0.29 20.45 -10.24
N GLN A 1124 0.18 20.91 -11.49
CA GLN A 1124 -0.41 22.22 -11.81
C GLN A 1124 -1.52 22.03 -12.83
N PHE A 1125 -2.68 22.65 -12.56
CA PHE A 1125 -3.77 22.72 -13.53
C PHE A 1125 -3.46 23.78 -14.60
N ARG A 1126 -4.05 23.63 -15.80
CA ARG A 1126 -3.83 24.57 -16.92
C ARG A 1126 -4.22 26.02 -16.56
N GLN A 1127 -5.26 26.20 -15.74
CA GLN A 1127 -5.77 27.52 -15.35
C GLN A 1127 -4.78 28.27 -14.44
N GLU A 1128 -4.08 27.56 -13.56
CA GLU A 1128 -3.07 28.12 -12.64
C GLU A 1128 -1.84 28.71 -13.37
N ALA A 1129 -1.68 28.38 -14.66
CA ALA A 1129 -0.60 28.88 -15.51
C ALA A 1129 -0.94 30.17 -16.29
N ARG A 1130 -2.17 30.71 -16.21
CA ARG A 1130 -2.66 31.78 -17.10
C ARG A 1130 -2.08 33.17 -16.82
N ASP A 1131 -2.31 33.77 -15.64
CA ASP A 1131 -1.99 35.19 -15.42
C ASP A 1131 -1.17 35.46 -14.15
N VAL A 1132 -1.56 34.91 -12.99
CA VAL A 1132 -0.85 35.15 -11.73
C VAL A 1132 0.57 34.58 -11.76
N ALA A 1133 0.76 33.35 -12.26
CA ALA A 1133 2.08 32.74 -12.40
C ALA A 1133 2.96 33.48 -13.43
N MET A 1134 2.37 33.97 -14.53
CA MET A 1134 3.08 34.75 -15.56
C MET A 1134 3.51 36.12 -15.01
N PHE A 1135 2.61 36.86 -14.37
CA PHE A 1135 2.92 38.14 -13.74
C PHE A 1135 3.91 37.98 -12.59
N THR A 1136 3.82 36.91 -11.80
CA THR A 1136 4.80 36.58 -10.75
C THR A 1136 6.17 36.24 -11.35
N ALA A 1137 6.22 35.46 -12.42
CA ALA A 1137 7.47 35.14 -13.12
C ALA A 1137 8.13 36.40 -13.72
N VAL A 1138 7.34 37.28 -14.34
CA VAL A 1138 7.82 38.56 -14.89
C VAL A 1138 8.31 39.49 -13.77
N ARG A 1139 7.59 39.60 -12.65
CA ARG A 1139 8.01 40.38 -11.47
C ARG A 1139 9.32 39.85 -10.88
N LYS A 1140 9.50 38.52 -10.84
CA LYS A 1140 10.72 37.88 -10.32
C LYS A 1140 11.93 38.08 -11.22
N GLN A 1141 11.73 38.14 -12.54
CA GLN A 1141 12.82 38.30 -13.52
C GLN A 1141 13.15 39.76 -13.85
N ILE A 1142 12.20 40.71 -13.67
CA ILE A 1142 12.34 42.10 -14.13
C ILE A 1142 11.89 43.10 -13.04
N PRO A 1143 12.78 43.97 -12.51
CA PRO A 1143 12.44 44.97 -11.48
C PRO A 1143 11.57 46.10 -12.03
N GLN A 1144 10.37 46.32 -11.47
CA GLN A 1144 9.40 47.30 -11.99
C GLN A 1144 9.67 48.73 -11.45
N VAL A 1145 9.62 49.77 -12.31
CA VAL A 1145 9.82 51.20 -11.95
C VAL A 1145 8.81 52.08 -12.72
N ARG A 1146 8.68 53.41 -12.48
CA ARG A 1146 7.58 54.23 -13.04
C ARG A 1146 7.93 55.38 -14.02
N ASN A 1147 9.13 55.46 -14.62
CA ASN A 1147 9.48 56.59 -15.53
C ASN A 1147 10.04 56.16 -16.91
N TYR A 1148 9.38 56.59 -17.99
CA TYR A 1148 9.57 56.28 -19.43
C TYR A 1148 9.49 54.79 -19.82
N CYS A 1149 8.62 54.40 -20.76
CA CYS A 1149 8.38 52.98 -21.10
C CYS A 1149 9.66 52.23 -21.49
N ARG A 1150 10.03 51.21 -20.70
CA ARG A 1150 11.08 50.20 -20.92
C ARG A 1150 10.44 48.84 -20.59
N LEU A 1151 11.01 47.71 -21.01
CA LEU A 1151 10.46 46.35 -20.73
C LEU A 1151 10.08 46.12 -19.26
N LYS A 1152 10.81 46.74 -18.33
CA LYS A 1152 10.50 46.78 -16.89
C LYS A 1152 9.22 47.51 -16.47
N HIS A 1153 8.47 48.07 -17.41
CA HIS A 1153 7.21 48.78 -17.17
C HIS A 1153 6.02 48.06 -17.79
N ALA A 1154 6.19 46.84 -18.32
CA ALA A 1154 5.16 46.12 -19.05
C ALA A 1154 3.86 45.94 -18.22
N LEU A 1155 3.99 45.62 -16.92
CA LEU A 1155 2.84 45.43 -16.03
C LEU A 1155 2.15 46.76 -15.70
N SER A 1156 2.92 47.78 -15.31
CA SER A 1156 2.36 49.11 -15.03
C SER A 1156 1.73 49.75 -16.27
N LEU A 1157 2.28 49.49 -17.46
CA LEU A 1157 1.73 49.95 -18.72
C LEU A 1157 0.44 49.18 -19.06
N TRP A 1158 0.39 47.86 -18.87
CA TRP A 1158 -0.82 47.08 -19.05
C TRP A 1158 -1.96 47.56 -18.14
N GLN A 1159 -1.69 47.76 -16.84
CA GLN A 1159 -2.68 48.25 -15.88
C GLN A 1159 -3.16 49.65 -16.28
N LEU A 1160 -2.25 50.57 -16.60
CA LEU A 1160 -2.59 51.93 -17.05
C LEU A 1160 -3.47 51.91 -18.31
N LEU A 1161 -3.07 51.18 -19.34
CA LEU A 1161 -3.82 51.11 -20.61
C LEU A 1161 -5.18 50.45 -20.43
N SER A 1162 -5.28 49.43 -19.59
CA SER A 1162 -6.53 48.71 -19.34
C SER A 1162 -7.53 49.56 -18.55
N VAL A 1163 -7.06 50.27 -17.52
CA VAL A 1163 -7.86 51.25 -16.76
C VAL A 1163 -8.33 52.41 -17.65
N GLN A 1164 -7.43 52.96 -18.48
CA GLN A 1164 -7.80 54.03 -19.41
C GLN A 1164 -8.82 53.57 -20.45
N ARG A 1165 -8.65 52.36 -21.00
CA ARG A 1165 -9.64 51.74 -21.88
C ARG A 1165 -10.99 51.58 -21.18
N ALA A 1166 -11.00 51.09 -19.93
CA ALA A 1166 -12.22 50.94 -19.15
C ALA A 1166 -12.93 52.28 -18.88
N ARG A 1167 -12.17 53.34 -18.54
CA ARG A 1167 -12.72 54.70 -18.38
C ARG A 1167 -13.35 55.24 -19.67
N LEU A 1168 -12.71 55.01 -20.81
CA LEU A 1168 -13.25 55.40 -22.11
C LEU A 1168 -14.52 54.63 -22.49
N LEU A 1169 -14.62 53.34 -22.14
CA LEU A 1169 -15.85 52.56 -22.32
C LEU A 1169 -16.99 53.15 -21.48
N LEU A 1170 -16.71 53.45 -20.20
CA LEU A 1170 -17.68 54.05 -19.28
C LEU A 1170 -18.17 55.43 -19.76
N ALA A 1171 -17.25 56.30 -20.21
CA ALA A 1171 -17.58 57.62 -20.75
C ALA A 1171 -18.47 57.57 -22.01
N ASN A 1172 -18.39 56.47 -22.77
CA ASN A 1172 -19.22 56.22 -23.95
C ASN A 1172 -20.53 55.46 -23.62
N GLY A 1173 -20.89 55.31 -22.35
CA GLY A 1173 -22.11 54.62 -21.90
C GLY A 1173 -22.06 53.10 -22.09
N GLN A 1174 -20.87 52.50 -22.12
CA GLN A 1174 -20.67 51.05 -22.20
C GLN A 1174 -20.17 50.50 -20.85
N ASP A 1175 -20.57 49.28 -20.49
CA ASP A 1175 -20.07 48.65 -19.24
C ASP A 1175 -18.68 48.01 -19.47
N PRO A 1176 -17.63 48.43 -18.74
CA PRO A 1176 -16.32 47.81 -18.82
C PRO A 1176 -16.28 46.36 -18.29
N PHE A 1177 -17.31 45.94 -17.55
CA PHE A 1177 -17.37 44.64 -16.86
C PHE A 1177 -18.56 43.76 -17.29
N ASP A 1178 -19.02 43.86 -18.55
CA ASP A 1178 -20.15 43.13 -19.19
C ASP A 1178 -20.38 41.64 -18.81
N ASN A 1179 -19.43 40.96 -18.14
CA ASN A 1179 -19.45 39.55 -17.73
C ASN A 1179 -19.49 39.33 -16.18
N VAL A 1180 -19.74 40.35 -15.36
CA VAL A 1180 -19.78 40.24 -13.88
C VAL A 1180 -21.15 40.70 -13.37
N ASP A 1181 -21.87 39.84 -12.63
CA ASP A 1181 -23.10 40.22 -11.93
C ASP A 1181 -22.76 41.16 -10.75
N THR A 1182 -23.36 42.35 -10.71
CA THR A 1182 -22.99 43.39 -9.74
C THR A 1182 -24.22 44.02 -9.11
N LYS A 1183 -24.22 44.19 -7.79
CA LYS A 1183 -25.22 45.00 -7.08
C LYS A 1183 -24.80 46.47 -7.05
N GLN A 1184 -25.78 47.36 -7.15
CA GLN A 1184 -25.57 48.80 -7.02
C GLN A 1184 -25.44 49.20 -5.56
N LEU A 1185 -24.63 50.21 -5.28
CA LEU A 1185 -24.52 50.80 -3.95
C LEU A 1185 -25.80 51.58 -3.60
N GLU A 1186 -26.24 51.48 -2.35
CA GLU A 1186 -27.34 52.31 -1.84
C GLU A 1186 -26.90 53.78 -1.72
N GLU A 1187 -27.85 54.72 -1.79
CA GLU A 1187 -27.56 56.17 -1.81
C GLU A 1187 -26.76 56.64 -0.58
N GLU A 1188 -26.99 56.03 0.59
CA GLU A 1188 -26.23 56.27 1.82
C GLU A 1188 -24.77 55.77 1.72
N GLN A 1189 -24.56 54.60 1.10
CA GLN A 1189 -23.23 54.03 0.87
C GLN A 1189 -22.45 54.85 -0.17
N VAL A 1190 -23.10 55.33 -1.24
CA VAL A 1190 -22.51 56.23 -2.25
C VAL A 1190 -22.04 57.53 -1.60
N THR A 1191 -22.85 58.11 -0.71
CA THR A 1191 -22.51 59.34 0.01
C THR A 1191 -21.32 59.13 0.94
N THR A 1192 -21.29 58.01 1.66
CA THR A 1192 -20.19 57.62 2.55
C THR A 1192 -18.90 57.38 1.77
N LEU A 1193 -18.98 56.68 0.63
CA LEU A 1193 -17.86 56.47 -0.27
C LEU A 1193 -17.30 57.79 -0.79
N ARG A 1194 -18.13 58.68 -1.37
CA ARG A 1194 -17.66 59.97 -1.91
C ARG A 1194 -16.98 60.85 -0.87
N ASN A 1195 -17.43 60.80 0.38
CA ASN A 1195 -16.77 61.52 1.48
C ASN A 1195 -15.40 60.92 1.83
N ALA A 1196 -15.26 59.58 1.79
CA ALA A 1196 -13.98 58.90 1.99
C ALA A 1196 -12.97 59.24 0.88
N LEU A 1197 -13.42 59.31 -0.39
CA LEU A 1197 -12.56 59.56 -1.56
C LEU A 1197 -11.83 60.91 -1.55
N LYS A 1198 -12.30 61.89 -0.77
CA LYS A 1198 -11.63 63.19 -0.60
C LYS A 1198 -10.23 63.07 0.01
N ASN A 1199 -10.01 62.01 0.80
CA ASN A 1199 -8.78 61.78 1.55
C ASN A 1199 -7.96 60.57 1.06
N ILE A 1200 -8.29 60.02 -0.12
CA ILE A 1200 -7.65 58.83 -0.70
C ILE A 1200 -7.08 59.15 -2.08
N ASP A 1201 -5.97 58.52 -2.47
CA ASP A 1201 -5.49 58.55 -3.85
C ASP A 1201 -6.40 57.73 -4.78
N VAL A 1202 -7.41 58.40 -5.34
CA VAL A 1202 -8.45 57.82 -6.20
C VAL A 1202 -7.87 57.18 -7.46
N ASN A 1203 -6.80 57.74 -8.05
CA ASN A 1203 -6.25 57.20 -9.29
C ASN A 1203 -5.52 55.88 -9.06
N THR A 1204 -4.73 55.79 -7.99
CA THR A 1204 -4.08 54.53 -7.59
C THR A 1204 -5.12 53.51 -7.14
N LEU A 1205 -6.11 53.91 -6.34
CA LEU A 1205 -7.20 53.03 -5.90
C LEU A 1205 -8.04 52.49 -7.06
N CYS A 1206 -8.39 53.34 -8.03
CA CYS A 1206 -9.11 52.95 -9.23
C CYS A 1206 -8.32 51.93 -10.07
N ALA A 1207 -7.00 52.08 -10.16
CA ALA A 1207 -6.15 51.14 -10.89
C ALA A 1207 -6.00 49.79 -10.18
N GLU A 1208 -5.85 49.78 -8.85
CA GLU A 1208 -5.72 48.55 -8.06
C GLU A 1208 -7.04 47.79 -7.97
N ILE A 1209 -8.19 48.47 -7.83
CA ILE A 1209 -9.50 47.80 -7.88
C ILE A 1209 -9.76 47.23 -9.27
N TYR A 1210 -9.34 47.91 -10.34
CA TYR A 1210 -9.46 47.34 -11.69
C TYR A 1210 -8.64 46.06 -11.85
N GLU A 1211 -7.37 46.07 -11.43
CA GLU A 1211 -6.50 44.88 -11.47
C GLU A 1211 -7.10 43.76 -10.61
N PHE A 1212 -7.56 44.09 -9.40
CA PHE A 1212 -8.22 43.15 -8.50
C PHE A 1212 -9.45 42.47 -9.15
N LEU A 1213 -10.30 43.23 -9.83
CA LEU A 1213 -11.51 42.71 -10.49
C LEU A 1213 -11.20 41.84 -11.72
N VAL A 1214 -10.14 42.18 -12.47
CA VAL A 1214 -9.81 41.53 -13.75
C VAL A 1214 -8.85 40.34 -13.58
N VAL A 1215 -7.90 40.41 -12.64
CA VAL A 1215 -6.81 39.44 -12.48
C VAL A 1215 -7.09 38.42 -11.37
N SER A 1216 -7.95 38.73 -10.40
CA SER A 1216 -8.20 37.81 -9.29
C SER A 1216 -9.00 36.57 -9.70
N ASP A 1217 -8.35 35.40 -9.64
CA ASP A 1217 -8.92 34.09 -9.99
C ASP A 1217 -9.76 33.46 -8.84
N ASP A 1218 -9.69 33.97 -7.61
CA ASP A 1218 -10.37 33.40 -6.42
C ASP A 1218 -11.87 33.77 -6.30
N LYS A 1219 -12.60 33.87 -7.41
CA LYS A 1219 -14.04 34.20 -7.37
C LYS A 1219 -14.87 33.17 -6.60
N GLU A 1220 -14.41 31.91 -6.53
CA GLU A 1220 -15.08 30.82 -5.80
C GLU A 1220 -14.72 30.77 -4.30
N LYS A 1221 -13.58 31.32 -3.88
CA LYS A 1221 -13.15 31.32 -2.45
C LYS A 1221 -13.62 32.56 -1.69
N ARG A 1222 -13.90 33.65 -2.40
CA ARG A 1222 -14.29 34.93 -1.80
C ARG A 1222 -15.79 35.03 -1.72
N LYS A 1223 -16.30 35.33 -0.54
CA LYS A 1223 -17.74 35.49 -0.36
C LYS A 1223 -18.17 36.92 -0.71
N PRO A 1224 -19.30 37.10 -1.42
CA PRO A 1224 -19.77 38.43 -1.81
C PRO A 1224 -20.07 39.34 -0.61
N GLU A 1225 -20.32 38.76 0.58
CA GLU A 1225 -20.61 39.52 1.81
C GLU A 1225 -19.37 40.05 2.53
N TRP A 1226 -18.16 39.80 2.04
CA TRP A 1226 -16.93 40.29 2.66
C TRP A 1226 -16.67 41.76 2.37
N SER A 1227 -16.04 42.44 3.32
CA SER A 1227 -15.57 43.83 3.20
C SER A 1227 -14.60 43.96 2.02
N LEU A 1228 -14.90 44.86 1.08
CA LEU A 1228 -14.02 45.16 -0.05
C LEU A 1228 -12.69 45.75 0.44
N ARG A 1229 -12.73 46.54 1.52
CA ARG A 1229 -11.54 47.19 2.09
C ARG A 1229 -10.51 46.17 2.55
N ASP A 1230 -10.93 45.24 3.38
CA ASP A 1230 -10.03 44.30 4.05
C ASP A 1230 -9.54 43.23 3.06
N THR A 1231 -10.39 42.85 2.10
CA THR A 1231 -10.00 41.92 1.04
C THR A 1231 -8.98 42.55 0.08
N LEU A 1232 -9.18 43.82 -0.31
CA LEU A 1232 -8.23 44.52 -1.17
C LEU A 1232 -6.90 44.79 -0.45
N ALA A 1233 -6.94 45.11 0.86
CA ALA A 1233 -5.74 45.27 1.67
C ALA A 1233 -4.90 43.99 1.70
N GLY A 1234 -5.53 42.84 2.00
CA GLY A 1234 -4.84 41.54 1.98
C GLY A 1234 -4.25 41.20 0.60
N TYR A 1235 -4.97 41.55 -0.49
CA TYR A 1235 -4.45 41.39 -1.85
C TYR A 1235 -3.24 42.29 -2.16
N LEU A 1236 -3.22 43.53 -1.66
CA LEU A 1236 -2.09 44.45 -1.82
C LEU A 1236 -0.86 43.99 -1.02
N ASP A 1237 -1.07 43.44 0.18
CA ASP A 1237 -0.02 42.86 1.02
C ASP A 1237 0.61 41.62 0.37
N GLU A 1238 -0.21 40.71 -0.19
CA GLU A 1238 0.28 39.55 -0.96
C GLU A 1238 1.11 39.95 -2.18
N LYS A 1239 0.82 41.12 -2.77
CA LYS A 1239 1.50 41.67 -3.95
C LYS A 1239 2.76 42.49 -3.61
N ASP A 1240 3.03 42.77 -2.34
CA ASP A 1240 4.07 43.72 -1.90
C ASP A 1240 3.92 45.10 -2.59
N ALA A 1241 2.66 45.55 -2.74
CA ALA A 1241 2.34 46.83 -3.33
C ALA A 1241 2.48 47.97 -2.29
N PRO A 1242 2.91 49.18 -2.69
CA PRO A 1242 2.93 50.31 -1.78
C PRO A 1242 1.53 50.65 -1.28
N GLU A 1243 1.41 50.96 0.01
CA GLU A 1243 0.14 51.32 0.64
C GLU A 1243 -0.49 52.53 -0.07
N ILE A 1244 -1.79 52.41 -0.35
CA ILE A 1244 -2.56 53.52 -0.93
C ILE A 1244 -2.83 54.53 0.18
N ASN A 1245 -2.27 55.73 0.05
CA ASN A 1245 -2.41 56.80 1.05
C ASN A 1245 -3.89 57.03 1.43
N GLY A 1246 -4.20 56.86 2.72
CA GLY A 1246 -5.52 57.10 3.30
C GLY A 1246 -6.54 55.96 3.12
N PHE A 1247 -6.21 54.89 2.39
CA PHE A 1247 -7.17 53.83 2.08
C PHE A 1247 -7.67 53.08 3.32
N LEU A 1248 -6.78 52.53 4.15
CA LEU A 1248 -7.19 51.78 5.36
C LEU A 1248 -7.92 52.66 6.38
N THR A 1249 -7.60 53.95 6.44
CA THR A 1249 -8.14 54.89 7.42
C THR A 1249 -9.53 55.42 7.05
N TYR A 1250 -9.78 55.71 5.78
CA TYR A 1250 -10.98 56.42 5.35
C TYR A 1250 -11.96 55.56 4.56
N PHE A 1251 -11.54 54.45 3.94
CA PHE A 1251 -12.43 53.65 3.09
C PHE A 1251 -13.49 52.89 3.94
N PRO A 1252 -14.78 52.87 3.54
CA PRO A 1252 -15.84 52.32 4.37
C PRO A 1252 -15.82 50.77 4.44
N GLU A 1253 -16.01 50.20 5.64
CA GLU A 1253 -16.19 48.76 5.87
C GLU A 1253 -17.52 48.22 5.36
N THR A 1254 -18.51 49.11 5.24
CA THR A 1254 -19.87 48.78 4.80
C THR A 1254 -19.96 48.45 3.32
N ILE A 1255 -18.90 48.71 2.54
CA ILE A 1255 -18.84 48.39 1.11
C ILE A 1255 -18.31 46.97 0.95
N LEU A 1256 -19.21 46.09 0.54
CA LEU A 1256 -18.93 44.66 0.33
C LEU A 1256 -18.38 44.37 -1.07
N LEU A 1257 -17.80 43.18 -1.25
CA LEU A 1257 -17.27 42.66 -2.51
C LEU A 1257 -18.30 42.62 -3.64
N GLU A 1258 -19.57 42.35 -3.35
CA GLU A 1258 -20.65 42.41 -4.35
C GLU A 1258 -20.87 43.80 -4.96
N HIS A 1259 -20.40 44.86 -4.30
CA HIS A 1259 -20.46 46.25 -4.75
C HIS A 1259 -19.18 46.72 -5.48
N ALA A 1260 -18.19 45.84 -5.69
CA ALA A 1260 -16.86 46.25 -6.12
C ALA A 1260 -16.83 46.88 -7.53
N CYS A 1261 -17.63 46.39 -8.48
CA CYS A 1261 -17.69 47.00 -9.81
C CYS A 1261 -18.38 48.36 -9.80
N ASP A 1262 -19.44 48.53 -8.99
CA ASP A 1262 -20.14 49.80 -8.88
C ASP A 1262 -19.30 50.85 -8.14
N THR A 1263 -18.57 50.42 -7.11
CA THR A 1263 -17.50 51.19 -6.45
C THR A 1263 -16.47 51.66 -7.47
N TRP A 1264 -16.02 50.77 -8.37
CA TRP A 1264 -15.08 51.14 -9.43
C TRP A 1264 -15.67 52.17 -10.40
N ARG A 1265 -16.94 52.05 -10.81
CA ARG A 1265 -17.60 53.03 -11.69
C ARG A 1265 -17.66 54.41 -11.04
N ILE A 1266 -17.96 54.47 -9.74
CA ILE A 1266 -17.97 55.73 -8.97
C ILE A 1266 -16.57 56.33 -8.90
N LEU A 1267 -15.54 55.53 -8.62
CA LEU A 1267 -14.14 55.96 -8.62
C LEU A 1267 -13.68 56.47 -9.98
N ALA A 1268 -14.08 55.80 -11.06
CA ALA A 1268 -13.68 56.15 -12.43
C ALA A 1268 -14.28 57.49 -12.90
N ASN A 1269 -15.46 57.86 -12.37
CA ASN A 1269 -16.14 59.12 -12.66
C ASN A 1269 -15.92 60.21 -11.58
N TYR A 1270 -15.10 59.93 -10.56
CA TYR A 1270 -14.87 60.87 -9.47
C TYR A 1270 -13.85 61.95 -9.88
N ASN A 1271 -14.35 63.17 -10.06
CA ASN A 1271 -13.52 64.35 -10.30
C ASN A 1271 -13.34 65.12 -8.99
N GLN A 1272 -12.10 65.14 -8.48
CA GLN A 1272 -11.75 65.90 -7.27
C GLN A 1272 -12.03 67.41 -7.39
N GLU A 1273 -12.02 67.96 -8.61
CA GLU A 1273 -12.26 69.39 -8.86
C GLU A 1273 -13.74 69.80 -8.81
N GLU A 1274 -14.69 68.94 -9.22
CA GLU A 1274 -16.13 69.26 -9.25
C GLU A 1274 -16.81 69.10 -7.88
N ASP A 1275 -16.40 68.11 -7.08
CA ASP A 1275 -16.99 67.81 -5.75
C ASP A 1275 -16.39 68.62 -4.59
N SER A 1276 -15.38 69.46 -4.89
CA SER A 1276 -14.87 70.46 -3.94
C SER A 1276 -15.71 71.75 -3.93
N THR A 1277 -16.53 71.98 -4.97
CA THR A 1277 -17.39 73.17 -5.12
C THR A 1277 -18.83 73.02 -4.63
N SER A 1278 -19.26 71.82 -4.20
CA SER A 1278 -20.62 71.54 -3.70
C SER A 1278 -20.76 71.67 -2.18
N GLY A 1279 -19.75 72.21 -1.48
CA GLY A 1279 -19.81 72.55 -0.07
C GLY A 1279 -19.78 74.07 0.15
N ASN A 1280 -20.92 74.73 -0.04
CA ASN A 1280 -21.25 76.01 0.61
C ASN A 1280 -22.75 76.07 0.92
#